data_AF-K7L0V1-F1
#
_entry.id   AF-K7L0V1-F1
#
_cell.length_a   1.000
_cell.length_b   1.000
_cell.length_c   1.000
_cell.angle_alpha   90.00
_cell.angle_beta   90.00
_cell.angle_gamma   90.00
#
_symmetry.space_group_name_H-M   'P 1'
#
loop_
_entity.id
_entity.type
_entity.pdbx_description
1 polymer ?
#
loop_
_entity_poly.entity_id
_entity_poly.type
_entity_poly.pdbx_seq_one_letter_code
_entity_poly.pdbx_strand_id
1 'polypeptide(L)'
;MASRKAIGFVGLDELSLEMAAKAIRHGYDVQAFEINDPVIEELVKLGGVKCPSPSEAGRDVSALVVLISHVDQTNHLIFGEKGALKDLKSDTVLILRSNILPSFLQKLEKDLAEIHKIAYVVDAYVSYGRSDDLNEKVTIASSGRLDAIARARPILSAMCEKLFTFEGEIGGGSKVKMVTVMLEGIHFINAVEALSLGAKIGIHPWIIYDIISNAAGNSWAFKNYVPLLLKGEVNHQILNTFVEELEIILNMAKSLTFPLPILAATHLQLIHGVSLVGSEDDLTAIIKVWEKVYGVKISDAANADVYNPEQLASEFTTDSKSGRRVGFIGLGAMGFGMATHLLSSKFCVVGFDVYKPTLTRFSNAGGLIGNSPAEVSKDADVLIIMVTNEAQAESVLYGEYGAVSALPPGATIILSSTVSPAYVSQLEHRLHNEGKNLKLVDAPVSGGVVRASMGTLTIMASGTDDALKSAGLVLAALSEKLYIIKGGCGAGSGVKMINQLLAGVQIASAAEAIAFAARLGLNTRLLFDFIATSGGTSWMFENRGQHMIDNDYTPCSALDIFVKDLGIVTRESSSWKVPLQLSTIAHQLYLAGSAAGWGRIDDAGVVKVYEMLTGVRVEGKLQAQRKDVMLQSLPPEWPQDHVLDIQTLKESNSKILVVLDDDPTGTQTVHDIEVLTEWTIESLIEQFRKSPKCFFILTNSRSLSSGKASALIKEICRNLDAAAKSVDNIDYTVVLRGDSTLRGHFPEEADAVVSVLGEMDAWILCPFFLQGGRYTIEDIHYVDDSDTLVPAGDTEFAKDASFGYKSSNLRDWVEEKTDGQILGSSVASISIQLLRKGGPDAVCQHLCSLQKGSICIVNAASERDMTVFSLGMIKAELMGKRFLCRTAASFVSALMGIISKPPILPNDIGIARERNGGLIVVGSYVPKTTKQVEELKLQCGQFLKSIEVSVEKLAMSPIEEMEEEISRAAELADVYLKAHKDTLIMTSRNLITGKTAAESLDINFKVSSALVEIVKRITTKPRYIIAKGGITSSDLATKALGARCAKIVGQALAGIPLWQLGPESRHPGVPYIVFPGNVGNSTALAEVVKSWTSPIRLTSTKEILNNAEKGGYAVGAFNVYNLEGVEAVVSAAEEEQSPAILQIHPGALKQGGIPLVACCISAAEQASVPITVHFDHGTSKQDLVEALDLGFSSVMVDGSHLSFNENAAYTKFITLLAHPKNMLVEAELGRLSGTEDDLTVEEYEARLTDVTMASKFIDETGIDALAVCIGNVHGKYPASGPNLRFDLLKELHALSLKKGIFLVLHGASGLSKELVKTCIHLGVRKFNVNTEVRKAYMDSLVTPKNDLVHVMASAKEAMKVVVAEKMHLFGSAGRA
;
A
#
# COMPACT_ATOMS: atom_id res chain seq x y z
N MET A 1 -24.94 35.07 -30.91
CA MET A 1 -25.37 35.53 -29.57
C MET A 1 -25.31 34.32 -28.66
N ALA A 2 -24.33 34.22 -27.76
CA ALA A 2 -24.37 33.18 -26.74
C ALA A 2 -25.66 33.39 -25.95
N SER A 3 -26.52 32.37 -25.85
CA SER A 3 -27.80 32.47 -25.13
C SER A 3 -27.52 33.01 -23.73
N ARG A 4 -28.02 34.21 -23.40
CA ARG A 4 -28.04 34.66 -22.01
C ARG A 4 -28.76 33.58 -21.20
N LYS A 5 -28.07 33.00 -20.21
CA LYS A 5 -28.63 31.95 -19.36
C LYS A 5 -29.26 32.63 -18.16
N ALA A 6 -30.57 32.52 -18.00
CA ALA A 6 -31.26 33.06 -16.85
C ALA A 6 -31.15 32.11 -15.64
N ILE A 7 -31.14 32.66 -14.41
CA ILE A 7 -31.23 31.92 -13.14
C ILE A 7 -32.50 32.37 -12.40
N GLY A 8 -33.30 31.40 -11.97
CA GLY A 8 -34.50 31.62 -11.17
C GLY A 8 -34.22 31.50 -9.68
N PHE A 9 -34.83 32.33 -8.84
CA PHE A 9 -34.85 32.18 -7.38
C PHE A 9 -36.29 32.10 -6.87
N VAL A 10 -36.57 31.14 -5.99
CA VAL A 10 -37.85 31.01 -5.28
C VAL A 10 -37.55 30.99 -3.80
N GLY A 11 -37.88 32.10 -3.12
CA GLY A 11 -37.43 32.40 -1.77
C GLY A 11 -36.09 33.14 -1.75
N LEU A 12 -36.04 34.31 -1.12
CA LEU A 12 -34.88 35.17 -0.96
C LEU A 12 -34.73 35.62 0.50
N ASP A 13 -33.57 35.34 1.08
CA ASP A 13 -33.02 36.03 2.25
C ASP A 13 -31.78 36.86 1.83
N GLU A 14 -31.09 37.45 2.79
CA GLU A 14 -29.88 38.26 2.54
C GLU A 14 -28.78 37.48 1.80
N LEU A 15 -28.56 36.21 2.14
CA LEU A 15 -27.59 35.35 1.47
C LEU A 15 -28.00 35.04 0.02
N SER A 16 -29.29 34.75 -0.22
CA SER A 16 -29.81 34.54 -1.57
C SER A 16 -29.69 35.82 -2.42
N LEU A 17 -29.90 36.99 -1.82
CA LEU A 17 -29.72 38.27 -2.49
C LEU A 17 -28.26 38.49 -2.91
N GLU A 18 -27.29 38.16 -2.07
CA GLU A 18 -25.88 38.25 -2.44
C GLU A 18 -25.46 37.28 -3.54
N MET A 19 -25.96 36.04 -3.48
CA MET A 19 -25.77 35.05 -4.54
C MET A 19 -26.29 35.58 -5.88
N ALA A 20 -27.50 36.14 -5.88
CA ALA A 20 -28.13 36.74 -7.05
C ALA A 20 -27.34 37.96 -7.55
N ALA A 21 -26.92 38.85 -6.64
CA ALA A 21 -26.08 40.02 -6.95
C ALA A 21 -24.76 39.61 -7.62
N LYS A 22 -24.17 38.50 -7.19
CA LYS A 22 -22.93 37.98 -7.76
C LYS A 22 -23.16 37.32 -9.12
N ALA A 23 -24.23 36.55 -9.28
CA ALA A 23 -24.61 36.00 -10.59
C ALA A 23 -24.85 37.10 -11.64
N ILE A 24 -25.53 38.19 -11.28
CA ILE A 24 -25.74 39.35 -12.15
C ILE A 24 -24.39 39.95 -12.57
N ARG A 25 -23.45 40.12 -11.64
CA ARG A 25 -22.09 40.60 -11.93
C ARG A 25 -21.31 39.68 -12.87
N HIS A 26 -21.57 38.37 -12.83
CA HIS A 26 -21.01 37.39 -13.76
C HIS A 26 -21.75 37.30 -15.11
N GLY A 27 -22.78 38.13 -15.34
CA GLY A 27 -23.48 38.25 -16.61
C GLY A 27 -24.69 37.33 -16.78
N TYR A 28 -25.20 36.74 -15.70
CA TYR A 28 -26.46 35.99 -15.73
C TYR A 28 -27.66 36.93 -15.58
N ASP A 29 -28.71 36.70 -16.35
CA ASP A 29 -30.01 37.33 -16.08
C ASP A 29 -30.62 36.64 -14.84
N VAL A 30 -31.13 37.39 -13.86
CA VAL A 30 -31.71 36.82 -12.64
C VAL A 30 -33.17 37.21 -12.50
N GLN A 31 -34.03 36.24 -12.25
CA GLN A 31 -35.45 36.45 -11.98
C GLN A 31 -35.86 35.73 -10.69
N ALA A 32 -36.72 36.34 -9.87
CA ALA A 32 -37.01 35.82 -8.55
C ALA A 32 -38.45 36.04 -8.09
N PHE A 33 -38.95 35.11 -7.27
CA PHE A 33 -40.20 35.21 -6.53
C PHE A 33 -39.91 35.18 -5.03
N GLU A 34 -40.33 36.23 -4.32
CA GLU A 34 -40.28 36.34 -2.86
C GLU A 34 -41.55 37.08 -2.38
N ILE A 35 -42.11 36.64 -1.25
CA ILE A 35 -43.28 37.25 -0.61
C ILE A 35 -42.87 38.51 0.17
N ASN A 36 -41.68 38.50 0.77
CA ASN A 36 -41.12 39.62 1.53
C ASN A 36 -40.60 40.74 0.60
N ASP A 37 -41.31 41.87 0.57
CA ASP A 37 -41.08 42.96 -0.40
C ASP A 37 -39.69 43.66 -0.32
N PRO A 38 -39.06 43.87 0.85
CA PRO A 38 -37.79 44.61 0.93
C PRO A 38 -36.63 43.93 0.17
N VAL A 39 -36.48 42.61 0.29
CA VAL A 39 -35.36 41.87 -0.33
C VAL A 39 -35.51 41.81 -1.85
N ILE A 40 -36.76 41.65 -2.33
CA ILE A 40 -37.03 41.61 -3.77
C ILE A 40 -36.85 43.00 -4.41
N GLU A 41 -37.17 44.09 -3.71
CA GLU A 41 -36.89 45.45 -4.18
C GLU A 41 -35.38 45.70 -4.33
N GLU A 42 -34.58 45.19 -3.40
CA GLU A 42 -33.12 45.30 -3.48
C GLU A 42 -32.55 44.50 -4.65
N LEU A 43 -33.07 43.29 -4.90
CA LEU A 43 -32.70 42.53 -6.09
C LEU A 43 -33.03 43.28 -7.39
N VAL A 44 -34.20 43.93 -7.47
CA VAL A 44 -34.58 44.73 -8.64
C VAL A 44 -33.64 45.91 -8.84
N LYS A 45 -33.17 46.57 -7.78
CA LYS A 45 -32.16 47.65 -7.87
C LYS A 45 -30.82 47.15 -8.42
N LEU A 46 -30.47 45.89 -8.15
CA LEU A 46 -29.26 45.25 -8.66
C LEU A 46 -29.38 44.76 -10.12
N GLY A 47 -30.57 44.88 -10.73
CA GLY A 47 -30.84 44.49 -12.11
C GLY A 47 -31.56 43.15 -12.27
N GLY A 48 -32.03 42.53 -11.18
CA GLY A 48 -32.88 41.35 -11.24
C GLY A 48 -34.35 41.68 -11.58
N VAL A 49 -35.13 40.64 -11.88
CA VAL A 49 -36.55 40.77 -12.26
C VAL A 49 -37.45 40.13 -11.19
N LYS A 50 -38.42 40.89 -10.67
CA LYS A 50 -39.46 40.37 -9.77
C LYS A 50 -40.53 39.61 -10.57
N CYS A 51 -40.73 38.34 -10.25
CA CYS A 51 -41.78 37.49 -10.79
C CYS A 51 -43.02 37.48 -9.88
N PRO A 52 -44.24 37.40 -10.44
CA PRO A 52 -45.50 37.37 -9.68
C PRO A 52 -45.85 35.98 -9.10
N SER A 53 -45.14 34.91 -9.49
CA SER A 53 -45.38 33.56 -8.98
C SER A 53 -44.10 32.70 -9.02
N PRO A 54 -44.01 31.64 -8.19
CA PRO A 54 -42.90 30.68 -8.24
C PRO A 54 -42.73 30.04 -9.63
N SER A 55 -43.82 29.69 -10.30
CA SER A 55 -43.78 29.13 -11.66
C SER A 55 -43.15 30.07 -12.69
N GLU A 56 -43.37 31.38 -12.57
CA GLU A 56 -42.75 32.34 -13.49
C GLU A 56 -41.26 32.53 -13.22
N ALA A 57 -40.84 32.47 -11.95
CA ALA A 57 -39.41 32.49 -11.61
C ALA A 57 -38.66 31.26 -12.17
N GLY A 58 -39.34 30.12 -12.32
CA GLY A 58 -38.79 28.90 -12.93
C GLY A 58 -38.86 28.82 -14.46
N ARG A 59 -39.50 29.78 -15.14
CA ARG A 59 -39.72 29.70 -16.60
C ARG A 59 -38.46 30.09 -17.37
N ASP A 60 -38.08 29.25 -18.36
CA ASP A 60 -36.96 29.49 -19.29
C ASP A 60 -35.59 29.73 -18.62
N VAL A 61 -35.40 29.22 -17.40
CA VAL A 61 -34.13 29.33 -16.66
C VAL A 61 -33.23 28.11 -16.84
N SER A 62 -31.92 28.36 -16.80
CA SER A 62 -30.89 27.33 -16.82
C SER A 62 -30.70 26.65 -15.46
N ALA A 63 -30.96 27.37 -14.37
CA ALA A 63 -31.04 26.84 -13.02
C ALA A 63 -32.13 27.56 -12.21
N LEU A 64 -32.70 26.83 -11.25
CA LEU A 64 -33.68 27.34 -10.31
C LEU A 64 -33.18 27.06 -8.88
N VAL A 65 -32.93 28.13 -8.12
CA VAL A 65 -32.57 28.08 -6.70
C VAL A 65 -33.85 28.15 -5.88
N VAL A 66 -34.08 27.16 -5.01
CA VAL A 66 -35.26 27.11 -4.14
C VAL A 66 -34.81 27.11 -2.69
N LEU A 67 -35.20 28.13 -1.93
CA LEU A 67 -35.00 28.20 -0.50
C LEU A 67 -36.12 27.42 0.22
N ILE A 68 -35.75 26.36 0.92
CA ILE A 68 -36.68 25.52 1.70
C ILE A 68 -36.35 25.69 3.18
N SER A 69 -37.16 26.48 3.90
CA SER A 69 -36.99 26.72 5.34
C SER A 69 -37.68 25.67 6.20
N HIS A 70 -38.84 25.17 5.78
CA HIS A 70 -39.59 24.11 6.48
C HIS A 70 -40.11 23.02 5.53
N VAL A 71 -40.23 21.79 6.03
CA VAL A 71 -40.77 20.63 5.29
C VAL A 71 -42.21 20.88 4.81
N ASP A 72 -43.00 21.68 5.53
CA ASP A 72 -44.38 21.99 5.12
C ASP A 72 -44.44 22.97 3.93
N GLN A 73 -43.39 23.78 3.71
CA GLN A 73 -43.33 24.70 2.58
C GLN A 73 -43.14 23.96 1.25
N THR A 74 -42.55 22.76 1.28
CA THR A 74 -42.21 22.00 0.07
C THR A 74 -43.45 21.70 -0.78
N ASN A 75 -44.57 21.33 -0.14
CA ASN A 75 -45.81 21.01 -0.84
C ASN A 75 -46.43 22.21 -1.59
N HIS A 76 -46.43 23.39 -0.99
CA HIS A 76 -47.05 24.57 -1.61
C HIS A 76 -46.12 25.30 -2.58
N LEU A 77 -44.86 25.47 -2.22
CA LEU A 77 -43.87 26.26 -2.97
C LEU A 77 -43.35 25.51 -4.20
N ILE A 78 -43.11 24.20 -4.08
CA ILE A 78 -42.54 23.36 -5.14
C ILE A 78 -43.66 22.69 -5.95
N PHE A 79 -44.63 22.05 -5.28
CA PHE A 79 -45.65 21.20 -5.94
C PHE A 79 -47.03 21.84 -6.15
N GLY A 80 -47.28 23.07 -5.68
CA GLY A 80 -48.60 23.71 -5.79
C GLY A 80 -49.03 24.04 -7.23
N GLU A 81 -50.31 24.46 -7.43
CA GLU A 81 -50.85 24.81 -8.77
C GLU A 81 -50.12 25.97 -9.48
N LYS A 82 -49.38 26.80 -8.73
CA LYS A 82 -48.44 27.84 -9.21
C LYS A 82 -47.02 27.61 -8.66
N GLY A 83 -46.72 26.36 -8.27
CA GLY A 83 -45.45 25.95 -7.70
C GLY A 83 -44.31 26.05 -8.71
N ALA A 84 -43.09 26.07 -8.19
CA ALA A 84 -41.89 26.35 -8.97
C ALA A 84 -41.62 25.34 -10.10
N LEU A 85 -42.17 24.13 -10.01
CA LEU A 85 -41.93 23.06 -10.99
C LEU A 85 -42.85 23.11 -12.23
N LYS A 86 -43.93 23.89 -12.21
CA LYS A 86 -45.00 23.80 -13.23
C LYS A 86 -44.52 24.07 -14.66
N ASP A 87 -43.69 25.10 -14.82
CA ASP A 87 -43.15 25.56 -16.12
C ASP A 87 -41.65 25.24 -16.26
N LEU A 88 -41.11 24.40 -15.37
CA LEU A 88 -39.67 24.09 -15.33
C LEU A 88 -39.31 23.12 -16.45
N LYS A 89 -38.28 23.43 -17.23
CA LYS A 89 -37.80 22.50 -18.27
C LYS A 89 -37.11 21.30 -17.60
N SER A 90 -37.27 20.12 -18.18
CA SER A 90 -36.67 18.88 -17.66
C SER A 90 -35.14 18.93 -17.61
N ASP A 91 -34.54 19.83 -18.39
CA ASP A 91 -33.10 20.05 -18.44
C ASP A 91 -32.64 21.21 -17.54
N THR A 92 -33.50 21.84 -16.75
CA THR A 92 -33.07 22.86 -15.78
C THR A 92 -32.39 22.20 -14.57
N VAL A 93 -31.35 22.84 -14.04
CA VAL A 93 -30.72 22.42 -12.77
C VAL A 93 -31.51 22.98 -11.59
N LEU A 94 -31.98 22.11 -10.70
CA LEU A 94 -32.66 22.50 -9.47
C LEU A 94 -31.65 22.52 -8.31
N ILE A 95 -31.44 23.70 -7.73
CA ILE A 95 -30.53 23.94 -6.59
C ILE A 95 -31.38 24.12 -5.33
N LEU A 96 -31.36 23.13 -4.44
CA LEU A 96 -32.10 23.15 -3.19
C LEU A 96 -31.24 23.77 -2.08
N ARG A 97 -31.55 24.99 -1.67
CA ARG A 97 -30.97 25.59 -0.47
C ARG A 97 -31.87 25.25 0.71
N SER A 98 -31.43 24.33 1.57
CA SER A 98 -32.27 23.87 2.66
C SER A 98 -31.51 23.53 3.93
N ASN A 99 -32.20 23.77 5.05
CA ASN A 99 -31.79 23.39 6.39
C ASN A 99 -32.50 22.12 6.90
N ILE A 100 -33.29 21.44 6.06
CA ILE A 100 -34.02 20.22 6.45
C ILE A 100 -33.08 19.00 6.56
N LEU A 101 -33.58 17.91 7.16
CA LEU A 101 -32.79 16.68 7.28
C LEU A 101 -32.38 16.12 5.89
N PRO A 102 -31.15 15.60 5.75
CA PRO A 102 -30.68 14.95 4.52
C PRO A 102 -31.64 13.89 3.98
N SER A 103 -32.29 13.12 4.85
CA SER A 103 -33.27 12.09 4.49
C SER A 103 -34.51 12.63 3.78
N PHE A 104 -34.96 13.84 4.11
CA PHE A 104 -36.05 14.50 3.39
C PHE A 104 -35.59 14.98 2.00
N LEU A 105 -34.36 15.49 1.87
CA LEU A 105 -33.81 15.88 0.57
C LEU A 105 -33.64 14.69 -0.37
N GLN A 106 -33.18 13.55 0.13
CA GLN A 106 -33.06 12.31 -0.64
C GLN A 106 -34.43 11.80 -1.12
N LYS A 107 -35.45 11.86 -0.25
CA LYS A 107 -36.82 11.55 -0.64
C LYS A 107 -37.34 12.53 -1.71
N LEU A 108 -37.07 13.83 -1.54
CA LEU A 108 -37.47 14.86 -2.48
C LEU A 108 -36.80 14.68 -3.86
N GLU A 109 -35.50 14.37 -3.92
CA GLU A 109 -34.80 14.06 -5.18
C GLU A 109 -35.47 12.88 -5.90
N LYS A 110 -35.81 11.82 -5.17
CA LYS A 110 -36.52 10.67 -5.73
C LYS A 110 -37.89 11.05 -6.30
N ASP A 111 -38.69 11.80 -5.54
CA ASP A 111 -40.01 12.26 -5.98
C ASP A 111 -39.89 13.18 -7.22
N LEU A 112 -38.88 14.06 -7.25
CA LEU A 112 -38.59 14.94 -8.40
C LEU A 112 -38.20 14.16 -9.66
N ALA A 113 -37.39 13.11 -9.50
CA ALA A 113 -36.95 12.27 -10.61
C ALA A 113 -38.08 11.37 -11.16
N GLU A 114 -38.82 10.69 -10.27
CA GLU A 114 -39.85 9.71 -10.65
C GLU A 114 -41.16 10.38 -11.11
N ILE A 115 -41.61 11.44 -10.42
CA ILE A 115 -42.92 12.06 -10.66
C ILE A 115 -42.80 13.23 -11.64
N HIS A 116 -41.79 14.08 -11.48
CA HIS A 116 -41.65 15.33 -12.24
C HIS A 116 -40.60 15.28 -13.36
N LYS A 117 -39.87 14.16 -13.50
CA LYS A 117 -38.83 13.94 -14.53
C LYS A 117 -37.72 15.00 -14.50
N ILE A 118 -37.39 15.54 -13.32
CA ILE A 118 -36.27 16.47 -13.14
C ILE A 118 -35.03 15.64 -12.84
N ALA A 119 -34.06 15.68 -13.76
CA ALA A 119 -32.87 14.85 -13.67
C ALA A 119 -31.72 15.51 -12.87
N TYR A 120 -31.64 16.85 -12.86
CA TYR A 120 -30.47 17.55 -12.31
C TYR A 120 -30.83 18.27 -11.02
N VAL A 121 -30.66 17.58 -9.89
CA VAL A 121 -30.92 18.15 -8.55
C VAL A 121 -29.61 18.18 -7.76
N VAL A 122 -29.34 19.32 -7.14
CA VAL A 122 -28.21 19.50 -6.22
C VAL A 122 -28.72 20.20 -4.96
N ASP A 123 -28.16 19.91 -3.79
CA ASP A 123 -28.36 20.72 -2.59
C ASP A 123 -27.17 21.64 -2.36
N ALA A 124 -27.42 22.78 -1.72
CA ALA A 124 -26.41 23.79 -1.43
C ALA A 124 -26.60 24.35 -0.01
N TYR A 125 -25.58 24.17 0.83
CA TYR A 125 -25.41 24.95 2.05
C TYR A 125 -24.62 26.21 1.72
N VAL A 126 -25.18 27.35 2.11
CA VAL A 126 -24.62 28.68 1.80
C VAL A 126 -24.34 29.39 3.10
N SER A 127 -23.11 29.89 3.23
CA SER A 127 -22.66 30.64 4.41
C SER A 127 -21.72 31.77 4.02
N TYR A 128 -21.55 32.72 4.91
CA TYR A 128 -20.47 33.70 4.80
C TYR A 128 -19.12 33.07 5.12
N GLY A 129 -18.14 33.32 4.26
CA GLY A 129 -16.75 33.00 4.53
C GLY A 129 -16.21 33.91 5.64
N ARG A 130 -15.66 33.29 6.69
CA ARG A 130 -15.23 33.95 7.93
C ARG A 130 -13.70 34.09 8.06
N SER A 131 -12.93 33.66 7.06
CA SER A 131 -11.49 33.90 7.00
C SER A 131 -11.18 35.31 6.50
N ASP A 132 -10.00 35.83 6.83
CA ASP A 132 -9.54 37.16 6.41
C ASP A 132 -9.58 37.35 4.88
N ASP A 133 -9.28 36.30 4.11
CA ASP A 133 -9.31 36.34 2.64
C ASP A 133 -10.73 36.39 2.05
N LEU A 134 -11.70 35.76 2.72
CA LEU A 134 -13.09 35.74 2.26
C LEU A 134 -13.87 36.95 2.74
N ASN A 135 -13.55 37.50 3.92
CA ASN A 135 -14.12 38.74 4.46
C ASN A 135 -15.64 38.89 4.23
N GLU A 136 -16.41 37.94 4.75
CA GLU A 136 -17.88 37.87 4.63
C GLU A 136 -18.40 37.71 3.19
N LYS A 137 -17.61 37.16 2.27
CA LYS A 137 -18.12 36.75 0.95
C LYS A 137 -18.82 35.39 1.01
N VAL A 138 -19.82 35.22 0.15
CA VAL A 138 -20.59 33.97 0.01
C VAL A 138 -19.69 32.77 -0.33
N THR A 139 -19.84 31.71 0.45
CA THR A 139 -19.23 30.38 0.25
C THR A 139 -20.33 29.34 0.14
N ILE A 140 -20.18 28.39 -0.78
CA ILE A 140 -21.19 27.34 -1.02
C ILE A 140 -20.55 25.96 -0.85
N ALA A 141 -21.17 25.11 -0.03
CA ALA A 141 -20.97 23.67 -0.06
C ALA A 141 -22.14 23.01 -0.77
N SER A 142 -21.88 22.40 -1.93
CA SER A 142 -22.89 21.75 -2.76
C SER A 142 -22.70 20.24 -2.82
N SER A 143 -23.78 19.50 -3.00
CA SER A 143 -23.75 18.06 -3.23
C SER A 143 -24.82 17.58 -4.20
N GLY A 144 -24.56 16.44 -4.81
CA GLY A 144 -25.46 15.79 -5.76
C GLY A 144 -24.71 14.86 -6.68
N ARG A 145 -25.47 14.22 -7.58
CA ARG A 145 -24.93 13.29 -8.59
C ARG A 145 -23.96 14.02 -9.51
N LEU A 146 -22.96 13.30 -10.01
CA LEU A 146 -21.84 13.86 -10.77
C LEU A 146 -22.29 14.66 -12.00
N ASP A 147 -23.31 14.19 -12.72
CA ASP A 147 -23.91 14.87 -13.87
C ASP A 147 -24.67 16.16 -13.48
N ALA A 148 -25.41 16.13 -12.37
CA ALA A 148 -26.09 17.29 -11.81
C ALA A 148 -25.08 18.35 -11.32
N ILE A 149 -24.04 17.93 -10.60
CA ILE A 149 -22.94 18.78 -10.13
C ILE A 149 -22.19 19.41 -11.30
N ALA A 150 -21.80 18.63 -12.31
CA ALA A 150 -21.09 19.15 -13.49
C ALA A 150 -21.89 20.25 -14.18
N ARG A 151 -23.22 20.10 -14.24
CA ARG A 151 -24.11 21.09 -14.83
C ARG A 151 -24.36 22.31 -13.92
N ALA A 152 -24.40 22.10 -12.62
CA ALA A 152 -24.59 23.16 -11.62
C ALA A 152 -23.33 24.01 -11.39
N ARG A 153 -22.14 23.42 -11.53
CA ARG A 153 -20.85 24.02 -11.15
C ARG A 153 -20.62 25.41 -11.76
N PRO A 154 -20.79 25.66 -13.07
CA PRO A 154 -20.60 27.00 -13.63
C PRO A 154 -21.53 28.08 -13.05
N ILE A 155 -22.72 27.65 -12.60
CA ILE A 155 -23.76 28.53 -12.03
C ILE A 155 -23.45 28.77 -10.54
N LEU A 156 -23.15 27.71 -9.79
CA LEU A 156 -22.74 27.79 -8.39
C LEU A 156 -21.47 28.64 -8.22
N SER A 157 -20.45 28.44 -9.05
CA SER A 157 -19.23 29.25 -9.04
C SER A 157 -19.48 30.73 -9.35
N ALA A 158 -20.49 31.03 -10.17
CA ALA A 158 -20.88 32.42 -10.45
C ALA A 158 -21.65 33.08 -9.29
N MET A 159 -22.13 32.30 -8.32
CA MET A 159 -22.90 32.78 -7.15
C MET A 159 -22.08 32.87 -5.87
N CYS A 160 -20.82 32.39 -5.84
CA CYS A 160 -20.00 32.38 -4.63
C CYS A 160 -18.53 32.72 -4.90
N GLU A 161 -17.78 33.09 -3.85
CA GLU A 161 -16.32 33.27 -3.94
C GLU A 161 -15.59 31.93 -3.91
N LYS A 162 -16.10 31.00 -3.10
CA LYS A 162 -15.51 29.68 -2.94
C LYS A 162 -16.60 28.62 -2.98
N LEU A 163 -16.45 27.66 -3.89
CA LEU A 163 -17.34 26.53 -4.08
C LEU A 163 -16.66 25.25 -3.61
N PHE A 164 -17.31 24.55 -2.69
CA PHE A 164 -16.97 23.21 -2.26
C PHE A 164 -18.00 22.23 -2.84
N THR A 165 -17.53 21.16 -3.46
CA THR A 165 -18.39 20.20 -4.16
C THR A 165 -18.19 18.82 -3.56
N PHE A 166 -19.23 18.30 -2.92
CA PHE A 166 -19.29 16.97 -2.34
C PHE A 166 -20.07 16.05 -3.29
N GLU A 167 -19.34 15.30 -4.11
CA GLU A 167 -19.95 14.39 -5.08
C GLU A 167 -20.57 13.18 -4.36
N GLY A 168 -21.80 12.83 -4.73
CA GLY A 168 -22.51 11.71 -4.13
C GLY A 168 -24.02 11.90 -4.11
N GLU A 169 -24.67 11.38 -3.07
CA GLU A 169 -26.10 11.62 -2.84
C GLU A 169 -26.35 13.08 -2.42
N ILE A 170 -27.55 13.57 -2.71
CA ILE A 170 -28.01 14.85 -2.17
C ILE A 170 -28.05 14.81 -0.62
N GLY A 171 -27.84 15.97 0.00
CA GLY A 171 -27.85 16.18 1.45
C GLY A 171 -26.47 16.35 2.08
N GLY A 172 -25.40 16.33 1.28
CA GLY A 172 -24.04 16.67 1.72
C GLY A 172 -23.91 18.11 2.23
N GLY A 173 -24.57 19.09 1.60
CA GLY A 173 -24.62 20.47 2.08
C GLY A 173 -25.24 20.56 3.49
N SER A 174 -26.38 19.91 3.71
CA SER A 174 -27.00 19.84 5.04
C SER A 174 -26.12 19.14 6.08
N LYS A 175 -25.40 18.07 5.69
CA LYS A 175 -24.42 17.41 6.56
C LYS A 175 -23.23 18.31 6.89
N VAL A 176 -22.74 19.11 5.94
CA VAL A 176 -21.67 20.11 6.19
C VAL A 176 -22.15 21.15 7.20
N LYS A 177 -23.36 21.69 7.03
CA LYS A 177 -23.98 22.60 8.01
C LYS A 177 -24.00 21.98 9.41
N MET A 178 -24.45 20.74 9.54
CA MET A 178 -24.52 20.03 10.83
C MET A 178 -23.17 20.03 11.56
N VAL A 179 -22.08 19.68 10.86
CA VAL A 179 -20.75 19.62 11.47
C VAL A 179 -20.22 21.02 11.81
N THR A 180 -20.47 22.01 10.96
CA THR A 180 -20.07 23.41 11.21
C THR A 180 -20.78 23.99 12.44
N VAL A 181 -22.11 23.86 12.51
CA VAL A 181 -22.92 24.37 13.63
C VAL A 181 -22.60 23.65 14.93
N MET A 182 -22.32 22.34 14.86
CA MET A 182 -21.83 21.55 16.00
C MET A 182 -20.58 22.19 16.63
N LEU A 183 -19.55 22.48 15.82
CA LEU A 183 -18.32 23.10 16.33
C LEU A 183 -18.55 24.51 16.86
N GLU A 184 -19.33 25.33 16.16
CA GLU A 184 -19.64 26.69 16.57
C GLU A 184 -20.33 26.74 17.95
N GLY A 185 -21.35 25.89 18.16
CA GLY A 185 -22.05 25.77 19.44
C GLY A 185 -21.16 25.25 20.57
N ILE A 186 -20.30 24.25 20.29
CA ILE A 186 -19.33 23.73 21.27
C ILE A 186 -18.34 24.84 21.66
N HIS A 187 -17.78 25.55 20.68
CA HIS A 187 -16.81 26.63 20.92
C HIS A 187 -17.43 27.80 21.71
N PHE A 188 -18.71 28.12 21.48
CA PHE A 188 -19.41 29.14 22.26
C PHE A 188 -19.52 28.75 23.75
N ILE A 189 -20.00 27.54 24.07
CA ILE A 189 -20.10 27.09 25.47
C ILE A 189 -18.72 26.91 26.11
N ASN A 190 -17.73 26.43 25.36
CA ASN A 190 -16.34 26.37 25.81
C ASN A 190 -15.80 27.76 26.21
N ALA A 191 -16.15 28.81 25.46
CA ALA A 191 -15.81 30.19 25.82
C ALA A 191 -16.50 30.65 27.12
N VAL A 192 -17.76 30.25 27.35
CA VAL A 192 -18.47 30.55 28.61
C VAL A 192 -17.81 29.84 29.80
N GLU A 193 -17.43 28.57 29.67
CA GLU A 193 -16.68 27.82 30.70
C GLU A 193 -15.36 28.53 31.04
N ALA A 194 -14.61 28.92 30.02
CA ALA A 194 -13.34 29.63 30.13
C ALA A 194 -13.47 30.98 30.85
N LEU A 195 -14.45 31.80 30.47
CA LEU A 195 -14.72 33.09 31.11
C LEU A 195 -15.19 32.93 32.56
N SER A 196 -16.02 31.92 32.82
CA SER A 196 -16.53 31.63 34.17
C SER A 196 -15.38 31.25 35.11
N LEU A 197 -14.49 30.36 34.69
CA LEU A 197 -13.31 30.00 35.48
C LEU A 197 -12.40 31.22 35.66
N GLY A 198 -12.12 31.97 34.60
CA GLY A 198 -11.24 33.13 34.63
C GLY A 198 -11.71 34.27 35.54
N ALA A 199 -12.99 34.64 35.43
CA ALA A 199 -13.60 35.63 36.31
C ALA A 199 -13.60 35.17 37.78
N LYS A 200 -13.79 33.86 38.04
CA LYS A 200 -13.77 33.30 39.39
C LYS A 200 -12.39 33.40 40.05
N ILE A 201 -11.31 33.18 39.30
CA ILE A 201 -9.93 33.31 39.79
C ILE A 201 -9.43 34.76 39.81
N GLY A 202 -10.26 35.73 39.42
CA GLY A 202 -9.97 37.16 39.52
C GLY A 202 -9.25 37.77 38.31
N ILE A 203 -9.23 37.09 37.16
CA ILE A 203 -8.66 37.64 35.93
C ILE A 203 -9.76 38.40 35.18
N HIS A 204 -9.46 39.63 34.78
CA HIS A 204 -10.42 40.50 34.11
C HIS A 204 -10.88 39.90 32.75
N PRO A 205 -12.19 39.76 32.49
CA PRO A 205 -12.71 39.13 31.27
C PRO A 205 -12.21 39.75 29.96
N TRP A 206 -12.08 41.08 29.88
CA TRP A 206 -11.53 41.73 28.69
C TRP A 206 -10.03 41.45 28.47
N ILE A 207 -9.28 41.15 29.55
CA ILE A 207 -7.87 40.74 29.45
C ILE A 207 -7.78 39.29 28.95
N ILE A 208 -8.66 38.41 29.43
CA ILE A 208 -8.80 37.04 28.91
C ILE A 208 -9.09 37.11 27.41
N TYR A 209 -10.08 37.91 27.02
CA TYR A 209 -10.45 38.09 25.61
C TYR A 209 -9.27 38.50 24.73
N ASP A 210 -8.54 39.56 25.11
CA ASP A 210 -7.43 40.10 24.33
C ASP A 210 -6.29 39.08 24.16
N ILE A 211 -5.91 38.41 25.26
CA ILE A 211 -4.82 37.43 25.24
C ILE A 211 -5.21 36.19 24.44
N ILE A 212 -6.38 35.61 24.71
CA ILE A 212 -6.83 34.37 24.07
C ILE A 212 -7.05 34.56 22.57
N SER A 213 -7.54 35.73 22.15
CA SER A 213 -7.68 36.07 20.73
C SER A 213 -6.37 35.99 19.93
N ASN A 214 -5.23 36.06 20.63
CA ASN A 214 -3.87 35.97 20.10
C ASN A 214 -3.13 34.68 20.53
N ALA A 215 -3.85 33.70 21.08
CA ALA A 215 -3.29 32.47 21.63
C ALA A 215 -3.97 31.20 21.06
N ALA A 216 -3.45 30.05 21.48
CA ALA A 216 -3.85 28.74 20.98
C ALA A 216 -5.34 28.40 21.23
N GLY A 217 -5.95 28.94 22.28
CA GLY A 217 -7.37 28.75 22.61
C GLY A 217 -8.32 29.59 21.74
N ASN A 218 -7.83 30.31 20.75
CA ASN A 218 -8.66 31.15 19.88
C ASN A 218 -9.63 30.32 19.00
N SER A 219 -10.86 30.79 18.88
CA SER A 219 -11.84 30.30 17.90
C SER A 219 -12.64 31.46 17.32
N TRP A 220 -13.28 31.24 16.16
CA TRP A 220 -14.18 32.24 15.61
C TRP A 220 -15.30 32.59 16.59
N ALA A 221 -15.93 31.58 17.20
CA ALA A 221 -16.96 31.76 18.22
C ALA A 221 -16.44 32.58 19.43
N PHE A 222 -15.22 32.34 19.89
CA PHE A 222 -14.62 33.12 20.98
C PHE A 222 -14.45 34.60 20.57
N LYS A 223 -13.87 34.87 19.40
CA LYS A 223 -13.64 36.25 18.92
C LYS A 223 -14.93 37.05 18.72
N ASN A 224 -16.00 36.39 18.29
CA ASN A 224 -17.23 37.08 17.88
C ASN A 224 -18.29 37.12 18.99
N TYR A 225 -18.45 36.06 19.77
CA TYR A 225 -19.47 36.02 20.81
C TYR A 225 -19.01 36.58 22.15
N VAL A 226 -17.73 36.47 22.51
CA VAL A 226 -17.26 36.96 23.82
C VAL A 226 -17.45 38.47 23.97
N PRO A 227 -17.07 39.34 23.01
CA PRO A 227 -17.30 40.78 23.14
C PRO A 227 -18.78 41.14 23.31
N LEU A 228 -19.67 40.47 22.56
CA LEU A 228 -21.12 40.66 22.67
C LEU A 228 -21.63 40.18 24.03
N LEU A 229 -21.12 39.05 24.52
CA LEU A 229 -21.50 38.49 25.82
C LEU A 229 -21.09 39.43 26.96
N LEU A 230 -19.87 39.95 26.94
CA LEU A 230 -19.36 40.88 27.95
C LEU A 230 -20.10 42.23 27.94
N LYS A 231 -20.55 42.69 26.78
CA LYS A 231 -21.41 43.88 26.63
C LYS A 231 -22.88 43.63 26.97
N GLY A 232 -23.30 42.38 27.13
CA GLY A 232 -24.70 42.01 27.33
C GLY A 232 -25.58 42.13 26.08
N GLU A 233 -24.99 42.10 24.89
CA GLU A 233 -25.65 42.30 23.59
C GLU A 233 -26.07 40.99 22.89
N VAL A 234 -25.81 39.82 23.48
CA VAL A 234 -26.22 38.54 22.88
C VAL A 234 -27.73 38.34 23.10
N ASN A 235 -28.46 38.15 22.00
CA ASN A 235 -29.90 37.91 21.99
C ASN A 235 -30.23 36.44 22.35
N HIS A 236 -31.24 36.21 23.20
CA HIS A 236 -31.75 34.88 23.59
C HIS A 236 -32.11 34.00 22.39
N GLN A 237 -32.51 34.59 21.26
CA GLN A 237 -32.82 33.87 20.02
C GLN A 237 -31.64 33.03 19.52
N ILE A 238 -30.39 33.48 19.70
CA ILE A 238 -29.19 32.73 19.28
C ILE A 238 -29.10 31.40 20.06
N LEU A 239 -29.45 31.41 21.35
CA LEU A 239 -29.42 30.19 22.16
C LEU A 239 -30.50 29.21 21.72
N ASN A 240 -31.72 29.69 21.45
CA ASN A 240 -32.80 28.85 20.95
C ASN A 240 -32.42 28.19 19.62
N THR A 241 -31.83 28.95 18.69
CA THR A 241 -31.33 28.41 17.43
C THR A 241 -30.28 27.32 17.65
N PHE A 242 -29.31 27.52 18.56
CA PHE A 242 -28.34 26.47 18.87
C PHE A 242 -29.01 25.24 19.51
N VAL A 243 -29.97 25.40 20.41
CA VAL A 243 -30.69 24.25 21.00
C VAL A 243 -31.35 23.42 19.90
N GLU A 244 -32.13 24.05 19.02
CA GLU A 244 -32.83 23.36 17.94
C GLU A 244 -31.88 22.66 16.95
N GLU A 245 -30.83 23.34 16.49
CA GLU A 245 -29.89 22.77 15.53
C GLU A 245 -29.06 21.61 16.12
N LEU A 246 -28.60 21.75 17.38
CA LEU A 246 -27.83 20.70 18.04
C LEU A 246 -28.72 19.49 18.41
N GLU A 247 -30.00 19.69 18.69
CA GLU A 247 -30.97 18.59 18.86
C GLU A 247 -31.10 17.76 17.57
N ILE A 248 -31.21 18.42 16.42
CA ILE A 248 -31.25 17.75 15.11
C ILE A 248 -30.00 16.90 14.88
N ILE A 249 -28.83 17.42 15.22
CA ILE A 249 -27.54 16.72 15.06
C ILE A 249 -27.45 15.51 15.99
N LEU A 250 -27.87 15.64 17.25
CA LEU A 250 -27.91 14.53 18.21
C LEU A 250 -28.88 13.43 17.77
N ASN A 251 -30.04 13.79 17.21
CA ASN A 251 -30.99 12.83 16.65
C ASN A 251 -30.41 12.10 15.42
N MET A 252 -29.68 12.80 14.56
CA MET A 252 -28.95 12.19 13.44
C MET A 252 -27.89 11.21 13.96
N ALA A 253 -27.06 11.62 14.91
CA ALA A 253 -26.03 10.76 15.50
C ALA A 253 -26.61 9.51 16.16
N LYS A 254 -27.74 9.65 16.85
CA LYS A 254 -28.50 8.52 17.41
C LYS A 254 -28.96 7.54 16.32
N SER A 255 -29.44 8.04 15.19
CA SER A 255 -29.85 7.18 14.05
C SER A 255 -28.67 6.41 13.43
N LEU A 256 -27.45 6.97 13.51
CA LEU A 256 -26.21 6.38 13.01
C LEU A 256 -25.44 5.58 14.07
N THR A 257 -26.01 5.46 15.27
CA THR A 257 -25.39 4.88 16.47
C THR A 257 -23.98 5.42 16.72
N PHE A 258 -23.82 6.75 16.69
CA PHE A 258 -22.54 7.43 16.84
C PHE A 258 -22.52 8.30 18.10
N PRO A 259 -21.51 8.15 18.99
CA PRO A 259 -21.42 8.93 20.23
C PRO A 259 -20.89 10.34 19.97
N LEU A 260 -21.58 11.35 20.49
CA LEU A 260 -21.16 12.77 20.47
C LEU A 260 -21.16 13.35 21.90
N PRO A 261 -20.23 12.93 22.78
CA PRO A 261 -20.26 13.28 24.20
C PRO A 261 -20.06 14.78 24.47
N ILE A 262 -19.20 15.47 23.72
CA ILE A 262 -18.97 16.91 23.89
C ILE A 262 -20.22 17.67 23.42
N LEU A 263 -20.73 17.35 22.23
CA LEU A 263 -21.98 17.97 21.73
C LEU A 263 -23.16 17.76 22.68
N ALA A 264 -23.31 16.55 23.23
CA ALA A 264 -24.40 16.25 24.17
C ALA A 264 -24.32 17.13 25.43
N ALA A 265 -23.13 17.34 25.97
CA ALA A 265 -22.93 18.23 27.11
C ALA A 265 -23.17 19.70 26.76
N THR A 266 -22.72 20.15 25.59
CA THR A 266 -23.00 21.49 25.06
C THR A 266 -24.51 21.73 24.94
N HIS A 267 -25.25 20.79 24.36
CA HIS A 267 -26.70 20.87 24.21
C HIS A 267 -27.41 20.93 25.57
N LEU A 268 -27.01 20.09 26.53
CA LEU A 268 -27.56 20.14 27.89
C LEU A 268 -27.32 21.48 28.59
N GLN A 269 -26.14 22.08 28.42
CA GLN A 269 -25.85 23.40 28.98
C GLN A 269 -26.69 24.49 28.33
N LEU A 270 -26.86 24.45 27.00
CA LEU A 270 -27.70 25.40 26.28
C LEU A 270 -29.17 25.31 26.73
N ILE A 271 -29.73 24.10 26.85
CA ILE A 271 -31.08 23.89 27.41
C ILE A 271 -31.18 24.47 28.82
N HIS A 272 -30.18 24.21 29.67
CA HIS A 272 -30.18 24.74 31.03
C HIS A 272 -30.16 26.28 31.03
N GLY A 273 -29.36 26.89 30.16
CA GLY A 273 -29.34 28.34 29.96
C GLY A 273 -30.70 28.88 29.54
N VAL A 274 -31.30 28.31 28.48
CA VAL A 274 -32.64 28.72 27.99
C VAL A 274 -33.71 28.56 29.08
N SER A 275 -33.65 27.49 29.89
CA SER A 275 -34.63 27.24 30.96
C SER A 275 -34.61 28.28 32.10
N LEU A 276 -33.55 29.07 32.20
CA LEU A 276 -33.38 30.12 33.21
C LEU A 276 -33.76 31.51 32.71
N VAL A 277 -33.99 31.68 31.41
CA VAL A 277 -34.54 32.92 30.83
C VAL A 277 -36.01 32.99 31.26
N GLY A 278 -36.44 34.10 31.87
CA GLY A 278 -37.85 34.36 32.17
C GLY A 278 -38.72 34.40 30.91
N SER A 279 -40.05 34.45 31.05
CA SER A 279 -40.99 34.60 29.93
C SER A 279 -40.58 35.72 28.95
N GLU A 280 -40.97 35.61 27.68
CA GLU A 280 -40.54 36.39 26.49
C GLU A 280 -40.24 37.90 26.64
N ASP A 281 -40.78 38.59 27.65
CA ASP A 281 -40.54 40.01 27.94
C ASP A 281 -39.32 40.29 28.85
N ASP A 282 -38.65 39.27 29.38
CA ASP A 282 -37.49 39.45 30.26
C ASP A 282 -36.22 39.67 29.42
N LEU A 283 -35.84 40.93 29.21
CA LEU A 283 -34.54 41.39 28.65
C LEU A 283 -33.33 41.00 29.53
N THR A 284 -33.39 39.87 30.23
CA THR A 284 -32.27 39.33 31.00
C THR A 284 -31.14 39.01 30.01
N ALA A 285 -30.09 39.84 30.02
CA ALA A 285 -28.90 39.63 29.22
C ALA A 285 -28.35 38.21 29.45
N ILE A 286 -28.05 37.47 28.39
CA ILE A 286 -27.58 36.06 28.43
C ILE A 286 -26.43 35.86 29.43
N ILE A 287 -25.57 36.86 29.61
CA ILE A 287 -24.50 36.80 30.60
C ILE A 287 -25.03 36.48 32.01
N LYS A 288 -26.17 37.06 32.43
CA LYS A 288 -26.79 36.83 33.75
C LYS A 288 -27.28 35.39 33.93
N VAL A 289 -27.73 34.77 32.84
CA VAL A 289 -28.10 33.35 32.82
C VAL A 289 -26.86 32.52 33.14
N TRP A 290 -25.76 32.72 32.41
CA TRP A 290 -24.53 31.97 32.64
C TRP A 290 -23.89 32.25 34.01
N GLU A 291 -23.95 33.49 34.49
CA GLU A 291 -23.52 33.83 35.85
C GLU A 291 -24.25 33.00 36.92
N LYS A 292 -25.55 32.76 36.72
CA LYS A 292 -26.37 31.92 37.60
C LYS A 292 -26.02 30.43 37.47
N VAL A 293 -25.79 29.95 36.24
CA VAL A 293 -25.39 28.54 35.98
C VAL A 293 -24.05 28.22 36.65
N TYR A 294 -23.06 29.10 36.53
CA TYR A 294 -21.71 28.85 37.01
C TYR A 294 -21.43 29.38 38.42
N GLY A 295 -22.32 30.21 38.98
CA GLY A 295 -22.10 30.84 40.29
C GLY A 295 -20.94 31.85 40.29
N VAL A 296 -20.78 32.59 39.20
CA VAL A 296 -19.69 33.56 38.96
C VAL A 296 -20.28 34.86 38.44
N LYS A 297 -19.76 36.02 38.87
CA LYS A 297 -20.22 37.33 38.41
C LYS A 297 -19.33 37.89 37.30
N ILE A 298 -19.48 37.36 36.09
CA ILE A 298 -18.69 37.74 34.90
C ILE A 298 -18.92 39.21 34.51
N SER A 299 -20.15 39.72 34.56
CA SER A 299 -20.46 41.11 34.19
C SER A 299 -19.85 42.10 35.17
N ASP A 300 -19.87 41.78 36.47
CA ASP A 300 -19.26 42.63 37.49
C ASP A 300 -17.74 42.69 37.28
N ALA A 301 -17.13 41.54 36.96
CA ALA A 301 -15.71 41.46 36.64
C ALA A 301 -15.35 42.19 35.32
N ALA A 302 -16.24 42.17 34.32
CA ALA A 302 -16.01 42.82 33.02
C ALA A 302 -16.19 44.35 33.08
N ASN A 303 -16.99 44.85 34.03
CA ASN A 303 -17.21 46.28 34.27
C ASN A 303 -16.21 46.91 35.24
N ALA A 304 -15.30 46.12 35.81
CA ALA A 304 -14.21 46.64 36.63
C ALA A 304 -13.21 47.45 35.79
N ASP A 305 -12.37 48.26 36.44
CA ASP A 305 -11.36 49.04 35.73
C ASP A 305 -10.38 48.12 34.99
N VAL A 306 -10.37 48.22 33.67
CA VAL A 306 -9.45 47.48 32.80
C VAL A 306 -8.14 48.25 32.66
N TYR A 307 -7.02 47.55 32.84
CA TYR A 307 -5.69 48.06 32.51
C TYR A 307 -5.19 47.36 31.23
N ASN A 308 -4.23 47.97 30.52
CA ASN A 308 -3.63 47.39 29.32
C ASN A 308 -2.39 46.55 29.70
N PRO A 309 -2.42 45.20 29.57
CA PRO A 309 -1.29 44.35 29.97
C PRO A 309 -0.07 44.43 29.05
N GLU A 310 -0.26 44.76 27.76
CA GLU A 310 0.83 44.93 26.78
C GLU A 310 1.55 46.27 27.00
N GLN A 311 0.79 47.34 27.29
CA GLN A 311 1.38 48.62 27.68
C GLN A 311 2.16 48.49 29.00
N LEU A 312 1.61 47.78 29.99
CA LEU A 312 2.31 47.51 31.25
C LEU A 312 3.61 46.72 31.01
N ALA A 313 3.64 45.80 30.03
CA ALA A 313 4.86 45.10 29.65
C ALA A 313 5.96 46.05 29.16
N SER A 314 5.60 47.07 28.37
CA SER A 314 6.57 48.03 27.85
C SER A 314 7.32 48.77 28.96
N GLU A 315 6.65 49.08 30.08
CA GLU A 315 7.23 49.73 31.26
C GLU A 315 8.33 48.90 31.94
N PHE A 316 8.24 47.56 31.87
CA PHE A 316 9.21 46.65 32.46
C PHE A 316 10.38 46.31 31.52
N THR A 317 10.22 46.52 30.21
CA THR A 317 11.27 46.24 29.21
C THR A 317 12.27 47.38 29.03
N THR A 318 11.85 48.64 29.21
CA THR A 318 12.71 49.83 29.07
C THR A 318 13.67 50.04 30.25
N ASP A 319 13.30 49.57 31.44
CA ASP A 319 14.04 49.76 32.71
C ASP A 319 15.08 48.65 33.01
N SER A 320 15.13 47.58 32.22
CA SER A 320 15.86 46.36 32.55
C SER A 320 17.40 46.50 32.42
N LYS A 321 18.12 46.40 33.55
CA LYS A 321 19.59 46.32 33.59
C LYS A 321 20.07 44.86 33.48
N SER A 322 20.97 44.61 32.51
CA SER A 322 22.03 43.59 32.57
C SER A 322 21.63 42.19 33.10
N GLY A 323 20.92 41.39 32.29
CA GLY A 323 20.87 39.93 32.44
C GLY A 323 21.32 39.29 31.13
N ARG A 324 22.62 39.00 30.97
CA ARG A 324 23.15 38.43 29.71
C ARG A 324 23.38 36.93 29.80
N ARG A 325 23.52 36.37 31.01
CA ARG A 325 23.74 34.93 31.19
C ARG A 325 22.44 34.25 31.60
N VAL A 326 21.92 33.43 30.70
CA VAL A 326 20.67 32.69 30.85
C VAL A 326 20.96 31.22 31.07
N GLY A 327 20.54 30.67 32.20
CA GLY A 327 20.41 29.23 32.37
C GLY A 327 19.10 28.77 31.73
N PHE A 328 19.10 27.69 30.96
CA PHE A 328 17.91 27.16 30.30
C PHE A 328 17.77 25.66 30.59
N ILE A 329 16.72 25.27 31.31
CA ILE A 329 16.49 23.88 31.71
C ILE A 329 15.20 23.36 31.07
N GLY A 330 15.34 22.28 30.32
CA GLY A 330 14.28 21.72 29.47
C GLY A 330 14.42 22.20 28.03
N LEU A 331 15.09 21.42 27.19
CA LEU A 331 15.33 21.68 25.77
C LEU A 331 14.42 20.80 24.90
N GLY A 332 13.20 20.53 25.36
CA GLY A 332 12.16 19.85 24.56
C GLY A 332 11.70 20.68 23.35
N ALA A 333 10.60 20.28 22.70
CA ALA A 333 10.13 20.91 21.44
C ALA A 333 10.02 22.44 21.52
N MET A 334 9.42 22.98 22.58
CA MET A 334 9.33 24.43 22.82
C MET A 334 10.66 25.02 23.32
N GLY A 335 11.27 24.37 24.32
CA GLY A 335 12.46 24.89 25.00
C GLY A 335 13.68 25.01 24.09
N PHE A 336 13.86 24.07 23.16
CA PHE A 336 14.92 24.14 22.16
C PHE A 336 14.78 25.38 21.26
N GLY A 337 13.57 25.63 20.75
CA GLY A 337 13.28 26.82 19.93
C GLY A 337 13.58 28.11 20.69
N MET A 338 13.07 28.22 21.93
CA MET A 338 13.32 29.37 22.81
C MET A 338 14.81 29.58 23.09
N ALA A 339 15.54 28.52 23.47
CA ALA A 339 16.95 28.60 23.82
C ALA A 339 17.82 29.00 22.62
N THR A 340 17.55 28.43 21.43
CA THR A 340 18.28 28.80 20.20
C THR A 340 17.95 30.20 19.72
N HIS A 341 16.72 30.67 19.91
CA HIS A 341 16.37 32.05 19.61
C HIS A 341 17.11 33.04 20.51
N LEU A 342 17.24 32.75 21.81
CA LEU A 342 18.04 33.58 22.73
C LEU A 342 19.52 33.67 22.32
N LEU A 343 20.11 32.59 21.79
CA LEU A 343 21.46 32.64 21.22
C LEU A 343 21.53 33.64 20.06
N SER A 344 20.55 33.61 19.15
CA SER A 344 20.46 34.55 18.02
C SER A 344 20.27 36.01 18.48
N SER A 345 19.57 36.20 19.61
CA SER A 345 19.38 37.49 20.30
C SER A 345 20.56 37.90 21.17
N LYS A 346 21.73 37.24 21.04
CA LYS A 346 23.01 37.56 21.69
C LYS A 346 23.04 37.37 23.21
N PHE A 347 22.18 36.52 23.75
CA PHE A 347 22.30 36.05 25.13
C PHE A 347 23.33 34.91 25.22
N CYS A 348 24.05 34.83 26.35
CA CYS A 348 24.88 33.68 26.67
C CYS A 348 24.00 32.63 27.35
N VAL A 349 23.66 31.55 26.63
CA VAL A 349 22.74 30.52 27.12
C VAL A 349 23.50 29.26 27.51
N VAL A 350 23.32 28.79 28.75
CA VAL A 350 23.78 27.49 29.24
C VAL A 350 22.58 26.57 29.38
N GLY A 351 22.52 25.50 28.59
CA GLY A 351 21.39 24.59 28.51
C GLY A 351 21.60 23.28 29.27
N PHE A 352 20.52 22.72 29.83
CA PHE A 352 20.47 21.33 30.31
C PHE A 352 19.15 20.65 29.92
N ASP A 353 19.25 19.37 29.56
CA ASP A 353 18.14 18.47 29.29
C ASP A 353 18.55 17.05 29.67
N VAL A 354 17.59 16.25 30.15
CA VAL A 354 17.83 14.85 30.50
C VAL A 354 18.08 13.97 29.27
N TYR A 355 17.64 14.40 28.09
CA TYR A 355 17.82 13.70 26.82
C TYR A 355 19.10 14.16 26.09
N LYS A 356 20.17 13.36 26.22
CA LYS A 356 21.52 13.67 25.72
C LYS A 356 21.59 14.13 24.25
N PRO A 357 20.85 13.53 23.28
CA PRO A 357 20.93 13.98 21.89
C PRO A 357 20.55 15.45 21.69
N THR A 358 19.63 15.97 22.49
CA THR A 358 19.24 17.38 22.45
C THR A 358 20.38 18.30 22.91
N LEU A 359 21.18 17.88 23.90
CA LEU A 359 22.36 18.62 24.34
C LEU A 359 23.39 18.76 23.21
N THR A 360 23.66 17.67 22.48
CA THR A 360 24.55 17.70 21.32
C THR A 360 24.02 18.66 20.25
N ARG A 361 22.72 18.60 19.95
CA ARG A 361 22.08 19.50 18.99
C ARG A 361 22.15 20.97 19.43
N PHE A 362 21.99 21.25 20.73
CA PHE A 362 22.07 22.60 21.28
C PHE A 362 23.50 23.14 21.27
N SER A 363 24.49 22.29 21.59
CA SER A 363 25.91 22.64 21.48
C SER A 363 26.30 22.96 20.04
N ASN A 364 25.83 22.18 19.06
CA ASN A 364 26.03 22.47 17.63
C ASN A 364 25.38 23.79 17.17
N ALA A 365 24.31 24.23 17.84
CA ALA A 365 23.67 25.53 17.58
C ALA A 365 24.42 26.71 18.24
N GLY A 366 25.52 26.46 18.95
CA GLY A 366 26.34 27.50 19.61
C GLY A 366 26.02 27.70 21.09
N GLY A 367 25.15 26.88 21.69
CA GLY A 367 24.83 26.94 23.12
C GLY A 367 25.90 26.29 23.99
N LEU A 368 26.05 26.78 25.23
CA LEU A 368 26.84 26.09 26.25
C LEU A 368 25.98 25.00 26.91
N ILE A 369 26.59 23.91 27.38
CA ILE A 369 25.87 22.82 28.04
C ILE A 369 26.35 22.64 29.47
N GLY A 370 25.42 22.37 30.39
CA GLY A 370 25.73 21.89 31.75
C GLY A 370 25.38 20.41 31.91
N ASN A 371 25.88 19.76 32.96
CA ASN A 371 25.59 18.35 33.28
C ASN A 371 24.47 18.17 34.31
N SER A 372 23.99 19.26 34.91
CA SER A 372 22.90 19.24 35.90
C SER A 372 22.18 20.60 35.98
N PRO A 373 20.96 20.65 36.56
CA PRO A 373 20.29 21.91 36.87
C PRO A 373 21.16 22.87 37.69
N ALA A 374 21.80 22.38 38.75
CA ALA A 374 22.71 23.17 39.59
C ALA A 374 23.87 23.81 38.79
N GLU A 375 24.50 23.05 37.88
CA GLU A 375 25.62 23.55 37.09
C GLU A 375 25.19 24.65 36.13
N VAL A 376 24.04 24.48 35.46
CA VAL A 376 23.46 25.51 34.58
C VAL A 376 23.13 26.79 35.35
N SER A 377 22.73 26.67 36.61
CA SER A 377 22.27 27.80 37.43
C SER A 377 23.37 28.60 38.15
N LYS A 378 24.60 28.07 38.26
CA LYS A 378 25.66 28.61 39.13
C LYS A 378 25.97 30.11 38.96
N ASP A 379 25.96 30.59 37.72
CA ASP A 379 26.27 31.99 37.36
C ASP A 379 25.13 32.62 36.54
N ALA A 380 23.93 32.05 36.60
CA ALA A 380 22.81 32.53 35.81
C ALA A 380 22.21 33.80 36.43
N ASP A 381 22.13 34.87 35.64
CA ASP A 381 21.35 36.07 36.01
C ASP A 381 19.85 35.73 35.98
N VAL A 382 19.46 34.97 34.95
CA VAL A 382 18.10 34.51 34.69
C VAL A 382 18.12 33.00 34.43
N LEU A 383 17.24 32.25 35.09
CA LEU A 383 17.03 30.82 34.87
C LEU A 383 15.65 30.58 34.26
N ILE A 384 15.59 30.05 33.05
CA ILE A 384 14.33 29.65 32.39
C ILE A 384 14.09 28.15 32.60
N ILE A 385 12.89 27.80 33.07
CA ILE A 385 12.45 26.42 33.26
C ILE A 385 11.29 26.12 32.30
N MET A 386 11.55 25.27 31.31
CA MET A 386 10.59 24.85 30.28
C MET A 386 10.49 23.32 30.21
N VAL A 387 9.91 22.74 31.27
CA VAL A 387 9.70 21.30 31.44
C VAL A 387 8.22 20.93 31.33
N THR A 388 7.90 19.63 31.33
CA THR A 388 6.55 19.15 31.02
C THR A 388 5.55 19.43 32.15
N ASN A 389 5.92 19.24 33.42
CA ASN A 389 4.99 19.27 34.54
C ASN A 389 5.60 19.78 35.86
N GLU A 390 4.75 19.93 36.88
CA GLU A 390 5.11 20.40 38.23
C GLU A 390 6.17 19.51 38.89
N ALA A 391 6.07 18.18 38.78
CA ALA A 391 7.04 17.27 39.37
C ALA A 391 8.45 17.44 38.77
N GLN A 392 8.54 17.70 37.47
CA GLN A 392 9.82 18.02 36.82
C GLN A 392 10.32 19.40 37.23
N ALA A 393 9.45 20.42 37.33
CA ALA A 393 9.85 21.74 37.80
C ALA A 393 10.38 21.69 39.24
N GLU A 394 9.71 20.92 40.10
CA GLU A 394 10.11 20.64 41.48
C GLU A 394 11.48 19.93 41.51
N SER A 395 11.68 18.90 40.69
CA SER A 395 12.98 18.20 40.58
C SER A 395 14.09 19.11 40.06
N VAL A 396 13.80 20.02 39.13
CA VAL A 396 14.78 20.97 38.60
C VAL A 396 15.21 21.97 39.67
N LEU A 397 14.27 22.43 40.51
CA LEU A 397 14.55 23.43 41.53
C LEU A 397 15.16 22.83 42.80
N TYR A 398 14.61 21.71 43.27
CA TYR A 398 14.84 21.13 44.60
C TYR A 398 15.31 19.67 44.60
N GLY A 399 15.54 19.06 43.43
CA GLY A 399 16.12 17.72 43.36
C GLY A 399 17.55 17.64 43.90
N GLU A 400 18.14 16.44 43.89
CA GLU A 400 19.50 16.19 44.40
C GLU A 400 20.57 17.13 43.82
N TYR A 401 20.44 17.48 42.53
CA TYR A 401 21.26 18.46 41.82
C TYR A 401 20.45 19.70 41.41
N GLY A 402 19.52 20.13 42.27
CA GLY A 402 18.58 21.22 42.01
C GLY A 402 19.23 22.59 41.84
N ALA A 403 18.56 23.46 41.08
CA ALA A 403 19.02 24.79 40.74
C ALA A 403 19.11 25.74 41.96
N VAL A 404 18.18 25.63 42.93
CA VAL A 404 18.04 26.62 44.02
C VAL A 404 19.30 26.74 44.87
N SER A 405 19.97 25.62 45.15
CA SER A 405 21.22 25.63 45.92
C SER A 405 22.36 26.36 45.22
N ALA A 406 22.39 26.34 43.88
CA ALA A 406 23.47 26.91 43.07
C ALA A 406 23.19 28.32 42.54
N LEU A 407 21.92 28.74 42.48
CA LEU A 407 21.56 30.09 42.01
C LEU A 407 22.23 31.19 42.86
N PRO A 408 22.77 32.25 42.21
CA PRO A 408 23.33 33.40 42.92
C PRO A 408 22.22 34.23 43.60
N PRO A 409 22.53 34.93 44.71
CA PRO A 409 21.57 35.82 45.35
C PRO A 409 21.02 36.87 44.39
N GLY A 410 19.71 37.11 44.42
CA GLY A 410 19.05 38.08 43.52
C GLY A 410 18.73 37.57 42.11
N ALA A 411 19.09 36.32 41.77
CA ALA A 411 18.80 35.73 40.46
C ALA A 411 17.29 35.58 40.22
N THR A 412 16.90 35.62 38.94
CA THR A 412 15.49 35.55 38.53
C THR A 412 15.17 34.22 37.87
N ILE A 413 14.16 33.53 38.39
CA ILE A 413 13.64 32.29 37.84
C ILE A 413 12.41 32.63 36.99
N ILE A 414 12.43 32.27 35.71
CA ILE A 414 11.29 32.35 34.81
C ILE A 414 10.73 30.94 34.64
N LEU A 415 9.53 30.71 35.18
CA LEU A 415 8.82 29.45 35.02
C LEU A 415 7.88 29.56 33.81
N SER A 416 8.24 28.93 32.70
CA SER A 416 7.44 28.94 31.46
C SER A 416 6.64 27.66 31.23
N SER A 417 6.84 26.68 32.11
CA SER A 417 6.13 25.40 32.09
C SER A 417 4.64 25.60 32.39
N THR A 418 3.78 24.80 31.77
CA THR A 418 2.34 24.86 32.10
C THR A 418 2.08 24.04 33.37
N VAL A 419 1.74 24.76 34.44
CA VAL A 419 1.55 24.29 35.82
C VAL A 419 0.29 24.92 36.43
N SER A 420 -0.17 24.44 37.59
CA SER A 420 -1.30 25.03 38.30
C SER A 420 -0.94 26.40 38.91
N PRO A 421 -1.87 27.37 38.92
CA PRO A 421 -1.70 28.63 39.65
C PRO A 421 -1.27 28.43 41.11
N ALA A 422 -1.90 27.46 41.80
CA ALA A 422 -1.60 27.14 43.18
C ALA A 422 -0.15 26.70 43.41
N TYR A 423 0.42 25.88 42.51
CA TYR A 423 1.83 25.47 42.60
C TYR A 423 2.76 26.68 42.51
N VAL A 424 2.48 27.62 41.61
CA VAL A 424 3.35 28.79 41.41
C VAL A 424 3.32 29.75 42.59
N SER A 425 2.14 30.00 43.18
CA SER A 425 2.03 30.80 44.40
C SER A 425 2.73 30.15 45.60
N GLN A 426 2.68 28.81 45.72
CA GLN A 426 3.42 28.08 46.76
C GLN A 426 4.93 28.14 46.54
N LEU A 427 5.37 28.05 45.28
CA LEU A 427 6.78 28.16 44.92
C LEU A 427 7.33 29.56 45.24
N GLU A 428 6.58 30.63 44.99
CA GLU A 428 6.98 32.00 45.36
C GLU A 428 7.24 32.10 46.87
N HIS A 429 6.30 31.63 47.70
CA HIS A 429 6.45 31.62 49.15
C HIS A 429 7.66 30.79 49.61
N ARG A 430 7.92 29.65 48.95
CA ARG A 430 9.07 28.80 49.28
C ARG A 430 10.40 29.45 48.91
N LEU A 431 10.51 30.06 47.73
CA LEU A 431 11.71 30.78 47.28
C LEU A 431 12.03 31.98 48.17
N HIS A 432 11.00 32.69 48.65
CA HIS A 432 11.18 33.77 49.62
C HIS A 432 11.87 33.29 50.91
N ASN A 433 11.60 32.05 51.35
CA ASN A 433 12.18 31.47 52.57
C ASN A 433 13.62 30.93 52.40
N GLU A 434 14.19 30.94 51.19
CA GLU A 434 15.58 30.49 50.94
C GLU A 434 16.64 31.51 51.42
N GLY A 435 16.24 32.74 51.79
CA GLY A 435 17.16 33.78 52.27
C GLY A 435 18.14 34.34 51.22
N LYS A 436 17.98 33.97 49.95
CA LYS A 436 18.82 34.39 48.81
C LYS A 436 18.25 35.58 48.01
N ASN A 437 17.08 36.10 48.40
CA ASN A 437 16.34 37.11 47.63
C ASN A 437 16.12 36.70 46.15
N LEU A 438 15.80 35.43 45.92
CA LEU A 438 15.51 34.91 44.58
C LEU A 438 14.17 35.47 44.10
N LYS A 439 14.11 35.83 42.82
CA LYS A 439 12.93 36.42 42.18
C LYS A 439 12.23 35.36 41.33
N LEU A 440 10.91 35.34 41.33
CA LEU A 440 10.11 34.43 40.49
C LEU A 440 9.27 35.23 39.50
N VAL A 441 9.28 34.79 38.25
CA VAL A 441 8.38 35.24 37.19
C VAL A 441 7.62 34.02 36.68
N ASP A 442 6.32 34.06 36.83
CA ASP A 442 5.36 33.10 36.24
C ASP A 442 5.07 33.54 34.81
N ALA A 443 5.67 32.90 33.81
CA ALA A 443 5.59 33.31 32.41
C ALA A 443 5.36 32.14 31.44
N PRO A 444 4.21 31.46 31.54
CA PRO A 444 3.80 30.47 30.55
C PRO A 444 3.63 31.11 29.17
N VAL A 445 3.83 30.28 28.14
CA VAL A 445 3.88 30.72 26.75
C VAL A 445 2.84 30.03 25.87
N SER A 446 2.44 30.69 24.77
CA SER A 446 1.57 30.17 23.70
C SER A 446 2.16 30.52 22.33
N GLY A 447 1.93 29.68 21.31
CA GLY A 447 2.37 29.91 19.93
C GLY A 447 3.01 28.73 19.22
N GLY A 448 3.32 27.64 19.93
CA GLY A 448 3.90 26.42 19.35
C GLY A 448 5.39 26.54 18.98
N VAL A 449 5.94 25.45 18.44
CA VAL A 449 7.39 25.28 18.21
C VAL A 449 7.94 26.29 17.21
N VAL A 450 7.19 26.58 16.15
CA VAL A 450 7.60 27.53 15.11
C VAL A 450 7.78 28.93 15.70
N ARG A 451 6.76 29.46 16.40
CA ARG A 451 6.85 30.78 17.05
C ARG A 451 7.91 30.82 18.14
N ALA A 452 8.15 29.70 18.84
CA ALA A 452 9.25 29.59 19.80
C ALA A 452 10.63 29.77 19.13
N SER A 453 10.85 29.17 17.96
CA SER A 453 12.11 29.31 17.22
C SER A 453 12.30 30.71 16.60
N MET A 454 11.19 31.38 16.29
CA MET A 454 11.18 32.72 15.71
C MET A 454 11.20 33.84 16.77
N GLY A 455 11.07 33.53 18.06
CA GLY A 455 10.95 34.53 19.12
C GLY A 455 9.65 35.33 19.08
N THR A 456 8.60 34.76 18.47
CA THR A 456 7.31 35.43 18.28
C THR A 456 6.21 34.84 19.17
N LEU A 457 6.55 34.36 20.37
CA LEU A 457 5.56 33.78 21.28
C LEU A 457 4.60 34.83 21.85
N THR A 458 3.44 34.36 22.29
CA THR A 458 2.58 35.09 23.23
C THR A 458 2.95 34.65 24.65
N ILE A 459 3.44 35.57 25.49
CA ILE A 459 3.88 35.30 26.86
C ILE A 459 2.94 35.97 27.86
N MET A 460 2.46 35.21 28.83
CA MET A 460 1.55 35.65 29.90
C MET A 460 2.34 35.74 31.21
N ALA A 461 3.03 36.85 31.44
CA ALA A 461 3.95 36.99 32.58
C ALA A 461 3.28 37.63 33.81
N SER A 462 3.64 37.17 35.00
CA SER A 462 3.22 37.76 36.28
C SER A 462 4.29 37.53 37.36
N GLY A 463 4.32 38.40 38.36
CA GLY A 463 5.31 38.38 39.43
C GLY A 463 5.42 39.75 40.09
N THR A 464 6.41 39.91 40.97
CA THR A 464 6.71 41.22 41.56
C THR A 464 7.33 42.17 40.53
N ASP A 465 7.13 43.48 40.69
CA ASP A 465 7.70 44.50 39.80
C ASP A 465 9.22 44.34 39.63
N ASP A 466 9.94 44.03 40.71
CA ASP A 466 11.39 43.81 40.69
C ASP A 466 11.79 42.54 39.92
N ALA A 467 10.98 41.48 40.00
CA ALA A 467 11.17 40.27 39.19
C ALA A 467 10.92 40.56 37.71
N LEU A 468 9.83 41.25 37.38
CA LEU A 468 9.47 41.59 36.00
C LEU A 468 10.50 42.53 35.35
N LYS A 469 11.01 43.55 36.07
CA LYS A 469 12.11 44.41 35.59
C LYS A 469 13.37 43.62 35.28
N SER A 470 13.71 42.63 36.12
CA SER A 470 14.93 41.83 35.91
C SER A 470 14.83 40.83 34.75
N ALA A 471 13.62 40.38 34.41
CA ALA A 471 13.37 39.43 33.32
C ALA A 471 13.00 40.10 31.99
N GLY A 472 12.69 41.41 31.99
CA GLY A 472 12.06 42.12 30.87
C GLY A 472 12.74 41.93 29.51
N LEU A 473 14.07 42.05 29.43
CA LEU A 473 14.81 41.85 28.17
C LEU A 473 14.73 40.41 27.63
N VAL A 474 14.76 39.42 28.52
CA VAL A 474 14.68 37.99 28.15
C VAL A 474 13.27 37.65 27.66
N LEU A 475 12.25 38.14 28.36
CA LEU A 475 10.85 37.95 27.97
C LEU A 475 10.56 38.61 26.61
N ALA A 476 10.97 39.87 26.43
CA ALA A 476 10.79 40.60 25.18
C ALA A 476 11.51 39.92 24.00
N ALA A 477 12.70 39.35 24.22
CA ALA A 477 13.43 38.63 23.19
C ALA A 477 12.76 37.32 22.75
N LEU A 478 11.82 36.79 23.54
CA LEU A 478 11.11 35.54 23.25
C LEU A 478 9.69 35.75 22.73
N SER A 479 9.19 36.99 22.74
CA SER A 479 7.79 37.31 22.49
C SER A 479 7.56 38.31 21.38
N GLU A 480 6.52 38.08 20.60
CA GLU A 480 5.86 39.14 19.81
C GLU A 480 4.81 39.87 20.63
N LYS A 481 4.11 39.12 21.50
CA LYS A 481 3.08 39.64 22.41
C LYS A 481 3.44 39.30 23.86
N LEU A 482 3.84 40.30 24.63
CA LEU A 482 4.13 40.17 26.05
C LEU A 482 3.02 40.84 26.87
N TYR A 483 2.35 40.07 27.72
CA TYR A 483 1.29 40.55 28.59
C TYR A 483 1.69 40.42 30.05
N ILE A 484 1.61 41.52 30.82
CA ILE A 484 1.83 41.49 32.26
C ILE A 484 0.50 41.39 33.01
N ILE A 485 0.29 40.26 33.69
CA ILE A 485 -0.93 39.96 34.41
C ILE A 485 -0.78 40.37 35.88
N LYS A 486 -1.65 41.27 36.35
CA LYS A 486 -1.73 41.65 37.76
C LYS A 486 -2.35 40.51 38.57
N GLY A 487 -1.93 40.38 39.82
CA GLY A 487 -2.35 39.30 40.73
C GLY A 487 -1.18 38.54 41.38
N GLY A 488 0.05 38.83 40.97
CA GLY A 488 1.24 38.14 41.47
C GLY A 488 1.46 36.76 40.82
N CYS A 489 2.41 36.00 41.35
CA CYS A 489 2.74 34.67 40.84
C CYS A 489 1.55 33.70 40.94
N GLY A 490 1.17 33.11 39.80
CA GLY A 490 -0.04 32.28 39.63
C GLY A 490 -1.04 32.90 38.66
N ALA A 491 -1.03 34.22 38.45
CA ALA A 491 -1.95 34.89 37.53
C ALA A 491 -1.66 34.56 36.06
N GLY A 492 -0.37 34.52 35.67
CA GLY A 492 0.06 34.11 34.33
C GLY A 492 -0.31 32.66 34.03
N SER A 493 -0.03 31.76 34.97
CA SER A 493 -0.48 30.36 34.94
C SER A 493 -2.00 30.22 34.92
N GLY A 494 -2.73 31.14 35.57
CA GLY A 494 -4.19 31.22 35.51
C GLY A 494 -4.70 31.51 34.10
N VAL A 495 -4.13 32.50 33.39
CA VAL A 495 -4.47 32.77 31.98
C VAL A 495 -4.10 31.57 31.11
N LYS A 496 -2.93 30.97 31.31
CA LYS A 496 -2.51 29.80 30.53
C LYS A 496 -3.45 28.60 30.74
N MET A 497 -3.90 28.36 31.96
CA MET A 497 -4.89 27.32 32.26
C MET A 497 -6.19 27.54 31.47
N ILE A 498 -6.70 28.77 31.41
CA ILE A 498 -7.89 29.11 30.61
C ILE A 498 -7.63 28.86 29.12
N ASN A 499 -6.45 29.24 28.62
CA ASN A 499 -6.05 28.96 27.24
C ASN A 499 -6.03 27.45 26.94
N GLN A 500 -5.49 26.63 27.85
CA GLN A 500 -5.42 25.19 27.68
C GLN A 500 -6.77 24.49 27.84
N LEU A 501 -7.68 25.02 28.67
CA LEU A 501 -9.08 24.60 28.73
C LEU A 501 -9.69 24.70 27.33
N LEU A 502 -9.62 25.90 26.74
CA LEU A 502 -10.17 26.17 25.41
C LEU A 502 -9.54 25.25 24.36
N ALA A 503 -8.21 25.22 24.31
CA ALA A 503 -7.46 24.42 23.34
C ALA A 503 -7.78 22.91 23.43
N GLY A 504 -7.79 22.34 24.63
CA GLY A 504 -8.02 20.91 24.81
C GLY A 504 -9.42 20.48 24.41
N VAL A 505 -10.44 21.31 24.74
CA VAL A 505 -11.81 21.07 24.29
C VAL A 505 -11.91 21.22 22.77
N GLN A 506 -11.26 22.23 22.16
CA GLN A 506 -11.29 22.46 20.72
C GLN A 506 -10.66 21.32 19.91
N ILE A 507 -9.55 20.74 20.36
CA ILE A 507 -8.95 19.57 19.70
C ILE A 507 -9.88 18.36 19.84
N ALA A 508 -10.41 18.11 21.04
CA ALA A 508 -11.32 16.99 21.28
C ALA A 508 -12.64 17.11 20.49
N SER A 509 -13.18 18.33 20.35
CA SER A 509 -14.36 18.59 19.53
C SER A 509 -14.06 18.53 18.03
N ALA A 510 -12.87 18.94 17.59
CA ALA A 510 -12.42 18.72 16.21
C ALA A 510 -12.37 17.23 15.88
N ALA A 511 -11.83 16.41 16.78
CA ALA A 511 -11.84 14.95 16.66
C ALA A 511 -13.27 14.37 16.58
N GLU A 512 -14.16 14.80 17.48
CA GLU A 512 -15.57 14.38 17.47
C GLU A 512 -16.27 14.76 16.15
N ALA A 513 -16.08 16.00 15.69
CA ALA A 513 -16.68 16.54 14.48
C ALA A 513 -16.19 15.86 13.20
N ILE A 514 -14.87 15.67 13.05
CA ILE A 514 -14.30 15.02 11.86
C ILE A 514 -14.67 13.53 11.82
N ALA A 515 -14.65 12.84 12.96
CA ALA A 515 -15.08 11.45 13.03
C ALA A 515 -16.58 11.31 12.72
N PHE A 516 -17.41 12.22 13.20
CA PHE A 516 -18.83 12.25 12.84
C PHE A 516 -19.05 12.54 11.36
N ALA A 517 -18.27 13.45 10.77
CA ALA A 517 -18.35 13.73 9.34
C ALA A 517 -17.97 12.54 8.46
N ALA A 518 -16.92 11.80 8.84
CA ALA A 518 -16.59 10.54 8.20
C ALA A 518 -17.74 9.52 8.33
N ARG A 519 -18.41 9.47 9.49
CA ARG A 519 -19.63 8.64 9.67
C ARG A 519 -20.78 9.07 8.75
N LEU A 520 -20.92 10.37 8.51
CA LEU A 520 -21.93 10.94 7.60
C LEU A 520 -21.61 10.70 6.11
N GLY A 521 -20.44 10.15 5.80
CA GLY A 521 -19.97 9.90 4.43
C GLY A 521 -19.45 11.15 3.72
N LEU A 522 -19.06 12.19 4.47
CA LEU A 522 -18.45 13.38 3.90
C LEU A 522 -16.96 13.15 3.62
N ASN A 523 -16.45 13.77 2.56
CA ASN A 523 -15.01 13.91 2.37
C ASN A 523 -14.45 14.83 3.46
N THR A 524 -13.69 14.26 4.40
CA THR A 524 -13.18 14.97 5.58
C THR A 524 -12.20 16.08 5.24
N ARG A 525 -11.43 15.94 4.15
CA ARG A 525 -10.52 16.97 3.64
C ARG A 525 -11.28 18.19 3.13
N LEU A 526 -12.26 17.98 2.24
CA LEU A 526 -13.10 19.06 1.71
C LEU A 526 -13.89 19.73 2.84
N LEU A 527 -14.38 18.96 3.80
CA LEU A 527 -15.03 19.50 4.99
C LEU A 527 -14.08 20.35 5.82
N PHE A 528 -12.84 19.91 6.04
CA PHE A 528 -11.85 20.68 6.77
C PHE A 528 -11.57 22.02 6.10
N ASP A 529 -11.36 22.02 4.78
CA ASP A 529 -11.12 23.25 4.01
C ASP A 529 -12.33 24.20 4.05
N PHE A 530 -13.55 23.65 4.14
CA PHE A 530 -14.77 24.44 4.35
C PHE A 530 -14.82 25.02 5.77
N ILE A 531 -14.66 24.18 6.81
CA ILE A 531 -14.80 24.57 8.22
C ILE A 531 -13.76 25.62 8.60
N ALA A 532 -12.52 25.49 8.11
CA ALA A 532 -11.44 26.46 8.31
C ALA A 532 -11.80 27.88 7.86
N THR A 533 -12.82 28.02 7.00
CA THR A 533 -13.33 29.31 6.51
C THR A 533 -14.72 29.67 7.05
N SER A 534 -15.20 28.98 8.09
CA SER A 534 -16.56 29.11 8.62
C SER A 534 -16.59 29.45 10.11
N GLY A 535 -17.78 29.67 10.68
CA GLY A 535 -17.97 29.95 12.12
C GLY A 535 -17.51 28.81 13.05
N GLY A 536 -17.38 27.58 12.53
CA GLY A 536 -16.88 26.43 13.26
C GLY A 536 -15.35 26.40 13.47
N THR A 537 -14.58 27.29 12.85
CA THR A 537 -13.11 27.21 12.92
C THR A 537 -12.54 27.58 14.30
N SER A 538 -11.39 27.00 14.60
CA SER A 538 -10.51 27.38 15.71
C SER A 538 -9.05 27.18 15.32
N TRP A 539 -8.14 27.85 16.02
CA TRP A 539 -6.71 27.67 15.79
C TRP A 539 -6.30 26.20 15.95
N MET A 540 -6.90 25.51 16.93
CA MET A 540 -6.69 24.08 17.15
C MET A 540 -7.32 23.20 16.08
N PHE A 541 -8.49 23.55 15.53
CA PHE A 541 -9.07 22.83 14.40
C PHE A 541 -8.15 22.91 13.18
N GLU A 542 -7.71 24.11 12.79
CA GLU A 542 -6.83 24.32 11.63
C GLU A 542 -5.50 23.59 11.78
N ASN A 543 -4.94 23.57 13.00
CA ASN A 543 -3.64 22.94 13.23
C ASN A 543 -3.73 21.42 13.44
N ARG A 544 -4.64 20.94 14.30
CA ARG A 544 -4.73 19.51 14.67
C ARG A 544 -5.71 18.72 13.82
N GLY A 545 -6.74 19.34 13.27
CA GLY A 545 -7.64 18.69 12.30
C GLY A 545 -6.90 18.19 11.08
N GLN A 546 -5.91 18.96 10.61
CA GLN A 546 -5.00 18.54 9.53
C GLN A 546 -4.28 17.23 9.86
N HIS A 547 -3.70 17.10 11.06
CA HIS A 547 -2.99 15.90 11.50
C HIS A 547 -3.91 14.66 11.55
N MET A 548 -5.16 14.85 12.03
CA MET A 548 -6.18 13.79 12.06
C MET A 548 -6.46 13.27 10.64
N ILE A 549 -6.67 14.18 9.69
CA ILE A 549 -7.02 13.89 8.30
C ILE A 549 -5.84 13.28 7.53
N ASP A 550 -4.62 13.75 7.80
CA ASP A 550 -3.39 13.24 7.19
C ASP A 550 -2.90 11.93 7.80
N ASN A 551 -3.49 11.49 8.92
CA ASN A 551 -3.04 10.33 9.68
C ASN A 551 -1.56 10.46 10.12
N ASP A 552 -1.09 11.69 10.35
CA ASP A 552 0.27 11.99 10.83
C ASP A 552 0.23 12.34 12.32
N TYR A 553 0.68 11.40 13.14
CA TYR A 553 0.73 11.56 14.59
C TYR A 553 2.16 11.72 15.11
N THR A 554 3.06 12.24 14.28
CA THR A 554 4.39 12.68 14.72
C THR A 554 4.22 13.67 15.87
N PRO A 555 4.76 13.39 17.07
CA PRO A 555 4.41 14.15 18.27
C PRO A 555 5.00 15.56 18.22
N CYS A 556 4.20 16.54 17.81
CA CYS A 556 4.48 17.96 17.99
C CYS A 556 4.10 18.40 19.41
N SER A 557 3.00 17.84 19.91
CA SER A 557 2.55 17.91 21.29
C SER A 557 1.90 16.58 21.64
N ALA A 558 2.42 15.88 22.65
CA ALA A 558 1.92 14.54 22.97
C ALA A 558 0.51 14.58 23.56
N LEU A 559 -0.29 13.54 23.32
CA LEU A 559 -1.63 13.38 23.87
C LEU A 559 -1.66 13.54 25.41
N ASP A 560 -0.67 13.00 26.10
CA ASP A 560 -0.53 13.14 27.56
C ASP A 560 -0.31 14.58 28.04
N ILE A 561 0.05 15.52 27.16
CA ILE A 561 0.10 16.96 27.50
C ILE A 561 -1.31 17.45 27.88
N PHE A 562 -2.35 17.03 27.16
CA PHE A 562 -3.72 17.41 27.49
C PHE A 562 -4.34 16.58 28.61
N VAL A 563 -3.84 15.35 28.87
CA VAL A 563 -4.13 14.64 30.14
C VAL A 563 -3.66 15.49 31.32
N LYS A 564 -2.44 16.03 31.25
CA LYS A 564 -1.90 16.93 32.28
C LYS A 564 -2.68 18.24 32.35
N ASP A 565 -2.84 18.95 31.24
CA ASP A 565 -3.35 20.31 31.23
C ASP A 565 -4.83 20.38 31.59
N LEU A 566 -5.68 19.52 31.02
CA LEU A 566 -7.07 19.43 31.44
C LEU A 566 -7.20 18.81 32.85
N GLY A 567 -6.22 18.03 33.28
CA GLY A 567 -6.08 17.62 34.68
C GLY A 567 -5.85 18.80 35.63
N ILE A 568 -5.06 19.80 35.25
CA ILE A 568 -4.90 21.06 36.01
C ILE A 568 -6.24 21.80 36.06
N VAL A 569 -6.90 21.97 34.90
CA VAL A 569 -8.22 22.63 34.80
C VAL A 569 -9.24 21.97 35.72
N THR A 570 -9.33 20.63 35.70
CA THR A 570 -10.30 19.87 36.52
C THR A 570 -10.03 20.04 38.03
N ARG A 571 -8.76 20.11 38.45
CA ARG A 571 -8.41 20.32 39.86
C ARG A 571 -8.74 21.75 40.32
N GLU A 572 -8.36 22.74 39.52
CA GLU A 572 -8.62 24.15 39.84
C GLU A 572 -10.11 24.47 39.83
N SER A 573 -10.86 23.96 38.85
CA SER A 573 -12.32 24.14 38.80
C SER A 573 -13.01 23.54 40.02
N SER A 574 -12.53 22.38 40.50
CA SER A 574 -12.99 21.75 41.73
C SER A 574 -12.69 22.60 42.97
N SER A 575 -11.47 23.15 43.07
CA SER A 575 -11.06 24.04 44.17
C SER A 575 -11.90 25.32 44.23
N TRP A 576 -12.20 25.91 43.07
CA TRP A 576 -13.01 27.13 42.94
C TRP A 576 -14.53 26.88 42.88
N LYS A 577 -14.94 25.60 42.86
CA LYS A 577 -16.33 25.14 42.76
C LYS A 577 -17.04 25.69 41.52
N VAL A 578 -16.36 25.69 40.38
CA VAL A 578 -16.93 26.08 39.07
C VAL A 578 -17.21 24.81 38.26
N PRO A 579 -18.46 24.52 37.88
CA PRO A 579 -18.80 23.27 37.20
C PRO A 579 -18.46 23.31 35.70
N LEU A 580 -17.34 22.72 35.29
CA LEU A 580 -16.90 22.70 33.87
C LEU A 580 -17.13 21.31 33.25
N GLN A 581 -18.16 21.17 32.41
CA GLN A 581 -18.55 19.87 31.85
C GLN A 581 -17.75 19.53 30.59
N LEU A 582 -17.57 20.48 29.68
CA LEU A 582 -16.92 20.24 28.38
C LEU A 582 -15.45 19.87 28.60
N SER A 583 -14.75 20.64 29.43
CA SER A 583 -13.34 20.35 29.76
C SER A 583 -13.16 19.02 30.50
N THR A 584 -14.10 18.63 31.36
CA THR A 584 -14.08 17.32 32.04
C THR A 584 -14.29 16.17 31.05
N ILE A 585 -15.22 16.30 30.11
CA ILE A 585 -15.46 15.28 29.07
C ILE A 585 -14.27 15.17 28.14
N ALA A 586 -13.72 16.30 27.68
CA ALA A 586 -12.50 16.31 26.87
C ALA A 586 -11.35 15.62 27.60
N HIS A 587 -11.15 15.89 28.90
CA HIS A 587 -10.15 15.22 29.72
C HIS A 587 -10.35 13.69 29.75
N GLN A 588 -11.59 13.20 29.87
CA GLN A 588 -11.87 11.76 29.82
C GLN A 588 -11.54 11.13 28.46
N LEU A 589 -11.73 11.85 27.35
CA LEU A 589 -11.33 11.38 26.02
C LEU A 589 -9.80 11.25 25.92
N TYR A 590 -9.04 12.23 26.45
CA TYR A 590 -7.59 12.12 26.50
C TYR A 590 -7.11 10.99 27.42
N LEU A 591 -7.74 10.79 28.58
CA LEU A 591 -7.44 9.64 29.45
C LEU A 591 -7.71 8.31 28.74
N ALA A 592 -8.80 8.20 27.99
CA ALA A 592 -9.11 7.02 27.19
C ALA A 592 -8.04 6.75 26.12
N GLY A 593 -7.59 7.79 25.41
CA GLY A 593 -6.51 7.67 24.42
C GLY A 593 -5.18 7.27 25.04
N SER A 594 -4.83 7.85 26.20
CA SER A 594 -3.63 7.49 26.95
C SER A 594 -3.68 6.02 27.41
N ALA A 595 -4.82 5.58 27.98
CA ALA A 595 -5.05 4.20 28.39
C ALA A 595 -5.01 3.20 27.23
N ALA A 596 -5.36 3.63 26.01
CA ALA A 596 -5.22 2.83 24.79
C ALA A 596 -3.78 2.75 24.25
N GLY A 597 -2.81 3.39 24.91
CA GLY A 597 -1.39 3.37 24.53
C GLY A 597 -0.97 4.52 23.60
N TRP A 598 -1.82 5.54 23.40
CA TRP A 598 -1.55 6.67 22.52
C TRP A 598 -0.98 7.91 23.25
N GLY A 599 -0.64 7.80 24.53
CA GLY A 599 -0.17 8.94 25.32
C GLY A 599 1.05 9.69 24.76
N ARG A 600 1.91 8.99 23.99
CA ARG A 600 3.15 9.54 23.40
C ARG A 600 3.03 10.02 21.95
N ILE A 601 1.91 9.78 21.27
CA ILE A 601 1.71 10.31 19.91
C ILE A 601 1.10 11.70 19.97
N ASP A 602 0.98 12.39 18.85
CA ASP A 602 0.38 13.72 18.77
C ASP A 602 -1.02 13.78 19.43
N ASP A 603 -1.36 14.90 20.05
CA ASP A 603 -2.64 15.12 20.73
C ASP A 603 -3.86 15.11 19.79
N ALA A 604 -3.66 15.30 18.48
CA ALA A 604 -4.63 14.98 17.43
C ALA A 604 -5.07 13.50 17.46
N GLY A 605 -4.23 12.62 18.01
CA GLY A 605 -4.51 11.20 18.22
C GLY A 605 -5.73 10.92 19.10
N VAL A 606 -6.31 11.92 19.78
CA VAL A 606 -7.60 11.77 20.45
C VAL A 606 -8.72 11.35 19.49
N VAL A 607 -8.61 11.65 18.19
CA VAL A 607 -9.54 11.15 17.15
C VAL A 607 -9.62 9.62 17.10
N LYS A 608 -8.52 8.93 17.43
CA LYS A 608 -8.47 7.47 17.46
C LYS A 608 -9.40 6.85 18.49
N VAL A 609 -9.79 7.62 19.53
CA VAL A 609 -10.81 7.18 20.49
C VAL A 609 -12.15 6.97 19.78
N TYR A 610 -12.54 7.88 18.90
CA TYR A 610 -13.74 7.72 18.07
C TYR A 610 -13.59 6.61 17.04
N GLU A 611 -12.44 6.51 16.39
CA GLU A 611 -12.16 5.43 15.44
C GLU A 611 -12.25 4.04 16.08
N MET A 612 -11.76 3.91 17.31
CA MET A 612 -11.83 2.68 18.10
C MET A 612 -13.26 2.39 18.56
N LEU A 613 -13.99 3.39 19.05
CA LEU A 613 -15.35 3.21 19.58
C LEU A 613 -16.38 2.91 18.48
N THR A 614 -16.19 3.41 17.27
CA THR A 614 -17.22 3.41 16.22
C THR A 614 -16.83 2.63 14.98
N GLY A 615 -15.55 2.27 14.82
CA GLY A 615 -15.02 1.65 13.62
C GLY A 615 -14.84 2.60 12.43
N VAL A 616 -15.17 3.88 12.58
CA VAL A 616 -14.89 4.91 11.57
C VAL A 616 -13.38 5.09 11.41
N ARG A 617 -12.97 5.52 10.22
CA ARG A 617 -11.61 6.01 9.94
C ARG A 617 -11.69 7.46 9.52
N VAL A 618 -10.92 8.31 10.19
CA VAL A 618 -10.72 9.69 9.79
C VAL A 618 -9.52 9.71 8.87
N GLU A 619 -9.80 9.66 7.58
CA GLU A 619 -8.79 9.76 6.54
C GLU A 619 -9.25 10.84 5.55
N GLY A 620 -8.35 11.72 5.12
CA GLY A 620 -8.63 12.73 4.09
C GLY A 620 -8.83 12.17 2.69
N LYS A 621 -8.72 10.84 2.54
CA LYS A 621 -8.57 10.12 1.29
C LYS A 621 -9.72 9.13 1.14
N LEU A 622 -10.06 8.81 -0.12
CA LEU A 622 -11.06 7.79 -0.43
C LEU A 622 -10.65 6.48 0.25
N GLN A 623 -11.56 5.92 1.05
CA GLN A 623 -11.27 4.70 1.80
C GLN A 623 -10.88 3.57 0.85
N ALA A 624 -9.77 2.89 1.16
CA ALA A 624 -9.39 1.68 0.46
C ALA A 624 -10.50 0.63 0.67
N GLN A 625 -11.15 0.20 -0.42
CA GLN A 625 -12.28 -0.70 -0.36
C GLN A 625 -11.83 -2.15 -0.52
N ARG A 626 -12.52 -3.07 0.16
CA ARG A 626 -12.34 -4.49 -0.10
C ARG A 626 -12.63 -4.78 -1.57
N LYS A 627 -11.64 -5.36 -2.26
CA LYS A 627 -11.68 -5.64 -3.69
C LYS A 627 -12.93 -6.42 -4.09
N ASP A 628 -13.25 -7.47 -3.35
CA ASP A 628 -14.39 -8.33 -3.67
C ASP A 628 -15.74 -7.62 -3.51
N VAL A 629 -15.89 -6.78 -2.48
CA VAL A 629 -17.11 -5.97 -2.29
C VAL A 629 -17.29 -4.97 -3.44
N MET A 630 -16.22 -4.29 -3.81
CA MET A 630 -16.24 -3.32 -4.91
C MET A 630 -16.56 -4.00 -6.25
N LEU A 631 -15.91 -5.12 -6.55
CA LEU A 631 -16.16 -5.86 -7.80
C LEU A 631 -17.57 -6.47 -7.85
N GLN A 632 -18.13 -6.93 -6.72
CA GLN A 632 -19.51 -7.44 -6.65
C GLN A 632 -20.58 -6.35 -6.84
N SER A 633 -20.26 -5.09 -6.52
CA SER A 633 -21.16 -3.95 -6.72
C SER A 633 -21.33 -3.55 -8.18
N LEU A 634 -20.41 -3.99 -9.05
CA LEU A 634 -20.42 -3.69 -10.48
C LEU A 634 -21.49 -4.52 -11.22
N PRO A 635 -22.05 -4.00 -12.33
CA PRO A 635 -22.93 -4.81 -13.18
C PRO A 635 -22.20 -6.07 -13.69
N PRO A 636 -22.92 -7.16 -14.01
CA PRO A 636 -22.28 -8.40 -14.49
C PRO A 636 -21.51 -8.16 -15.78
N GLU A 637 -20.38 -8.86 -15.97
CA GLU A 637 -19.57 -8.76 -17.18
C GLU A 637 -20.37 -9.08 -18.46
N TRP A 638 -19.95 -8.47 -19.58
CA TRP A 638 -20.59 -8.73 -20.86
C TRP A 638 -20.51 -10.23 -21.23
N PRO A 639 -21.63 -10.88 -21.59
CA PRO A 639 -21.71 -12.33 -21.63
C PRO A 639 -20.85 -12.97 -22.74
N GLN A 640 -20.75 -12.35 -23.92
CA GLN A 640 -19.96 -12.90 -25.03
C GLN A 640 -18.47 -12.55 -24.92
N ASP A 641 -17.60 -13.52 -25.20
CA ASP A 641 -16.16 -13.29 -25.35
C ASP A 641 -15.85 -12.86 -26.79
N HIS A 642 -15.31 -11.67 -26.96
CA HIS A 642 -15.07 -11.08 -28.27
C HIS A 642 -13.62 -11.24 -28.76
N VAL A 643 -12.77 -12.02 -28.08
CA VAL A 643 -11.37 -12.22 -28.51
C VAL A 643 -11.28 -12.78 -29.95
N LEU A 644 -12.11 -13.76 -30.32
CA LEU A 644 -12.12 -14.33 -31.67
C LEU A 644 -12.69 -13.35 -32.72
N ASP A 645 -13.64 -12.51 -32.34
CA ASP A 645 -14.19 -11.47 -33.22
C ASP A 645 -13.12 -10.42 -33.53
N ILE A 646 -12.31 -10.04 -32.53
CA ILE A 646 -11.16 -9.14 -32.70
C ILE A 646 -10.11 -9.77 -33.63
N GLN A 647 -9.77 -11.06 -33.44
CA GLN A 647 -8.85 -11.77 -34.33
C GLN A 647 -9.33 -11.75 -35.78
N THR A 648 -10.61 -12.06 -36.00
CA THR A 648 -11.25 -12.08 -37.34
C THR A 648 -11.22 -10.68 -37.99
N LEU A 649 -11.56 -9.63 -37.23
CA LEU A 649 -11.50 -8.26 -37.75
C LEU A 649 -10.06 -7.83 -38.07
N LYS A 650 -9.08 -8.23 -37.25
CA LYS A 650 -7.66 -7.96 -37.49
C LYS A 650 -7.09 -8.74 -38.68
N GLU A 651 -7.65 -9.88 -39.05
CA GLU A 651 -7.29 -10.57 -40.30
C GLU A 651 -7.75 -9.78 -41.53
N SER A 652 -8.88 -9.05 -41.44
CA SER A 652 -9.38 -8.21 -42.52
C SER A 652 -8.78 -6.80 -42.58
N ASN A 653 -8.06 -6.37 -41.53
CA ASN A 653 -7.54 -5.00 -41.39
C ASN A 653 -6.00 -4.99 -41.31
N SER A 654 -5.36 -4.39 -42.31
CA SER A 654 -3.90 -4.44 -42.52
C SER A 654 -3.06 -3.51 -41.64
N LYS A 655 -3.66 -2.75 -40.71
CA LYS A 655 -2.91 -1.80 -39.87
C LYS A 655 -2.04 -2.50 -38.82
N ILE A 656 -0.74 -2.26 -38.90
CA ILE A 656 0.26 -2.76 -37.96
C ILE A 656 0.22 -1.95 -36.66
N LEU A 657 0.15 -2.63 -35.51
CA LEU A 657 0.21 -1.97 -34.20
C LEU A 657 1.67 -1.80 -33.75
N VAL A 658 2.14 -0.55 -33.69
CA VAL A 658 3.47 -0.22 -33.17
C VAL A 658 3.34 0.26 -31.73
N VAL A 659 3.90 -0.48 -30.78
CA VAL A 659 3.82 -0.15 -29.36
C VAL A 659 5.13 0.50 -28.91
N LEU A 660 5.08 1.76 -28.48
CA LEU A 660 6.22 2.45 -27.89
C LEU A 660 6.16 2.25 -26.38
N ASP A 661 7.09 1.45 -25.85
CA ASP A 661 7.14 1.08 -24.44
C ASP A 661 8.08 2.01 -23.66
N ASP A 662 7.54 2.72 -22.67
CA ASP A 662 8.27 3.71 -21.87
C ASP A 662 9.27 3.08 -20.88
N ASP A 663 9.15 1.77 -20.65
CA ASP A 663 9.91 0.93 -19.71
C ASP A 663 9.87 -0.53 -20.20
N PRO A 664 10.86 -1.41 -19.96
CA PRO A 664 10.91 -2.77 -20.53
C PRO A 664 9.80 -3.72 -20.06
N THR A 665 8.91 -3.26 -19.19
CA THR A 665 7.86 -4.07 -18.58
C THR A 665 6.56 -4.09 -19.38
N GLY A 666 6.42 -3.47 -20.56
CA GLY A 666 5.13 -3.44 -21.26
C GLY A 666 4.71 -4.69 -22.00
N THR A 667 5.61 -5.64 -22.13
CA THR A 667 5.39 -6.91 -22.83
C THR A 667 4.67 -7.98 -21.99
N GLN A 668 4.13 -7.59 -20.82
CA GLN A 668 3.62 -8.48 -19.78
C GLN A 668 2.49 -9.43 -20.18
N THR A 669 1.64 -9.03 -21.11
CA THR A 669 0.40 -9.75 -21.45
C THR A 669 0.41 -10.36 -22.85
N VAL A 670 1.50 -10.17 -23.59
CA VAL A 670 1.60 -10.57 -25.00
C VAL A 670 2.59 -11.73 -25.17
N HIS A 671 2.50 -12.41 -26.32
CA HIS A 671 3.44 -13.45 -26.73
C HIS A 671 3.50 -13.52 -28.25
N ASP A 672 4.53 -14.18 -28.78
CA ASP A 672 4.81 -14.32 -30.22
C ASP A 672 4.92 -12.97 -30.97
N ILE A 673 5.43 -11.95 -30.27
CA ILE A 673 5.66 -10.59 -30.78
C ILE A 673 7.13 -10.23 -30.58
N GLU A 674 7.71 -9.49 -31.53
CA GLU A 674 9.07 -8.98 -31.45
C GLU A 674 9.15 -7.64 -30.69
N VAL A 675 10.22 -7.46 -29.92
CA VAL A 675 10.61 -6.22 -29.24
C VAL A 675 11.90 -5.74 -29.85
N LEU A 676 11.86 -4.56 -30.46
CA LEU A 676 13.05 -3.85 -30.90
C LEU A 676 13.57 -2.96 -29.78
N THR A 677 14.89 -2.87 -29.67
CA THR A 677 15.55 -1.92 -28.77
C THR A 677 16.27 -0.82 -29.55
N GLU A 678 16.01 -0.75 -30.85
CA GLU A 678 16.52 0.27 -31.78
C GLU A 678 15.39 0.68 -32.74
N TRP A 679 15.54 1.85 -33.36
CA TRP A 679 14.52 2.47 -34.22
C TRP A 679 15.17 3.16 -35.44
N THR A 680 16.25 2.56 -35.96
CA THR A 680 16.83 2.99 -37.24
C THR A 680 15.84 2.74 -38.38
N ILE A 681 15.91 3.53 -39.44
CA ILE A 681 15.00 3.40 -40.58
C ILE A 681 15.13 2.00 -41.19
N GLU A 682 16.36 1.47 -41.27
CA GLU A 682 16.66 0.15 -41.83
C GLU A 682 16.00 -0.97 -41.02
N SER A 683 16.13 -0.96 -39.69
CA SER A 683 15.55 -1.99 -38.82
C SER A 683 14.03 -1.92 -38.83
N LEU A 684 13.44 -0.71 -38.90
CA LEU A 684 11.99 -0.53 -39.03
C LEU A 684 11.48 -1.00 -40.40
N ILE A 685 12.21 -0.74 -41.49
CA ILE A 685 11.88 -1.27 -42.83
C ILE A 685 11.90 -2.80 -42.81
N GLU A 686 12.89 -3.42 -42.18
CA GLU A 686 12.98 -4.88 -42.04
C GLU A 686 11.75 -5.43 -41.29
N GLN A 687 11.36 -4.79 -40.20
CA GLN A 687 10.17 -5.19 -39.45
C GLN A 687 8.88 -5.02 -40.24
N PHE A 688 8.69 -3.89 -40.92
CA PHE A 688 7.53 -3.69 -41.77
C PHE A 688 7.45 -4.71 -42.92
N ARG A 689 8.59 -5.12 -43.49
CA ARG A 689 8.64 -6.19 -44.52
C ARG A 689 8.19 -7.55 -44.00
N LYS A 690 8.37 -7.85 -42.71
CA LYS A 690 7.83 -9.08 -42.09
C LYS A 690 6.29 -9.05 -41.98
N SER A 691 5.67 -7.89 -42.18
CA SER A 691 4.22 -7.66 -42.02
C SER A 691 3.66 -8.21 -40.70
N PRO A 692 4.27 -7.90 -39.53
CA PRO A 692 3.78 -8.37 -38.24
C PRO A 692 2.45 -7.68 -37.90
N LYS A 693 1.55 -8.38 -37.20
CA LYS A 693 0.33 -7.75 -36.68
C LYS A 693 0.65 -6.67 -35.61
N CYS A 694 1.71 -6.88 -34.85
CA CYS A 694 2.18 -5.98 -33.81
C CYS A 694 3.68 -6.18 -33.55
N PHE A 695 4.39 -5.11 -33.21
CA PHE A 695 5.74 -5.17 -32.63
C PHE A 695 5.94 -4.03 -31.63
N PHE A 696 6.86 -4.23 -30.69
CA PHE A 696 7.20 -3.26 -29.66
C PHE A 696 8.52 -2.56 -30.00
N ILE A 697 8.63 -1.30 -29.61
CA ILE A 697 9.88 -0.54 -29.55
C ILE A 697 10.08 -0.16 -28.08
N LEU A 698 11.11 -0.72 -27.47
CA LEU A 698 11.55 -0.35 -26.12
C LEU A 698 12.25 1.01 -26.19
N THR A 699 11.56 2.06 -25.73
CA THR A 699 12.10 3.42 -25.71
C THR A 699 12.85 3.72 -24.42
N ASN A 700 12.42 3.12 -23.31
CA ASN A 700 12.90 3.42 -21.96
C ASN A 700 12.87 4.94 -21.66
N SER A 701 11.91 5.68 -22.24
CA SER A 701 11.79 7.14 -22.13
C SER A 701 11.68 7.62 -20.68
N ARG A 702 11.20 6.76 -19.78
CA ARG A 702 11.10 7.05 -18.34
C ARG A 702 12.45 7.28 -17.66
N SER A 703 13.56 6.80 -18.23
CA SER A 703 14.91 7.13 -17.73
C SER A 703 15.42 8.49 -18.20
N LEU A 704 14.65 9.22 -19.01
CA LEU A 704 15.02 10.50 -19.61
C LEU A 704 14.25 11.65 -18.97
N SER A 705 14.77 12.87 -19.09
CA SER A 705 13.99 14.08 -18.79
C SER A 705 12.87 14.28 -19.81
N SER A 706 11.80 14.98 -19.43
CA SER A 706 10.64 15.25 -20.30
C SER A 706 11.02 15.79 -21.68
N GLY A 707 11.94 16.77 -21.75
CA GLY A 707 12.43 17.30 -23.03
C GLY A 707 13.18 16.27 -23.90
N LYS A 708 13.96 15.37 -23.30
CA LYS A 708 14.67 14.30 -24.01
C LYS A 708 13.71 13.19 -24.44
N ALA A 709 12.73 12.83 -23.61
CA ALA A 709 11.69 11.87 -23.93
C ALA A 709 10.84 12.35 -25.11
N SER A 710 10.39 13.62 -25.09
CA SER A 710 9.65 14.21 -26.21
C SER A 710 10.46 14.21 -27.51
N ALA A 711 11.76 14.55 -27.45
CA ALA A 711 12.65 14.50 -28.62
C ALA A 711 12.81 13.08 -29.17
N LEU A 712 12.97 12.08 -28.30
CA LEU A 712 13.07 10.67 -28.64
C LEU A 712 11.79 10.17 -29.33
N ILE A 713 10.61 10.45 -28.77
CA ILE A 713 9.34 10.04 -29.40
C ILE A 713 9.16 10.70 -30.78
N LYS A 714 9.52 11.98 -30.92
CA LYS A 714 9.48 12.66 -32.24
C LYS A 714 10.43 12.02 -33.25
N GLU A 715 11.60 11.56 -32.83
CA GLU A 715 12.55 10.85 -33.68
C GLU A 715 11.99 9.50 -34.11
N ILE A 716 11.50 8.70 -33.17
CA ILE A 716 10.89 7.39 -33.45
C ILE A 716 9.72 7.54 -34.43
N CYS A 717 8.80 8.48 -34.19
CA CYS A 717 7.66 8.71 -35.08
C CYS A 717 8.10 9.15 -36.49
N ARG A 718 9.15 9.98 -36.61
CA ARG A 718 9.70 10.38 -37.92
C ARG A 718 10.33 9.19 -38.65
N ASN A 719 11.05 8.33 -37.94
CA ASN A 719 11.65 7.14 -38.53
C ASN A 719 10.59 6.10 -38.90
N LEU A 720 9.54 5.93 -38.10
CA LEU A 720 8.38 5.08 -38.43
C LEU A 720 7.68 5.56 -39.68
N ASP A 721 7.39 6.85 -39.80
CA ASP A 721 6.75 7.44 -40.99
C ASP A 721 7.64 7.27 -42.24
N ALA A 722 8.95 7.50 -42.13
CA ALA A 722 9.88 7.29 -43.23
C ALA A 722 10.00 5.80 -43.64
N ALA A 723 10.07 4.89 -42.67
CA ALA A 723 10.15 3.46 -42.91
C ALA A 723 8.87 2.89 -43.52
N ALA A 724 7.70 3.28 -43.00
CA ALA A 724 6.39 2.88 -43.53
C ALA A 724 6.20 3.33 -44.98
N LYS A 725 6.63 4.56 -45.32
CA LYS A 725 6.62 5.07 -46.71
C LYS A 725 7.58 4.34 -47.66
N SER A 726 8.55 3.60 -47.12
CA SER A 726 9.54 2.84 -47.89
C SER A 726 9.14 1.39 -48.14
N VAL A 727 7.99 0.95 -47.64
CA VAL A 727 7.45 -0.40 -47.83
C VAL A 727 6.02 -0.29 -48.36
N ASP A 728 5.73 -0.96 -49.47
CA ASP A 728 4.42 -0.86 -50.12
C ASP A 728 3.29 -1.41 -49.23
N ASN A 729 2.14 -0.74 -49.26
CA ASN A 729 0.90 -1.15 -48.58
C ASN A 729 1.01 -1.31 -47.05
N ILE A 730 1.90 -0.53 -46.41
CA ILE A 730 1.98 -0.47 -44.95
C ILE A 730 1.15 0.70 -44.42
N ASP A 731 0.27 0.39 -43.49
CA ASP A 731 -0.42 1.34 -42.63
C ASP A 731 -0.20 0.91 -41.18
N TYR A 732 -0.11 1.87 -40.26
CA TYR A 732 0.23 1.60 -38.87
C TYR A 732 -0.47 2.54 -37.91
N THR A 733 -0.58 2.11 -36.66
CA THR A 733 -1.03 2.96 -35.55
C THR A 733 -0.08 2.83 -34.37
N VAL A 734 0.01 3.89 -33.56
CA VAL A 734 0.94 3.98 -32.43
C VAL A 734 0.17 3.90 -31.11
N VAL A 735 0.63 3.02 -30.23
CA VAL A 735 0.21 2.98 -28.82
C VAL A 735 1.38 3.36 -27.94
N LEU A 736 1.18 4.32 -27.04
CA LEU A 736 2.10 4.64 -25.96
C LEU A 736 1.80 3.70 -24.80
N ARG A 737 2.65 2.69 -24.59
CA ARG A 737 2.56 1.84 -23.40
C ARG A 737 3.25 2.60 -22.26
N GLY A 738 2.46 2.95 -21.25
CA GLY A 738 2.92 3.54 -19.99
C GLY A 738 2.83 2.61 -18.79
N ASP A 739 3.40 3.04 -17.66
CA ASP A 739 3.26 2.31 -16.40
C ASP A 739 1.80 2.28 -15.92
N SER A 740 1.34 1.09 -15.52
CA SER A 740 0.02 0.87 -14.93
C SER A 740 -0.22 1.56 -13.58
N THR A 741 0.76 2.27 -13.01
CA THR A 741 0.62 3.16 -11.86
C THR A 741 0.75 4.64 -12.28
N LEU A 742 0.43 4.97 -13.53
CA LEU A 742 0.39 6.34 -14.08
C LEU A 742 1.73 7.09 -14.16
N ARG A 743 2.86 6.46 -13.82
CA ARG A 743 4.19 7.09 -13.89
C ARG A 743 4.67 7.14 -15.34
N GLY A 744 5.01 8.33 -15.80
CA GLY A 744 5.61 8.59 -17.12
C GLY A 744 5.36 10.03 -17.57
N HIS A 745 5.88 10.38 -18.75
CA HIS A 745 5.77 11.74 -19.30
C HIS A 745 4.41 11.95 -19.98
N PHE A 746 3.50 12.66 -19.32
CA PHE A 746 2.18 13.01 -19.85
C PHE A 746 1.88 14.49 -19.51
N PRO A 747 1.42 15.29 -20.48
CA PRO A 747 1.06 14.92 -21.86
C PRO A 747 2.23 14.85 -22.86
N GLU A 748 3.48 15.03 -22.46
CA GLU A 748 4.56 15.39 -23.40
C GLU A 748 4.90 14.34 -24.46
N GLU A 749 4.76 13.05 -24.14
CA GLU A 749 4.90 11.97 -25.14
C GLU A 749 3.72 11.95 -26.12
N ALA A 750 2.50 12.20 -25.63
CA ALA A 750 1.32 12.25 -26.48
C ALA A 750 1.40 13.45 -27.44
N ASP A 751 1.79 14.62 -26.94
CA ASP A 751 2.06 15.80 -27.75
C ASP A 751 3.16 15.55 -28.78
N ALA A 752 4.22 14.82 -28.40
CA ALA A 752 5.29 14.45 -29.33
C ALA A 752 4.76 13.63 -30.51
N VAL A 753 3.92 12.61 -30.25
CA VAL A 753 3.30 11.80 -31.32
C VAL A 753 2.41 12.67 -32.20
N VAL A 754 1.52 13.46 -31.62
CA VAL A 754 0.58 14.33 -32.36
C VAL A 754 1.32 15.35 -33.22
N SER A 755 2.44 15.90 -32.72
CA SER A 755 3.24 16.87 -33.48
C SER A 755 3.87 16.31 -34.76
N VAL A 756 4.01 14.98 -34.86
CA VAL A 756 4.62 14.30 -36.02
C VAL A 756 3.57 13.58 -36.88
N LEU A 757 2.66 12.82 -36.26
CA LEU A 757 1.66 11.99 -36.96
C LEU A 757 0.33 12.73 -37.21
N GLY A 758 0.18 13.94 -36.66
CA GLY A 758 -1.00 14.78 -36.79
C GLY A 758 -2.05 14.55 -35.71
N GLU A 759 -3.08 15.39 -35.71
CA GLU A 759 -4.16 15.33 -34.72
C GLU A 759 -5.02 14.07 -34.82
N MET A 760 -5.38 13.52 -33.67
CA MET A 760 -6.29 12.39 -33.51
C MET A 760 -7.72 12.84 -33.17
N ASP A 761 -8.70 11.99 -33.41
CA ASP A 761 -10.08 12.24 -33.02
C ASP A 761 -10.24 12.22 -31.50
N ALA A 762 -9.58 11.29 -30.80
CA ALA A 762 -9.50 11.29 -29.35
C ALA A 762 -8.22 10.63 -28.83
N TRP A 763 -7.83 10.98 -27.60
CA TRP A 763 -6.78 10.31 -26.84
C TRP A 763 -7.41 9.34 -25.84
N ILE A 764 -7.03 8.08 -25.90
CA ILE A 764 -7.55 7.04 -25.01
C ILE A 764 -6.58 6.83 -23.87
N LEU A 765 -7.03 7.05 -22.63
CA LEU A 765 -6.26 6.79 -21.42
C LEU A 765 -6.79 5.51 -20.76
N CYS A 766 -5.98 4.44 -20.76
CA CYS A 766 -6.40 3.13 -20.26
C CYS A 766 -5.29 2.44 -19.44
N PRO A 767 -5.14 2.78 -18.15
CA PRO A 767 -4.10 2.22 -17.28
C PRO A 767 -4.44 0.83 -16.70
N PHE A 768 -5.56 0.21 -17.11
CA PHE A 768 -5.99 -1.10 -16.62
C PHE A 768 -4.96 -2.21 -16.89
N PHE A 769 -4.68 -3.02 -15.86
CA PHE A 769 -3.77 -4.16 -15.94
C PHE A 769 -4.11 -5.20 -14.87
N LEU A 770 -4.85 -6.24 -15.25
CA LEU A 770 -5.42 -7.21 -14.31
C LEU A 770 -4.33 -7.98 -13.55
N GLN A 771 -3.32 -8.48 -14.25
CA GLN A 771 -2.25 -9.30 -13.68
C GLN A 771 -1.33 -8.48 -12.75
N GLY A 772 -1.30 -7.16 -12.94
CA GLY A 772 -0.66 -6.23 -12.01
C GLY A 772 -1.53 -5.83 -10.83
N GLY A 773 -2.83 -6.14 -10.85
CA GLY A 773 -3.80 -5.68 -9.86
C GLY A 773 -4.12 -4.19 -10.04
N ARG A 774 -4.49 -3.76 -11.24
CA ARG A 774 -4.80 -2.36 -11.57
C ARG A 774 -6.18 -2.24 -12.18
N TYR A 775 -7.02 -1.44 -11.55
CA TYR A 775 -8.45 -1.32 -11.86
C TYR A 775 -8.79 0.15 -12.06
N THR A 776 -9.72 0.46 -12.97
CA THR A 776 -10.26 1.82 -13.09
C THR A 776 -11.78 1.71 -12.98
N ILE A 777 -12.34 2.27 -11.91
CA ILE A 777 -13.76 2.15 -11.56
C ILE A 777 -14.26 3.54 -11.18
N GLU A 778 -15.36 3.98 -11.79
CA GLU A 778 -15.91 5.34 -11.63
C GLU A 778 -14.84 6.44 -11.80
N ASP A 779 -14.02 6.29 -12.82
CA ASP A 779 -12.87 7.13 -13.19
C ASP A 779 -11.71 7.15 -12.18
N ILE A 780 -11.84 6.48 -11.04
CA ILE A 780 -10.76 6.35 -10.05
C ILE A 780 -9.90 5.14 -10.40
N HIS A 781 -8.59 5.37 -10.50
CA HIS A 781 -7.62 4.30 -10.71
C HIS A 781 -7.15 3.72 -9.38
N TYR A 782 -7.16 2.40 -9.26
CA TYR A 782 -6.86 1.64 -8.05
C TYR A 782 -5.71 0.65 -8.25
N VAL A 783 -4.95 0.47 -7.18
CA VAL A 783 -3.90 -0.52 -6.99
C VAL A 783 -4.38 -1.53 -5.97
N ASP A 784 -4.39 -2.81 -6.34
CA ASP A 784 -4.64 -3.93 -5.43
C ASP A 784 -3.43 -4.13 -4.52
N ASP A 785 -3.65 -3.96 -3.22
CA ASP A 785 -2.75 -4.37 -2.15
C ASP A 785 -3.50 -5.32 -1.21
N SER A 786 -3.12 -6.60 -1.25
CA SER A 786 -3.56 -7.61 -0.28
C SER A 786 -5.10 -7.66 -0.10
N ASP A 787 -5.84 -7.76 -1.22
CA ASP A 787 -7.31 -7.79 -1.30
C ASP A 787 -8.03 -6.46 -1.05
N THR A 788 -7.29 -5.35 -0.99
CA THR A 788 -7.84 -4.00 -0.86
C THR A 788 -7.49 -3.16 -2.07
N LEU A 789 -8.47 -2.46 -2.65
CA LEU A 789 -8.27 -1.50 -3.73
C LEU A 789 -7.93 -0.13 -3.16
N VAL A 790 -6.66 0.24 -3.26
CA VAL A 790 -6.10 1.53 -2.82
C VAL A 790 -6.08 2.50 -4.00
N PRO A 791 -6.65 3.71 -3.88
CA PRO A 791 -6.54 4.73 -4.93
C PRO A 791 -5.08 5.00 -5.31
N ALA A 792 -4.78 5.09 -6.61
CA ALA A 792 -3.40 5.12 -7.11
C ALA A 792 -2.57 6.30 -6.58
N GLY A 793 -3.19 7.46 -6.34
CA GLY A 793 -2.61 8.66 -5.73
C GLY A 793 -2.19 8.48 -4.26
N ASP A 794 -2.70 7.43 -3.61
CA ASP A 794 -2.40 7.13 -2.20
C ASP A 794 -1.28 6.09 -2.04
N THR A 795 -0.82 5.52 -3.13
CA THR A 795 0.26 4.53 -3.14
C THR A 795 1.64 5.16 -3.09
N GLU A 796 2.67 4.37 -2.79
CA GLU A 796 4.07 4.82 -2.88
C GLU A 796 4.48 5.24 -4.29
N PHE A 797 3.78 4.77 -5.33
CA PHE A 797 4.06 5.11 -6.73
C PHE A 797 3.73 6.57 -7.07
N ALA A 798 2.71 7.13 -6.41
CA ALA A 798 2.31 8.53 -6.57
C ALA A 798 3.28 9.50 -5.89
N LYS A 799 4.12 9.02 -4.96
CA LYS A 799 5.17 9.79 -4.28
C LYS A 799 6.51 9.76 -5.02
N ASP A 800 6.51 9.31 -6.28
CA ASP A 800 7.71 9.29 -7.12
C ASP A 800 8.28 10.71 -7.29
N ALA A 801 9.59 10.86 -7.11
CA ALA A 801 10.25 12.17 -7.14
C ALA A 801 10.25 12.83 -8.53
N SER A 802 10.12 12.04 -9.60
CA SER A 802 10.12 12.51 -10.99
C SER A 802 8.72 12.50 -11.61
N PHE A 803 7.90 11.49 -11.27
CA PHE A 803 6.60 11.25 -11.89
C PHE A 803 5.42 11.30 -10.89
N GLY A 804 5.62 11.89 -9.72
CA GLY A 804 4.60 11.97 -8.68
C GLY A 804 3.32 12.68 -9.14
N TYR A 805 2.22 12.34 -8.47
CA TYR A 805 0.89 12.89 -8.70
C TYR A 805 0.04 12.76 -7.42
N LYS A 806 -1.06 13.50 -7.32
CA LYS A 806 -1.98 13.46 -6.17
C LYS A 806 -3.32 12.80 -6.51
N SER A 807 -3.78 12.99 -7.75
CA SER A 807 -5.12 12.64 -8.16
C SER A 807 -5.23 11.16 -8.54
N SER A 808 -6.21 10.46 -7.97
CA SER A 808 -6.56 9.08 -8.37
C SER A 808 -7.72 9.03 -9.35
N ASN A 809 -8.61 10.02 -9.33
CA ASN A 809 -9.58 10.23 -10.40
C ASN A 809 -8.81 10.66 -11.65
N LEU A 810 -8.95 9.92 -12.74
CA LEU A 810 -8.17 10.13 -13.95
C LEU A 810 -8.51 11.45 -14.66
N ARG A 811 -9.68 12.04 -14.39
CA ARG A 811 -10.04 13.37 -14.91
C ARG A 811 -9.21 14.45 -14.23
N ASP A 812 -9.18 14.41 -12.90
CA ASP A 812 -8.39 15.32 -12.08
C ASP A 812 -6.90 15.08 -12.32
N TRP A 813 -6.48 13.83 -12.54
CA TRP A 813 -5.11 13.50 -12.92
C TRP A 813 -4.72 14.12 -14.26
N VAL A 814 -5.59 14.11 -15.27
CA VAL A 814 -5.33 14.80 -16.54
C VAL A 814 -5.17 16.31 -16.31
N GLU A 815 -6.06 16.92 -15.53
CA GLU A 815 -5.95 18.35 -15.20
C GLU A 815 -4.65 18.68 -14.45
N GLU A 816 -4.29 17.87 -13.47
CA GLU A 816 -3.05 17.96 -12.70
C GLU A 816 -1.81 17.85 -13.61
N LYS A 817 -1.76 16.82 -14.46
CA LYS A 817 -0.60 16.57 -15.32
C LYS A 817 -0.48 17.55 -16.47
N THR A 818 -1.57 18.20 -16.87
CA THR A 818 -1.58 19.24 -17.90
C THR A 818 -1.47 20.65 -17.33
N ASP A 819 -1.28 20.79 -16.01
CA ASP A 819 -1.22 22.08 -15.31
C ASP A 819 -2.44 22.96 -15.61
N GLY A 820 -3.63 22.35 -15.61
CA GLY A 820 -4.91 23.02 -15.87
C GLY A 820 -5.21 23.32 -17.34
N GLN A 821 -4.32 22.99 -18.29
CA GLN A 821 -4.58 23.21 -19.72
C GLN A 821 -5.78 22.41 -20.23
N ILE A 822 -5.99 21.20 -19.68
CA ILE A 822 -7.16 20.38 -19.96
C ILE A 822 -7.94 20.21 -18.66
N LEU A 823 -9.11 20.83 -18.58
CA LEU A 823 -9.99 20.73 -17.41
C LEU A 823 -10.51 19.30 -17.26
N GLY A 824 -10.52 18.74 -16.04
CA GLY A 824 -11.04 17.40 -15.78
C GLY A 824 -12.51 17.24 -16.20
N SER A 825 -13.28 18.33 -16.17
CA SER A 825 -14.67 18.35 -16.65
C SER A 825 -14.83 18.18 -18.17
N SER A 826 -13.79 18.45 -18.98
CA SER A 826 -13.85 18.26 -20.44
C SER A 826 -13.40 16.87 -20.87
N VAL A 827 -12.79 16.09 -19.97
CA VAL A 827 -12.36 14.72 -20.23
C VAL A 827 -13.58 13.81 -20.35
N ALA A 828 -13.70 13.04 -21.42
CA ALA A 828 -14.76 12.05 -21.59
C ALA A 828 -14.42 10.75 -20.84
N SER A 829 -15.40 9.86 -20.66
CA SER A 829 -15.16 8.55 -20.03
C SER A 829 -16.09 7.47 -20.58
N ILE A 830 -15.52 6.28 -20.74
CA ILE A 830 -16.22 5.02 -20.92
C ILE A 830 -16.34 4.35 -19.55
N SER A 831 -17.56 4.29 -19.01
CA SER A 831 -17.84 3.65 -17.72
C SER A 831 -18.00 2.13 -17.84
N ILE A 832 -17.84 1.42 -16.73
CA ILE A 832 -18.09 -0.04 -16.66
C ILE A 832 -19.55 -0.36 -17.01
N GLN A 833 -20.48 0.53 -16.66
CA GLN A 833 -21.89 0.39 -17.00
C GLN A 833 -22.10 0.44 -18.51
N LEU A 834 -21.41 1.34 -19.23
CA LEU A 834 -21.49 1.40 -20.69
C LEU A 834 -20.90 0.13 -21.33
N LEU A 835 -19.75 -0.35 -20.83
CA LEU A 835 -19.13 -1.58 -21.32
C LEU A 835 -20.02 -2.81 -21.10
N ARG A 836 -20.52 -2.99 -19.88
CA ARG A 836 -21.23 -4.19 -19.46
C ARG A 836 -22.72 -4.22 -19.82
N LYS A 837 -23.36 -3.06 -20.03
CA LYS A 837 -24.79 -2.98 -20.46
C LYS A 837 -24.98 -2.55 -21.91
N GLY A 838 -24.08 -1.72 -22.44
CA GLY A 838 -24.15 -1.22 -23.82
C GLY A 838 -23.35 -2.04 -24.81
N GLY A 839 -22.29 -2.70 -24.37
CA GLY A 839 -21.46 -3.55 -25.22
C GLY A 839 -20.67 -2.77 -26.29
N PRO A 840 -20.08 -3.48 -27.27
CA PRO A 840 -19.15 -2.88 -28.24
C PRO A 840 -19.77 -1.79 -29.12
N ASP A 841 -21.05 -1.90 -29.47
CA ASP A 841 -21.73 -0.93 -30.34
C ASP A 841 -21.98 0.40 -29.62
N ALA A 842 -22.32 0.37 -28.33
CA ALA A 842 -22.47 1.58 -27.53
C ALA A 842 -21.13 2.28 -27.31
N VAL A 843 -20.04 1.51 -27.12
CA VAL A 843 -18.67 2.06 -27.07
C VAL A 843 -18.32 2.74 -28.40
N CYS A 844 -18.56 2.07 -29.52
CA CYS A 844 -18.32 2.63 -30.86
C CYS A 844 -19.09 3.94 -31.05
N GLN A 845 -20.38 3.97 -30.71
CA GLN A 845 -21.21 5.17 -30.81
C GLN A 845 -20.68 6.31 -29.95
N HIS A 846 -20.28 6.01 -28.70
CA HIS A 846 -19.73 6.99 -27.79
C HIS A 846 -18.43 7.59 -28.32
N LEU A 847 -17.47 6.74 -28.73
CA LEU A 847 -16.20 7.19 -29.32
C LEU A 847 -16.41 8.01 -30.60
N CYS A 848 -17.38 7.63 -31.43
CA CYS A 848 -17.71 8.38 -32.65
C CYS A 848 -18.30 9.77 -32.36
N SER A 849 -18.95 9.94 -31.20
CA SER A 849 -19.59 11.21 -30.77
C SER A 849 -18.62 12.23 -30.17
N LEU A 850 -17.40 11.80 -29.81
CA LEU A 850 -16.40 12.69 -29.21
C LEU A 850 -15.96 13.80 -30.17
N GLN A 851 -15.72 14.98 -29.60
CA GLN A 851 -15.12 16.09 -30.34
C GLN A 851 -13.65 15.78 -30.63
N LYS A 852 -13.16 16.23 -31.78
CA LYS A 852 -11.77 16.00 -32.19
C LYS A 852 -10.79 16.56 -31.14
N GLY A 853 -9.81 15.75 -30.74
CA GLY A 853 -8.82 16.10 -29.72
C GLY A 853 -9.28 15.87 -28.28
N SER A 854 -10.46 15.29 -28.05
CA SER A 854 -10.93 14.97 -26.69
C SER A 854 -10.06 13.90 -26.04
N ILE A 855 -9.86 13.98 -24.72
CA ILE A 855 -9.31 12.87 -23.93
C ILE A 855 -10.47 12.01 -23.43
N CYS A 856 -10.32 10.68 -23.49
CA CYS A 856 -11.33 9.72 -23.05
C CYS A 856 -10.69 8.66 -22.14
N ILE A 857 -11.18 8.56 -20.91
CA ILE A 857 -10.76 7.56 -19.92
C ILE A 857 -11.52 6.25 -20.17
N VAL A 858 -10.83 5.13 -20.04
CA VAL A 858 -11.47 3.80 -20.08
C VAL A 858 -11.46 3.19 -18.68
N ASN A 859 -12.66 2.96 -18.14
CA ASN A 859 -12.85 2.17 -16.94
C ASN A 859 -12.81 0.69 -17.30
N ALA A 860 -12.17 -0.13 -16.47
CA ALA A 860 -12.17 -1.57 -16.62
C ALA A 860 -11.84 -2.24 -15.29
N ALA A 861 -12.50 -3.36 -15.03
CA ALA A 861 -12.27 -4.18 -13.84
C ALA A 861 -12.06 -5.67 -14.17
N SER A 862 -12.09 -6.04 -15.46
CA SER A 862 -11.92 -7.40 -15.97
C SER A 862 -11.31 -7.38 -17.37
N GLU A 863 -10.74 -8.49 -17.83
CA GLU A 863 -10.31 -8.63 -19.23
C GLU A 863 -11.51 -8.57 -20.19
N ARG A 864 -12.71 -8.96 -19.73
CA ARG A 864 -13.93 -8.89 -20.53
C ARG A 864 -14.30 -7.44 -20.86
N ASP A 865 -14.18 -6.54 -19.90
CA ASP A 865 -14.37 -5.09 -20.11
C ASP A 865 -13.41 -4.56 -21.20
N MET A 866 -12.15 -5.02 -21.19
CA MET A 866 -11.16 -4.66 -22.19
C MET A 866 -11.50 -5.16 -23.59
N THR A 867 -11.94 -6.42 -23.71
CA THR A 867 -12.32 -6.97 -25.03
C THR A 867 -13.53 -6.24 -25.64
N VAL A 868 -14.51 -5.86 -24.82
CA VAL A 868 -15.66 -5.06 -25.26
C VAL A 868 -15.22 -3.68 -25.74
N PHE A 869 -14.35 -3.01 -24.96
CA PHE A 869 -13.81 -1.71 -25.35
C PHE A 869 -13.03 -1.81 -26.66
N SER A 870 -12.09 -2.76 -26.76
CA SER A 870 -11.24 -2.95 -27.94
C SER A 870 -12.06 -3.21 -29.20
N LEU A 871 -13.10 -4.05 -29.12
CA LEU A 871 -13.99 -4.29 -30.27
C LEU A 871 -14.76 -3.03 -30.67
N GLY A 872 -15.28 -2.28 -29.70
CA GLY A 872 -15.97 -1.01 -29.96
C GLY A 872 -15.06 0.06 -30.58
N MET A 873 -13.81 0.13 -30.12
CA MET A 873 -12.78 1.01 -30.68
C MET A 873 -12.42 0.61 -32.12
N ILE A 874 -12.19 -0.69 -32.39
CA ILE A 874 -11.91 -1.19 -33.76
C ILE A 874 -13.08 -0.84 -34.69
N LYS A 875 -14.33 -0.98 -34.25
CA LYS A 875 -15.50 -0.56 -35.03
C LYS A 875 -15.49 0.94 -35.33
N ALA A 876 -15.14 1.79 -34.38
CA ALA A 876 -15.00 3.22 -34.60
C ALA A 876 -13.85 3.55 -35.58
N GLU A 877 -12.73 2.82 -35.51
CA GLU A 877 -11.63 2.95 -36.48
C GLU A 877 -12.04 2.58 -37.90
N LEU A 878 -12.85 1.52 -38.06
CA LEU A 878 -13.43 1.14 -39.35
C LEU A 878 -14.40 2.20 -39.90
N MET A 879 -14.98 3.03 -39.04
CA MET A 879 -15.77 4.21 -39.41
C MET A 879 -14.90 5.46 -39.69
N GLY A 880 -13.57 5.32 -39.71
CA GLY A 880 -12.62 6.38 -40.06
C GLY A 880 -12.10 7.19 -38.87
N LYS A 881 -12.40 6.83 -37.63
CA LYS A 881 -11.83 7.50 -36.45
C LYS A 881 -10.39 7.11 -36.22
N ARG A 882 -9.58 8.04 -35.70
CA ARG A 882 -8.17 7.82 -35.33
C ARG A 882 -7.96 8.12 -33.85
N PHE A 883 -7.29 7.22 -33.15
CA PHE A 883 -7.07 7.33 -31.72
C PHE A 883 -5.58 7.27 -31.38
N LEU A 884 -5.13 8.10 -30.43
CA LEU A 884 -3.83 7.93 -29.77
C LEU A 884 -4.08 7.29 -28.41
N CYS A 885 -3.46 6.16 -28.13
CA CYS A 885 -3.72 5.43 -26.88
C CYS A 885 -2.52 5.51 -25.95
N ARG A 886 -2.74 5.94 -24.70
CA ARG A 886 -1.78 5.81 -23.59
C ARG A 886 -2.29 4.76 -22.61
N THR A 887 -1.63 3.61 -22.54
CA THR A 887 -2.24 2.40 -21.96
C THR A 887 -1.26 1.56 -21.15
N ALA A 888 -1.81 0.72 -20.26
CA ALA A 888 -1.07 -0.35 -19.62
C ALA A 888 -1.16 -1.68 -20.42
N ALA A 889 -0.52 -2.74 -19.94
CA ALA A 889 -0.27 -3.94 -20.72
C ALA A 889 -1.54 -4.67 -21.24
N SER A 890 -2.61 -4.78 -20.43
CA SER A 890 -3.83 -5.51 -20.83
C SER A 890 -4.50 -4.96 -22.09
N PHE A 891 -4.33 -3.66 -22.38
CA PHE A 891 -4.89 -3.04 -23.58
C PHE A 891 -4.33 -3.65 -24.87
N VAL A 892 -3.01 -3.85 -24.95
CA VAL A 892 -2.37 -4.34 -26.17
C VAL A 892 -2.81 -5.77 -26.48
N SER A 893 -2.86 -6.64 -25.47
CA SER A 893 -3.35 -8.01 -25.63
C SER A 893 -4.82 -8.05 -26.05
N ALA A 894 -5.67 -7.20 -25.45
CA ALA A 894 -7.09 -7.13 -25.81
C ALA A 894 -7.30 -6.60 -27.24
N LEU A 895 -6.60 -5.53 -27.63
CA LEU A 895 -6.70 -4.94 -28.97
C LEU A 895 -6.21 -5.89 -30.08
N MET A 896 -5.24 -6.76 -29.75
CA MET A 896 -4.70 -7.76 -30.68
C MET A 896 -5.45 -9.10 -30.64
N GLY A 897 -6.40 -9.28 -29.72
CA GLY A 897 -7.08 -10.56 -29.52
C GLY A 897 -6.13 -11.68 -29.10
N ILE A 898 -5.14 -11.39 -28.26
CA ILE A 898 -4.17 -12.38 -27.77
C ILE A 898 -4.81 -13.20 -26.66
N ILE A 899 -4.86 -14.52 -26.84
CA ILE A 899 -5.32 -15.47 -25.82
C ILE A 899 -4.16 -15.72 -24.84
N SER A 900 -4.41 -15.56 -23.54
CA SER A 900 -3.39 -15.78 -22.52
C SER A 900 -2.89 -17.24 -22.54
N LYS A 901 -1.56 -17.41 -22.42
CA LYS A 901 -0.90 -18.71 -22.21
C LYS A 901 -0.65 -18.92 -20.71
N PRO A 902 -0.65 -20.17 -20.21
CA PRO A 902 -0.15 -20.46 -18.88
C PRO A 902 1.33 -20.06 -18.74
N PRO A 903 1.85 -19.90 -17.51
CA PRO A 903 3.26 -19.63 -17.29
C PRO A 903 4.16 -20.66 -17.98
N ILE A 904 5.15 -20.17 -18.73
CA ILE A 904 6.12 -20.96 -19.47
C ILE A 904 7.19 -21.49 -18.51
N LEU A 905 7.43 -22.79 -18.56
CA LEU A 905 8.46 -23.49 -17.82
C LEU A 905 9.70 -23.74 -18.70
N PRO A 906 10.88 -23.99 -18.11
CA PRO A 906 12.10 -24.26 -18.89
C PRO A 906 11.98 -25.39 -19.91
N ASN A 907 11.15 -26.41 -19.64
CA ASN A 907 10.92 -27.55 -20.53
C ASN A 907 10.13 -27.16 -21.79
N ASP A 908 9.23 -26.18 -21.70
CA ASP A 908 8.41 -25.72 -22.82
C ASP A 908 9.25 -25.05 -23.91
N ILE A 909 10.45 -24.57 -23.55
CA ILE A 909 11.42 -23.91 -24.44
C ILE A 909 12.73 -24.70 -24.61
N GLY A 910 12.76 -25.97 -24.15
CA GLY A 910 13.85 -26.91 -24.46
C GLY A 910 15.11 -26.81 -23.59
N ILE A 911 15.04 -26.26 -22.37
CA ILE A 911 16.23 -25.99 -21.52
C ILE A 911 16.47 -27.12 -20.50
N ALA A 912 16.20 -28.35 -20.90
CA ALA A 912 16.40 -29.51 -20.03
C ALA A 912 17.89 -29.93 -19.93
N ARG A 913 18.72 -29.60 -20.93
CA ARG A 913 20.10 -30.12 -21.05
C ARG A 913 21.19 -29.18 -20.54
N GLU A 914 20.90 -27.89 -20.40
CA GLU A 914 21.88 -26.91 -19.95
C GLU A 914 22.08 -27.02 -18.43
N ARG A 915 23.31 -27.26 -17.97
CA ARG A 915 23.63 -27.46 -16.55
C ARG A 915 24.09 -26.21 -15.81
N ASN A 916 24.47 -25.14 -16.50
CA ASN A 916 24.94 -23.91 -15.84
C ASN A 916 23.86 -23.33 -14.93
N GLY A 917 24.27 -22.58 -13.91
CA GLY A 917 23.34 -21.86 -13.06
C GLY A 917 22.53 -20.79 -13.81
N GLY A 918 21.38 -20.41 -13.27
CA GLY A 918 20.65 -19.20 -13.63
C GLY A 918 21.25 -17.95 -13.01
N LEU A 919 21.11 -16.81 -13.69
CA LEU A 919 21.58 -15.51 -13.22
C LEU A 919 20.39 -14.61 -12.86
N ILE A 920 20.33 -14.14 -11.63
CA ILE A 920 19.29 -13.23 -11.14
C ILE A 920 19.94 -11.90 -10.79
N VAL A 921 19.52 -10.79 -11.39
CA VAL A 921 20.09 -9.46 -11.14
C VAL A 921 19.00 -8.50 -10.66
N VAL A 922 19.19 -7.94 -9.47
CA VAL A 922 18.22 -7.06 -8.80
C VAL A 922 18.87 -5.71 -8.50
N GLY A 923 18.54 -4.68 -9.28
CA GLY A 923 19.02 -3.31 -9.04
C GLY A 923 18.10 -2.46 -8.15
N SER A 924 16.82 -2.82 -8.04
CA SER A 924 15.81 -2.03 -7.33
C SER A 924 15.89 -2.19 -5.80
N TYR A 925 15.79 -1.07 -5.07
CA TYR A 925 15.84 -1.00 -3.60
C TYR A 925 14.48 -0.75 -2.91
N VAL A 926 13.38 -0.71 -3.67
CA VAL A 926 12.05 -0.38 -3.11
C VAL A 926 11.57 -1.45 -2.11
N PRO A 927 10.76 -1.10 -1.09
CA PRO A 927 10.35 -2.03 -0.03
C PRO A 927 9.77 -3.35 -0.54
N LYS A 928 8.93 -3.30 -1.59
CA LYS A 928 8.36 -4.51 -2.21
C LYS A 928 9.44 -5.43 -2.80
N THR A 929 10.41 -4.88 -3.54
CA THR A 929 11.54 -5.65 -4.06
C THR A 929 12.39 -6.22 -2.92
N THR A 930 12.60 -5.46 -1.82
CA THR A 930 13.34 -5.96 -0.65
C THR A 930 12.67 -7.21 -0.08
N LYS A 931 11.35 -7.15 0.17
CA LYS A 931 10.57 -8.30 0.67
C LYS A 931 10.68 -9.52 -0.27
N GLN A 932 10.58 -9.31 -1.59
CA GLN A 932 10.70 -10.39 -2.57
C GLN A 932 12.11 -11.03 -2.59
N VAL A 933 13.16 -10.25 -2.37
CA VAL A 933 14.54 -10.76 -2.27
C VAL A 933 14.78 -11.50 -0.96
N GLU A 934 14.25 -10.99 0.16
CA GLU A 934 14.32 -11.67 1.46
C GLU A 934 13.64 -13.03 1.40
N GLU A 935 12.45 -13.09 0.81
CA GLU A 935 11.70 -14.34 0.63
C GLU A 935 12.43 -15.30 -0.32
N LEU A 936 13.01 -14.81 -1.41
CA LEU A 936 13.85 -15.60 -2.31
C LEU A 936 15.01 -16.25 -1.54
N LYS A 937 15.72 -15.49 -0.72
CA LYS A 937 16.84 -16.02 0.08
C LYS A 937 16.38 -17.03 1.12
N LEU A 938 15.26 -16.77 1.79
CA LEU A 938 14.67 -17.68 2.77
C LEU A 938 14.28 -19.02 2.13
N GLN A 939 13.62 -18.97 0.98
CA GLN A 939 13.06 -20.16 0.33
C GLN A 939 14.06 -20.92 -0.55
N CYS A 940 15.06 -20.26 -1.13
CA CYS A 940 15.98 -20.83 -2.12
C CYS A 940 17.44 -20.85 -1.65
N GLY A 941 17.75 -20.37 -0.44
CA GLY A 941 19.13 -20.20 0.05
C GLY A 941 19.99 -21.48 0.09
N GLN A 942 19.37 -22.66 0.05
CA GLN A 942 20.07 -23.94 -0.03
C GLN A 942 20.81 -24.14 -1.37
N PHE A 943 20.27 -23.62 -2.48
CA PHE A 943 20.84 -23.78 -3.82
C PHE A 943 21.20 -22.45 -4.50
N LEU A 944 20.70 -21.32 -4.00
CA LEU A 944 20.97 -19.98 -4.50
C LEU A 944 22.22 -19.37 -3.83
N LYS A 945 23.18 -18.89 -4.62
CA LYS A 945 24.31 -18.09 -4.13
C LYS A 945 24.02 -16.59 -4.26
N SER A 946 24.22 -15.83 -3.19
CA SER A 946 23.95 -14.38 -3.17
C SER A 946 25.24 -13.58 -3.18
N ILE A 947 25.31 -12.58 -4.05
CA ILE A 947 26.39 -11.60 -4.17
C ILE A 947 25.75 -10.22 -3.95
N GLU A 948 26.06 -9.59 -2.83
CA GLU A 948 25.70 -8.19 -2.59
C GLU A 948 26.75 -7.26 -3.19
N VAL A 949 26.29 -6.20 -3.87
CA VAL A 949 27.11 -5.16 -4.49
C VAL A 949 26.84 -3.82 -3.79
N SER A 950 27.87 -3.20 -3.22
CA SER A 950 27.71 -1.97 -2.42
C SER A 950 27.37 -0.76 -3.30
N VAL A 951 26.20 -0.15 -3.10
CA VAL A 951 25.77 1.07 -3.80
C VAL A 951 26.70 2.25 -3.46
N GLU A 952 27.19 2.32 -2.23
CA GLU A 952 28.14 3.34 -1.79
C GLU A 952 29.45 3.26 -2.61
N LYS A 953 30.00 2.05 -2.77
CA LYS A 953 31.20 1.84 -3.62
C LYS A 953 30.96 2.14 -5.09
N LEU A 954 29.74 1.86 -5.59
CA LEU A 954 29.42 2.11 -7.00
C LEU A 954 29.14 3.58 -7.34
N ALA A 955 28.57 4.34 -6.40
CA ALA A 955 28.08 5.68 -6.67
C ALA A 955 28.92 6.81 -6.06
N MET A 956 29.60 6.54 -4.94
CA MET A 956 30.24 7.55 -4.09
C MET A 956 31.75 7.36 -3.92
N SER A 957 32.29 6.16 -4.16
CA SER A 957 33.73 5.89 -4.05
C SER A 957 34.53 6.30 -5.30
N PRO A 958 35.86 6.41 -5.19
CA PRO A 958 36.77 6.54 -6.32
C PRO A 958 36.59 5.42 -7.36
N ILE A 959 36.99 5.70 -8.61
CA ILE A 959 36.82 4.78 -9.75
C ILE A 959 37.51 3.43 -9.49
N GLU A 960 38.61 3.42 -8.75
CA GLU A 960 39.37 2.22 -8.40
C GLU A 960 38.56 1.24 -7.51
N GLU A 961 37.89 1.74 -6.47
CA GLU A 961 37.06 0.91 -5.59
C GLU A 961 35.80 0.39 -6.31
N MET A 962 35.23 1.22 -7.19
CA MET A 962 34.12 0.82 -8.05
C MET A 962 34.53 -0.36 -8.95
N GLU A 963 35.71 -0.27 -9.56
CA GLU A 963 36.26 -1.29 -10.45
C GLU A 963 36.60 -2.60 -9.71
N GLU A 964 37.13 -2.52 -8.50
CA GLU A 964 37.37 -3.69 -7.63
C GLU A 964 36.05 -4.40 -7.27
N GLU A 965 35.02 -3.64 -6.90
CA GLU A 965 33.71 -4.19 -6.53
C GLU A 965 33.02 -4.86 -7.73
N ILE A 966 33.10 -4.25 -8.92
CA ILE A 966 32.61 -4.82 -10.19
C ILE A 966 33.34 -6.13 -10.51
N SER A 967 34.68 -6.14 -10.43
CA SER A 967 35.50 -7.32 -10.73
C SER A 967 35.20 -8.47 -9.79
N ARG A 968 35.13 -8.20 -8.47
CA ARG A 968 34.78 -9.18 -7.45
C ARG A 968 33.42 -9.82 -7.70
N ALA A 969 32.40 -9.01 -7.99
CA ALA A 969 31.05 -9.52 -8.22
C ALA A 969 30.97 -10.38 -9.48
N ALA A 970 31.63 -9.98 -10.56
CA ALA A 970 31.66 -10.73 -11.82
C ALA A 970 32.40 -12.07 -11.68
N GLU A 971 33.57 -12.09 -11.02
CA GLU A 971 34.35 -13.32 -10.81
C GLU A 971 33.58 -14.35 -9.98
N LEU A 972 32.97 -13.92 -8.86
CA LEU A 972 32.17 -14.81 -8.03
C LEU A 972 30.95 -15.36 -8.79
N ALA A 973 30.29 -14.52 -9.58
CA ALA A 973 29.15 -14.95 -10.38
C ALA A 973 29.57 -16.00 -11.42
N ASP A 974 30.68 -15.79 -12.11
CA ASP A 974 31.21 -16.73 -13.10
C ASP A 974 31.56 -18.10 -12.48
N VAL A 975 32.17 -18.09 -11.28
CA VAL A 975 32.49 -19.31 -10.52
C VAL A 975 31.23 -20.08 -10.12
N TYR A 976 30.20 -19.41 -9.59
CA TYR A 976 28.98 -20.07 -9.16
C TYR A 976 28.14 -20.60 -10.33
N LEU A 977 28.05 -19.86 -11.44
CA LEU A 977 27.36 -20.30 -12.65
C LEU A 977 28.02 -21.55 -13.24
N LYS A 978 29.36 -21.62 -13.27
CA LYS A 978 30.13 -22.82 -13.67
C LYS A 978 29.90 -24.00 -12.72
N ALA A 979 29.74 -23.74 -11.44
CA ALA A 979 29.44 -24.74 -10.42
C ALA A 979 27.96 -25.20 -10.40
N HIS A 980 27.19 -24.88 -11.45
CA HIS A 980 25.78 -25.26 -11.59
C HIS A 980 24.89 -24.69 -10.46
N LYS A 981 25.25 -23.51 -9.91
CA LYS A 981 24.50 -22.83 -8.86
C LYS A 981 23.83 -21.58 -9.40
N ASP A 982 22.53 -21.48 -9.17
CA ASP A 982 21.79 -20.24 -9.44
C ASP A 982 22.38 -19.12 -8.58
N THR A 983 22.56 -17.95 -9.19
CA THR A 983 23.32 -16.85 -8.61
C THR A 983 22.52 -15.56 -8.63
N LEU A 984 22.28 -14.98 -7.46
CA LEU A 984 21.66 -13.69 -7.23
C LEU A 984 22.73 -12.60 -7.07
N ILE A 985 22.71 -11.61 -7.94
CA ILE A 985 23.44 -10.34 -7.80
C ILE A 985 22.44 -9.27 -7.38
N MET A 986 22.67 -8.60 -6.26
CA MET A 986 21.77 -7.57 -5.74
C MET A 986 22.54 -6.36 -5.22
N THR A 987 21.94 -5.17 -5.33
CA THR A 987 22.48 -3.95 -4.74
C THR A 987 22.23 -3.91 -3.23
N SER A 988 23.13 -3.27 -2.47
CA SER A 988 22.96 -3.02 -1.03
C SER A 988 21.67 -2.22 -0.76
N ARG A 989 20.97 -2.53 0.34
CA ARG A 989 19.59 -2.04 0.57
C ARG A 989 19.48 -0.64 1.22
N ASN A 990 20.59 0.05 1.47
CA ASN A 990 20.58 1.41 2.03
C ASN A 990 20.15 2.42 0.96
N LEU A 991 19.18 3.28 1.28
CA LEU A 991 18.74 4.35 0.39
C LEU A 991 19.78 5.48 0.36
N ILE A 992 20.35 5.74 -0.82
CA ILE A 992 21.22 6.89 -1.07
C ILE A 992 20.49 7.83 -2.04
N THR A 993 20.01 8.96 -1.52
CA THR A 993 19.36 10.02 -2.32
C THR A 993 20.27 11.22 -2.46
N GLY A 994 20.26 11.84 -3.64
CA GLY A 994 20.87 13.15 -3.84
C GLY A 994 20.07 14.26 -3.15
N LYS A 995 20.65 15.45 -3.07
CA LYS A 995 19.98 16.68 -2.60
C LYS A 995 18.94 17.18 -3.60
N THR A 996 19.03 16.76 -4.86
CA THR A 996 18.12 17.11 -5.96
C THR A 996 17.64 15.87 -6.72
N ALA A 997 16.54 16.02 -7.47
CA ALA A 997 16.05 14.95 -8.35
C ALA A 997 17.09 14.56 -9.42
N ALA A 998 17.84 15.53 -9.94
CA ALA A 998 18.90 15.30 -10.90
C ALA A 998 20.07 14.49 -10.31
N GLU A 999 20.49 14.78 -9.08
CA GLU A 999 21.52 14.00 -8.38
C GLU A 999 21.06 12.57 -8.10
N SER A 1000 19.79 12.38 -7.73
CA SER A 1000 19.23 11.04 -7.52
C SER A 1000 19.17 10.21 -8.80
N LEU A 1001 18.90 10.84 -9.95
CA LEU A 1001 18.98 10.22 -11.27
C LEU A 1001 20.42 9.82 -11.63
N ASP A 1002 21.42 10.65 -11.32
CA ASP A 1002 22.84 10.34 -11.56
C ASP A 1002 23.32 9.12 -10.75
N ILE A 1003 22.91 9.03 -9.48
CA ILE A 1003 23.22 7.87 -8.62
C ILE A 1003 22.63 6.59 -9.24
N ASN A 1004 21.34 6.62 -9.63
CA ASN A 1004 20.69 5.47 -10.27
C ASN A 1004 21.40 5.06 -11.57
N PHE A 1005 21.87 6.04 -12.36
CA PHE A 1005 22.61 5.80 -13.59
C PHE A 1005 23.95 5.10 -13.33
N LYS A 1006 24.73 5.54 -12.33
CA LYS A 1006 26.01 4.91 -11.95
C LYS A 1006 25.82 3.46 -11.51
N VAL A 1007 24.82 3.22 -10.64
CA VAL A 1007 24.50 1.87 -10.16
C VAL A 1007 24.08 0.95 -11.31
N SER A 1008 23.21 1.41 -12.21
CA SER A 1008 22.80 0.62 -13.38
C SER A 1008 23.98 0.31 -14.30
N SER A 1009 24.86 1.29 -14.55
CA SER A 1009 26.06 1.12 -15.38
C SER A 1009 27.03 0.09 -14.80
N ALA A 1010 27.22 0.07 -13.48
CA ALA A 1010 28.02 -0.93 -12.82
C ALA A 1010 27.43 -2.35 -12.92
N LEU A 1011 26.10 -2.50 -12.77
CA LEU A 1011 25.44 -3.79 -12.95
C LEU A 1011 25.58 -4.31 -14.40
N VAL A 1012 25.48 -3.41 -15.39
CA VAL A 1012 25.77 -3.73 -16.79
C VAL A 1012 27.18 -4.25 -16.95
N GLU A 1013 28.16 -3.58 -16.34
CA GLU A 1013 29.56 -3.97 -16.45
C GLU A 1013 29.85 -5.33 -15.78
N ILE A 1014 29.24 -5.60 -14.63
CA ILE A 1014 29.31 -6.91 -13.97
C ILE A 1014 28.82 -8.02 -14.90
N VAL A 1015 27.63 -7.85 -15.51
CA VAL A 1015 27.08 -8.85 -16.43
C VAL A 1015 27.93 -8.97 -17.70
N LYS A 1016 28.54 -7.88 -18.19
CA LYS A 1016 29.50 -7.94 -19.30
C LYS A 1016 30.76 -8.73 -19.00
N ARG A 1017 31.14 -8.89 -17.73
CA ARG A 1017 32.36 -9.63 -17.36
C ARG A 1017 32.10 -11.11 -17.08
N ILE A 1018 30.85 -11.52 -16.89
CA ILE A 1018 30.48 -12.94 -16.74
C ILE A 1018 30.68 -13.68 -18.06
N THR A 1019 31.66 -14.58 -18.13
CA THR A 1019 31.98 -15.34 -19.35
C THR A 1019 31.10 -16.57 -19.54
N THR A 1020 30.59 -17.12 -18.44
CA THR A 1020 29.76 -18.32 -18.40
C THR A 1020 28.36 -18.01 -18.88
N LYS A 1021 27.90 -18.72 -19.93
CA LYS A 1021 26.51 -18.63 -20.42
C LYS A 1021 25.54 -19.05 -19.31
N PRO A 1022 24.71 -18.14 -18.76
CA PRO A 1022 23.68 -18.52 -17.80
C PRO A 1022 22.60 -19.37 -18.48
N ARG A 1023 21.98 -20.27 -17.73
CA ARG A 1023 20.85 -21.09 -18.22
C ARG A 1023 19.59 -20.27 -18.46
N TYR A 1024 19.38 -19.26 -17.64
CA TYR A 1024 18.35 -18.24 -17.78
C TYR A 1024 18.83 -16.97 -17.07
N ILE A 1025 18.25 -15.83 -17.43
CA ILE A 1025 18.52 -14.54 -16.79
C ILE A 1025 17.21 -13.96 -16.28
N ILE A 1026 17.15 -13.59 -14.99
CA ILE A 1026 16.07 -12.77 -14.42
C ILE A 1026 16.64 -11.39 -14.14
N ALA A 1027 16.11 -10.35 -14.78
CA ALA A 1027 16.42 -8.97 -14.45
C ALA A 1027 15.23 -8.34 -13.73
N LYS A 1028 15.45 -7.79 -12.53
CA LYS A 1028 14.37 -7.19 -11.73
C LYS A 1028 14.52 -5.68 -11.58
N GLY A 1029 13.46 -4.98 -12.01
CA GLY A 1029 13.36 -3.52 -12.04
C GLY A 1029 13.46 -2.98 -13.46
N GLY A 1030 12.73 -1.90 -13.76
CA GLY A 1030 12.62 -1.33 -15.11
C GLY A 1030 13.98 -0.98 -15.73
N ILE A 1031 14.68 -0.01 -15.14
CA ILE A 1031 16.00 0.44 -15.62
C ILE A 1031 16.98 -0.73 -15.75
N THR A 1032 17.10 -1.56 -14.71
CA THR A 1032 17.99 -2.73 -14.71
C THR A 1032 17.66 -3.70 -15.85
N SER A 1033 16.38 -3.99 -16.09
CA SER A 1033 15.97 -4.92 -17.15
C SER A 1033 16.25 -4.37 -18.55
N SER A 1034 16.11 -3.06 -18.74
CA SER A 1034 16.40 -2.41 -20.03
C SER A 1034 17.89 -2.41 -20.30
N ASP A 1035 18.67 -1.94 -19.33
CA ASP A 1035 20.11 -1.76 -19.47
C ASP A 1035 20.84 -3.10 -19.60
N LEU A 1036 20.40 -4.15 -18.90
CA LEU A 1036 20.98 -5.48 -19.07
C LEU A 1036 20.68 -6.07 -20.46
N ALA A 1037 19.44 -5.96 -20.95
CA ALA A 1037 19.09 -6.46 -22.29
C ALA A 1037 19.87 -5.72 -23.40
N THR A 1038 19.87 -4.39 -23.35
CA THR A 1038 20.42 -3.54 -24.41
C THR A 1038 21.92 -3.35 -24.32
N LYS A 1039 22.45 -3.01 -23.14
CA LYS A 1039 23.86 -2.63 -22.97
C LYS A 1039 24.74 -3.80 -22.57
N ALA A 1040 24.27 -4.70 -21.71
CA ALA A 1040 25.08 -5.85 -21.26
C ALA A 1040 25.03 -7.02 -22.23
N LEU A 1041 23.82 -7.34 -22.71
CA LEU A 1041 23.58 -8.46 -23.62
C LEU A 1041 23.56 -8.02 -25.09
N GLY A 1042 23.50 -6.72 -25.41
CA GLY A 1042 23.55 -6.25 -26.79
C GLY A 1042 22.38 -6.72 -27.65
N ALA A 1043 21.23 -7.04 -27.03
CA ALA A 1043 20.03 -7.42 -27.76
C ALA A 1043 19.51 -6.22 -28.53
N ARG A 1044 19.34 -6.38 -29.84
CA ARG A 1044 18.69 -5.40 -30.74
C ARG A 1044 17.25 -5.78 -31.01
N CYS A 1045 16.99 -7.09 -31.02
CA CYS A 1045 15.66 -7.67 -31.11
C CYS A 1045 15.52 -8.85 -30.13
N ALA A 1046 14.33 -8.99 -29.54
CA ALA A 1046 13.96 -10.16 -28.75
C ALA A 1046 12.54 -10.61 -29.11
N LYS A 1047 12.30 -11.93 -29.06
CA LYS A 1047 10.95 -12.48 -29.21
C LYS A 1047 10.32 -12.68 -27.84
N ILE A 1048 9.11 -12.18 -27.63
CA ILE A 1048 8.33 -12.44 -26.41
C ILE A 1048 7.74 -13.84 -26.54
N VAL A 1049 8.16 -14.78 -25.70
CA VAL A 1049 7.71 -16.18 -25.78
C VAL A 1049 6.42 -16.41 -24.99
N GLY A 1050 6.24 -15.63 -23.93
CA GLY A 1050 5.12 -15.73 -23.02
C GLY A 1050 5.45 -15.07 -21.69
N GLN A 1051 5.01 -15.69 -20.61
CA GLN A 1051 5.20 -15.18 -19.25
C GLN A 1051 5.83 -16.26 -18.37
N ALA A 1052 6.80 -15.91 -17.53
CA ALA A 1052 7.37 -16.84 -16.54
C ALA A 1052 6.45 -17.04 -15.32
N LEU A 1053 5.60 -16.04 -15.06
CA LEU A 1053 4.48 -16.03 -14.11
C LEU A 1053 3.51 -14.95 -14.60
N ALA A 1054 2.24 -14.96 -14.16
CA ALA A 1054 1.27 -13.95 -14.56
C ALA A 1054 1.82 -12.51 -14.37
N GLY A 1055 1.88 -11.74 -15.47
CA GLY A 1055 2.42 -10.38 -15.50
C GLY A 1055 3.94 -10.27 -15.45
N ILE A 1056 4.68 -11.36 -15.67
CA ILE A 1056 6.15 -11.41 -15.71
C ILE A 1056 6.60 -11.91 -17.09
N PRO A 1057 6.98 -11.00 -18.01
CA PRO A 1057 7.29 -11.36 -19.39
C PRO A 1057 8.58 -12.16 -19.53
N LEU A 1058 8.56 -13.08 -20.49
CA LEU A 1058 9.67 -13.93 -20.86
C LEU A 1058 10.07 -13.64 -22.31
N TRP A 1059 11.30 -13.19 -22.49
CA TRP A 1059 11.90 -12.92 -23.79
C TRP A 1059 12.89 -14.03 -24.16
N GLN A 1060 13.05 -14.25 -25.46
CA GLN A 1060 14.15 -14.99 -26.04
C GLN A 1060 15.00 -14.01 -26.83
N LEU A 1061 16.26 -13.89 -26.43
CA LEU A 1061 17.18 -12.94 -27.05
C LEU A 1061 17.58 -13.38 -28.46
N GLY A 1062 17.68 -12.41 -29.37
CA GLY A 1062 18.05 -12.64 -30.77
C GLY A 1062 19.47 -13.19 -30.97
N PRO A 1063 19.79 -13.70 -32.17
CA PRO A 1063 21.10 -14.28 -32.50
C PRO A 1063 22.27 -13.30 -32.40
N GLU A 1064 21.99 -12.01 -32.49
CA GLU A 1064 22.98 -10.93 -32.34
C GLU A 1064 23.36 -10.64 -30.90
N SER A 1065 22.54 -11.06 -29.94
CA SER A 1065 22.80 -10.84 -28.53
C SER A 1065 23.95 -11.70 -28.02
N ARG A 1066 24.59 -11.24 -26.95
CA ARG A 1066 25.45 -12.06 -26.11
C ARG A 1066 24.59 -13.12 -25.42
N HIS A 1067 25.05 -14.36 -25.51
CA HIS A 1067 24.29 -15.54 -25.09
C HIS A 1067 22.97 -15.72 -25.88
N PRO A 1068 23.05 -15.94 -27.21
CA PRO A 1068 21.87 -16.15 -28.06
C PRO A 1068 20.92 -17.21 -27.52
N GLY A 1069 19.62 -16.94 -27.63
CA GLY A 1069 18.56 -17.86 -27.24
C GLY A 1069 18.40 -18.06 -25.73
N VAL A 1070 19.21 -17.40 -24.89
CA VAL A 1070 19.01 -17.44 -23.43
C VAL A 1070 17.67 -16.80 -23.07
N PRO A 1071 16.85 -17.47 -22.24
CA PRO A 1071 15.65 -16.88 -21.67
C PRO A 1071 15.98 -15.67 -20.84
N TYR A 1072 15.32 -14.57 -21.15
CA TYR A 1072 15.47 -13.31 -20.44
C TYR A 1072 14.12 -12.92 -19.83
N ILE A 1073 14.01 -13.12 -18.53
CA ILE A 1073 12.81 -12.85 -17.74
C ILE A 1073 12.91 -11.41 -17.22
N VAL A 1074 12.05 -10.55 -17.75
CA VAL A 1074 11.94 -9.16 -17.29
C VAL A 1074 10.97 -9.13 -16.12
N PHE A 1075 11.49 -8.96 -14.91
CA PHE A 1075 10.70 -8.97 -13.69
C PHE A 1075 10.36 -7.53 -13.27
N PRO A 1076 9.09 -7.09 -13.38
CA PRO A 1076 8.69 -5.75 -12.98
C PRO A 1076 8.92 -5.48 -11.49
N GLY A 1077 9.21 -4.23 -11.12
CA GLY A 1077 9.38 -3.86 -9.71
C GLY A 1077 8.08 -3.90 -8.90
N ASN A 1078 6.92 -3.78 -9.56
CA ASN A 1078 5.62 -3.56 -8.94
C ASN A 1078 4.64 -4.76 -9.06
N VAL A 1079 5.01 -5.83 -9.76
CA VAL A 1079 4.17 -7.03 -9.98
C VAL A 1079 4.56 -8.19 -9.07
N GLY A 1080 3.58 -9.03 -8.72
CA GLY A 1080 3.72 -10.20 -7.85
C GLY A 1080 3.56 -9.87 -6.36
N ASN A 1081 3.28 -10.90 -5.56
CA ASN A 1081 3.30 -10.85 -4.10
C ASN A 1081 4.75 -10.98 -3.58
N SER A 1082 4.96 -11.13 -2.26
CA SER A 1082 6.30 -11.32 -1.69
C SER A 1082 7.00 -12.62 -2.15
N THR A 1083 6.26 -13.66 -2.53
CA THR A 1083 6.83 -14.97 -2.91
C THR A 1083 7.12 -15.11 -4.41
N ALA A 1084 6.57 -14.24 -5.26
CA ALA A 1084 6.62 -14.35 -6.72
C ALA A 1084 8.04 -14.52 -7.31
N LEU A 1085 9.04 -13.82 -6.76
CA LEU A 1085 10.43 -13.98 -7.22
C LEU A 1085 11.00 -15.36 -6.88
N ALA A 1086 10.68 -15.87 -5.68
CA ALA A 1086 11.06 -17.21 -5.26
C ALA A 1086 10.37 -18.29 -6.11
N GLU A 1087 9.10 -18.09 -6.44
CA GLU A 1087 8.31 -19.00 -7.29
C GLU A 1087 8.89 -19.12 -8.70
N VAL A 1088 9.22 -17.99 -9.33
CA VAL A 1088 9.89 -18.00 -10.64
C VAL A 1088 11.23 -18.71 -10.54
N VAL A 1089 12.08 -18.35 -9.57
CA VAL A 1089 13.39 -19.02 -9.42
C VAL A 1089 13.22 -20.51 -9.20
N LYS A 1090 12.34 -20.98 -8.31
CA LYS A 1090 12.09 -22.42 -8.08
C LYS A 1090 11.61 -23.15 -9.32
N SER A 1091 10.75 -22.52 -10.11
CA SER A 1091 10.22 -23.10 -11.35
C SER A 1091 11.26 -23.16 -12.46
N TRP A 1092 12.29 -22.31 -12.35
CA TRP A 1092 13.36 -22.18 -13.34
C TRP A 1092 14.70 -22.80 -12.90
N THR A 1093 14.91 -23.11 -11.63
CA THR A 1093 16.07 -23.86 -11.13
C THR A 1093 16.14 -25.25 -11.78
N SER A 1094 17.35 -25.74 -12.05
CA SER A 1094 17.51 -27.14 -12.51
C SER A 1094 17.05 -28.08 -11.40
N PRO A 1095 16.13 -29.04 -11.65
CA PRO A 1095 15.78 -30.01 -10.64
C PRO A 1095 17.03 -30.81 -10.25
N ILE A 1096 17.42 -30.75 -8.98
CA ILE A 1096 18.32 -31.76 -8.36
C ILE A 1096 17.56 -33.09 -8.16
N ARG A 1097 16.26 -33.14 -8.52
CA ARG A 1097 15.40 -34.30 -8.26
C ARG A 1097 15.93 -35.55 -8.96
N LEU A 1098 16.43 -36.47 -8.12
CA LEU A 1098 16.39 -37.92 -8.33
C LEU A 1098 15.12 -38.26 -9.11
N THR A 1099 15.26 -38.81 -10.32
CA THR A 1099 14.14 -39.39 -11.08
C THR A 1099 13.34 -40.28 -10.13
N SER A 1100 12.01 -40.29 -10.15
CA SER A 1100 11.29 -41.20 -9.25
C SER A 1100 11.43 -42.66 -9.72
N THR A 1101 11.47 -43.63 -8.82
CA THR A 1101 11.52 -45.06 -9.22
C THR A 1101 10.31 -45.43 -10.08
N LYS A 1102 9.15 -44.80 -9.81
CA LYS A 1102 7.92 -44.96 -10.59
C LYS A 1102 8.08 -44.50 -12.04
N GLU A 1103 8.81 -43.42 -12.28
CA GLU A 1103 9.08 -42.94 -13.64
C GLU A 1103 10.02 -43.87 -14.41
N ILE A 1104 11.08 -44.36 -13.76
CA ILE A 1104 11.99 -45.37 -14.31
C ILE A 1104 11.20 -46.61 -14.75
N LEU A 1105 10.31 -47.14 -13.90
CA LEU A 1105 9.52 -48.32 -14.22
C LEU A 1105 8.42 -48.05 -15.26
N ASN A 1106 7.83 -46.85 -15.29
CA ASN A 1106 6.91 -46.46 -16.37
C ASN A 1106 7.61 -46.40 -17.73
N ASN A 1107 8.85 -45.91 -17.78
CA ASN A 1107 9.64 -45.89 -19.00
C ASN A 1107 10.03 -47.31 -19.43
N ALA A 1108 10.34 -48.19 -18.48
CA ALA A 1108 10.53 -49.62 -18.74
C ALA A 1108 9.26 -50.30 -19.29
N GLU A 1109 8.09 -49.97 -18.74
CA GLU A 1109 6.78 -50.45 -19.23
C GLU A 1109 6.51 -50.01 -20.67
N LYS A 1110 6.71 -48.72 -20.97
CA LYS A 1110 6.56 -48.19 -22.33
C LYS A 1110 7.58 -48.77 -23.31
N GLY A 1111 8.81 -49.01 -22.84
CA GLY A 1111 9.92 -49.48 -23.67
C GLY A 1111 10.00 -51.00 -23.83
N GLY A 1112 9.24 -51.77 -23.05
CA GLY A 1112 9.26 -53.23 -23.07
C GLY A 1112 10.59 -53.85 -22.60
N TYR A 1113 11.25 -53.22 -21.63
CA TYR A 1113 12.49 -53.71 -21.01
C TYR A 1113 12.34 -53.81 -19.49
N ALA A 1114 13.35 -54.32 -18.80
CA ALA A 1114 13.40 -54.33 -17.33
C ALA A 1114 14.63 -53.59 -16.81
N VAL A 1115 14.54 -53.10 -15.57
CA VAL A 1115 15.62 -52.37 -14.89
C VAL A 1115 16.22 -53.25 -13.81
N GLY A 1116 17.55 -53.24 -13.70
CA GLY A 1116 18.26 -53.93 -12.64
C GLY A 1116 18.25 -53.13 -11.34
N ALA A 1117 17.88 -53.80 -10.25
CA ALA A 1117 18.09 -53.32 -8.89
C ALA A 1117 19.22 -54.13 -8.26
N PHE A 1118 20.29 -53.42 -7.89
CA PHE A 1118 21.56 -54.03 -7.52
C PHE A 1118 21.86 -53.76 -6.05
N ASN A 1119 21.98 -54.82 -5.24
CA ASN A 1119 22.29 -54.64 -3.82
C ASN A 1119 23.72 -54.11 -3.65
N VAL A 1120 23.88 -53.06 -2.84
CA VAL A 1120 25.17 -52.45 -2.52
C VAL A 1120 25.45 -52.49 -1.02
N TYR A 1121 26.71 -52.75 -0.65
CA TYR A 1121 27.15 -52.93 0.74
C TYR A 1121 28.22 -51.91 1.17
N ASN A 1122 28.78 -51.17 0.22
CA ASN A 1122 29.89 -50.22 0.40
C ASN A 1122 29.97 -49.25 -0.79
N LEU A 1123 30.91 -48.30 -0.72
CA LEU A 1123 31.12 -47.28 -1.76
C LEU A 1123 31.49 -47.90 -3.12
N GLU A 1124 32.32 -48.94 -3.14
CA GLU A 1124 32.75 -49.60 -4.37
C GLU A 1124 31.57 -50.21 -5.13
N GLY A 1125 30.59 -50.77 -4.41
CA GLY A 1125 29.35 -51.27 -4.99
C GLY A 1125 28.50 -50.14 -5.58
N VAL A 1126 28.38 -49.02 -4.86
CA VAL A 1126 27.66 -47.82 -5.34
C VAL A 1126 28.31 -47.30 -6.62
N GLU A 1127 29.62 -47.08 -6.61
CA GLU A 1127 30.36 -46.60 -7.78
C GLU A 1127 30.32 -47.59 -8.94
N ALA A 1128 30.35 -48.91 -8.68
CA ALA A 1128 30.26 -49.92 -9.73
C ALA A 1128 28.93 -49.85 -10.49
N VAL A 1129 27.82 -49.69 -9.75
CA VAL A 1129 26.49 -49.59 -10.36
C VAL A 1129 26.35 -48.29 -11.14
N VAL A 1130 26.76 -47.16 -10.56
CA VAL A 1130 26.69 -45.85 -11.23
C VAL A 1130 27.57 -45.84 -12.47
N SER A 1131 28.82 -46.30 -12.37
CA SER A 1131 29.73 -46.31 -13.51
C SER A 1131 29.25 -47.22 -14.64
N ALA A 1132 28.68 -48.39 -14.33
CA ALA A 1132 28.06 -49.25 -15.34
C ALA A 1132 26.85 -48.58 -15.99
N ALA A 1133 25.97 -47.97 -15.19
CA ALA A 1133 24.77 -47.30 -15.69
C ALA A 1133 25.11 -46.14 -16.64
N GLU A 1134 26.11 -45.34 -16.29
CA GLU A 1134 26.55 -44.21 -17.12
C GLU A 1134 27.23 -44.67 -18.41
N GLU A 1135 28.09 -45.69 -18.36
CA GLU A 1135 28.75 -46.24 -19.55
C GLU A 1135 27.74 -46.88 -20.51
N GLU A 1136 26.79 -47.65 -19.97
CA GLU A 1136 25.76 -48.34 -20.76
C GLU A 1136 24.56 -47.46 -21.10
N GLN A 1137 24.55 -46.19 -20.67
CA GLN A 1137 23.40 -45.28 -20.81
C GLN A 1137 22.09 -45.96 -20.38
N SER A 1138 22.12 -46.59 -19.21
CA SER A 1138 21.04 -47.41 -18.66
C SER A 1138 20.46 -46.79 -17.40
N PRO A 1139 19.14 -46.83 -17.17
CA PRO A 1139 18.60 -46.61 -15.84
C PRO A 1139 19.05 -47.73 -14.88
N ALA A 1140 19.16 -47.41 -13.59
CA ALA A 1140 19.54 -48.37 -12.55
C ALA A 1140 18.88 -48.06 -11.20
N ILE A 1141 18.80 -49.07 -10.33
CA ILE A 1141 18.34 -48.91 -8.95
C ILE A 1141 19.45 -49.38 -8.00
N LEU A 1142 19.97 -48.47 -7.19
CA LEU A 1142 20.84 -48.78 -6.05
C LEU A 1142 19.98 -49.34 -4.92
N GLN A 1143 20.20 -50.59 -4.55
CA GLN A 1143 19.34 -51.30 -3.61
C GLN A 1143 20.08 -51.58 -2.30
N ILE A 1144 19.44 -51.31 -1.16
CA ILE A 1144 20.02 -51.54 0.18
C ILE A 1144 19.18 -52.58 0.91
N HIS A 1145 19.77 -53.73 1.19
CA HIS A 1145 19.18 -54.77 2.03
C HIS A 1145 19.33 -54.42 3.53
N PRO A 1146 18.47 -54.88 4.46
CA PRO A 1146 18.60 -54.58 5.88
C PRO A 1146 19.94 -55.02 6.48
N GLY A 1147 20.56 -56.09 5.94
CA GLY A 1147 21.92 -56.50 6.30
C GLY A 1147 22.98 -55.45 5.93
N ALA A 1148 22.85 -54.84 4.74
CA ALA A 1148 23.71 -53.74 4.31
C ALA A 1148 23.47 -52.47 5.12
N LEU A 1149 22.21 -52.14 5.42
CA LEU A 1149 21.86 -51.01 6.27
C LEU A 1149 22.41 -51.17 7.69
N LYS A 1150 22.36 -52.39 8.26
CA LYS A 1150 22.91 -52.69 9.58
C LYS A 1150 24.42 -52.50 9.64
N GLN A 1151 25.16 -52.79 8.56
CA GLN A 1151 26.62 -52.65 8.52
C GLN A 1151 27.08 -51.24 8.11
N GLY A 1152 26.47 -50.66 7.07
CA GLY A 1152 26.86 -49.36 6.52
C GLY A 1152 26.18 -48.15 7.18
N GLY A 1153 25.04 -48.37 7.85
CA GLY A 1153 24.23 -47.34 8.49
C GLY A 1153 23.71 -46.26 7.53
N ILE A 1154 23.28 -45.14 8.12
CA ILE A 1154 22.85 -43.93 7.39
C ILE A 1154 23.93 -43.41 6.42
N PRO A 1155 25.25 -43.45 6.71
CA PRO A 1155 26.27 -43.02 5.75
C PRO A 1155 26.21 -43.74 4.40
N LEU A 1156 25.91 -45.05 4.38
CA LEU A 1156 25.73 -45.79 3.13
C LEU A 1156 24.52 -45.28 2.34
N VAL A 1157 23.42 -44.96 3.02
CA VAL A 1157 22.21 -44.40 2.39
C VAL A 1157 22.51 -43.02 1.79
N ALA A 1158 23.16 -42.15 2.56
CA ALA A 1158 23.57 -40.82 2.09
C ALA A 1158 24.52 -40.90 0.90
N CYS A 1159 25.44 -41.86 0.90
CA CYS A 1159 26.32 -42.14 -0.23
C CYS A 1159 25.53 -42.54 -1.49
N CYS A 1160 24.55 -43.45 -1.37
CA CYS A 1160 23.71 -43.87 -2.49
C CYS A 1160 22.88 -42.71 -3.05
N ILE A 1161 22.28 -41.88 -2.18
CA ILE A 1161 21.48 -40.72 -2.56
C ILE A 1161 22.35 -39.71 -3.32
N SER A 1162 23.50 -39.36 -2.73
CA SER A 1162 24.46 -38.44 -3.35
C SER A 1162 24.96 -38.94 -4.70
N ALA A 1163 25.22 -40.25 -4.82
CA ALA A 1163 25.67 -40.84 -6.08
C ALA A 1163 24.57 -40.85 -7.15
N ALA A 1164 23.33 -41.15 -6.75
CA ALA A 1164 22.17 -41.11 -7.64
C ALA A 1164 21.83 -39.68 -8.10
N GLU A 1165 21.97 -38.68 -7.24
CA GLU A 1165 21.79 -37.25 -7.58
C GLU A 1165 22.86 -36.72 -8.56
N GLN A 1166 24.08 -37.26 -8.48
CA GLN A 1166 25.20 -36.85 -9.33
C GLN A 1166 25.28 -37.61 -10.65
N ALA A 1167 24.57 -38.73 -10.77
CA ALA A 1167 24.59 -39.56 -11.95
C ALA A 1167 24.08 -38.81 -13.19
N SER A 1168 24.71 -39.07 -14.34
CA SER A 1168 24.29 -38.53 -15.64
C SER A 1168 23.12 -39.27 -16.28
N VAL A 1169 22.71 -40.40 -15.70
CA VAL A 1169 21.60 -41.26 -16.13
C VAL A 1169 20.59 -41.46 -14.99
N PRO A 1170 19.34 -41.89 -15.24
CA PRO A 1170 18.35 -42.10 -14.19
C PRO A 1170 18.76 -43.19 -13.19
N ILE A 1171 19.08 -42.78 -11.96
CA ILE A 1171 19.39 -43.70 -10.86
C ILE A 1171 18.52 -43.37 -9.65
N THR A 1172 18.02 -44.40 -8.97
CA THR A 1172 17.24 -44.27 -7.73
C THR A 1172 17.77 -45.16 -6.63
N VAL A 1173 17.36 -44.86 -5.40
CA VAL A 1173 17.72 -45.66 -4.22
C VAL A 1173 16.49 -46.39 -3.69
N HIS A 1174 16.60 -47.71 -3.49
CA HIS A 1174 15.53 -48.61 -3.02
C HIS A 1174 15.93 -49.29 -1.71
N PHE A 1175 15.02 -49.34 -0.74
CA PHE A 1175 15.18 -50.16 0.47
C PHE A 1175 14.51 -51.51 0.27
N ASP A 1176 15.29 -52.59 0.27
CA ASP A 1176 14.85 -53.96 -0.02
C ASP A 1176 14.44 -54.70 1.27
N HIS A 1177 13.57 -55.71 1.15
CA HIS A 1177 13.22 -56.65 2.24
C HIS A 1177 12.92 -56.03 3.62
N GLY A 1178 12.21 -54.90 3.67
CA GLY A 1178 11.80 -54.30 4.93
C GLY A 1178 10.77 -55.17 5.67
N THR A 1179 11.20 -55.92 6.68
CA THR A 1179 10.32 -56.79 7.49
C THR A 1179 9.86 -56.11 8.79
N SER A 1180 10.67 -55.19 9.34
CA SER A 1180 10.40 -54.43 10.56
C SER A 1180 9.59 -53.17 10.28
N LYS A 1181 8.50 -52.96 11.03
CA LYS A 1181 7.71 -51.72 10.99
C LYS A 1181 8.58 -50.50 11.31
N GLN A 1182 9.52 -50.65 12.24
CA GLN A 1182 10.39 -49.57 12.68
C GLN A 1182 11.35 -49.17 11.56
N ASP A 1183 12.01 -50.15 10.94
CA ASP A 1183 13.01 -49.93 9.89
C ASP A 1183 12.36 -49.30 8.65
N LEU A 1184 11.15 -49.73 8.29
CA LEU A 1184 10.40 -49.13 7.19
C LEU A 1184 10.03 -47.68 7.47
N VAL A 1185 9.52 -47.37 8.67
CA VAL A 1185 9.18 -45.99 9.04
C VAL A 1185 10.43 -45.11 9.04
N GLU A 1186 11.56 -45.61 9.54
CA GLU A 1186 12.84 -44.89 9.48
C GLU A 1186 13.30 -44.68 8.03
N ALA A 1187 13.19 -45.69 7.17
CA ALA A 1187 13.55 -45.58 5.75
C ALA A 1187 12.74 -44.50 5.00
N LEU A 1188 11.49 -44.25 5.38
CA LEU A 1188 10.67 -43.17 4.79
C LEU A 1188 11.25 -41.76 5.02
N ASP A 1189 12.15 -41.61 5.99
CA ASP A 1189 12.79 -40.33 6.34
C ASP A 1189 14.26 -40.23 5.88
N LEU A 1190 14.86 -41.33 5.39
CA LEU A 1190 16.28 -41.36 5.00
C LEU A 1190 16.56 -40.92 3.55
N GLY A 1191 15.52 -40.63 2.75
CA GLY A 1191 15.66 -40.12 1.38
C GLY A 1191 15.63 -41.18 0.27
N PHE A 1192 15.18 -42.41 0.57
CA PHE A 1192 14.92 -43.43 -0.43
C PHE A 1192 13.85 -42.98 -1.45
N SER A 1193 13.97 -43.42 -2.70
CA SER A 1193 12.97 -43.16 -3.76
C SER A 1193 11.87 -44.23 -3.77
N SER A 1194 12.14 -45.40 -3.21
CA SER A 1194 11.21 -46.52 -3.12
C SER A 1194 11.56 -47.48 -1.97
N VAL A 1195 10.57 -48.23 -1.49
CA VAL A 1195 10.73 -49.19 -0.39
C VAL A 1195 9.98 -50.49 -0.71
N MET A 1196 10.52 -51.62 -0.27
CA MET A 1196 9.87 -52.92 -0.31
C MET A 1196 9.37 -53.31 1.08
N VAL A 1197 8.07 -53.61 1.19
CA VAL A 1197 7.46 -54.20 2.39
C VAL A 1197 7.41 -55.71 2.24
N ASP A 1198 8.24 -56.41 3.00
CA ASP A 1198 8.28 -57.87 3.02
C ASP A 1198 7.49 -58.41 4.21
N GLY A 1199 6.19 -58.66 3.98
CA GLY A 1199 5.30 -59.36 4.91
C GLY A 1199 5.05 -60.82 4.53
N SER A 1200 5.88 -61.43 3.68
CA SER A 1200 5.68 -62.79 3.13
C SER A 1200 5.58 -63.90 4.19
N HIS A 1201 6.17 -63.66 5.37
CA HIS A 1201 6.13 -64.55 6.53
C HIS A 1201 4.82 -64.46 7.34
N LEU A 1202 4.02 -63.42 7.13
CA LEU A 1202 2.76 -63.17 7.85
C LEU A 1202 1.58 -63.89 7.19
N SER A 1203 0.44 -63.95 7.89
CA SER A 1203 -0.82 -64.31 7.23
C SER A 1203 -1.21 -63.25 6.19
N PHE A 1204 -2.03 -63.61 5.20
CA PHE A 1204 -2.44 -62.68 4.14
C PHE A 1204 -3.03 -61.37 4.68
N ASN A 1205 -3.94 -61.45 5.65
CA ASN A 1205 -4.60 -60.26 6.21
C ASN A 1205 -3.62 -59.38 6.99
N GLU A 1206 -2.65 -59.98 7.70
CA GLU A 1206 -1.61 -59.24 8.42
C GLU A 1206 -0.63 -58.57 7.45
N ASN A 1207 -0.21 -59.27 6.39
CA ASN A 1207 0.61 -58.69 5.33
C ASN A 1207 -0.13 -57.51 4.67
N ALA A 1208 -1.39 -57.69 4.25
CA ALA A 1208 -2.16 -56.63 3.62
C ALA A 1208 -2.34 -55.40 4.53
N ALA A 1209 -2.67 -55.62 5.81
CA ALA A 1209 -2.78 -54.53 6.77
C ALA A 1209 -1.44 -53.81 7.01
N TYR A 1210 -0.35 -54.57 7.06
CA TYR A 1210 0.99 -54.06 7.27
C TYR A 1210 1.48 -53.23 6.09
N THR A 1211 1.38 -53.76 4.87
CA THR A 1211 1.75 -53.07 3.64
C THR A 1211 0.91 -51.81 3.43
N LYS A 1212 -0.40 -51.88 3.63
CA LYS A 1212 -1.29 -50.70 3.53
C LYS A 1212 -0.84 -49.55 4.45
N PHE A 1213 -0.44 -49.87 5.67
CA PHE A 1213 0.04 -48.87 6.63
C PHE A 1213 1.25 -48.10 6.09
N ILE A 1214 2.23 -48.79 5.50
CA ILE A 1214 3.42 -48.17 4.92
C ILE A 1214 3.10 -47.43 3.62
N THR A 1215 2.23 -47.97 2.77
CA THR A 1215 1.77 -47.29 1.54
C THR A 1215 1.16 -45.92 1.84
N LEU A 1216 0.30 -45.82 2.87
CA LEU A 1216 -0.30 -44.56 3.28
C LEU A 1216 0.72 -43.51 3.76
N LEU A 1217 1.86 -43.94 4.29
CA LEU A 1217 2.94 -43.04 4.72
C LEU A 1217 3.90 -42.67 3.58
N ALA A 1218 4.12 -43.58 2.63
CA ALA A 1218 5.07 -43.43 1.53
C ALA A 1218 4.53 -42.56 0.38
N HIS A 1219 3.25 -42.72 0.01
CA HIS A 1219 2.65 -42.01 -1.13
C HIS A 1219 2.65 -40.48 -0.99
N PRO A 1220 2.37 -39.88 0.18
CA PRO A 1220 2.52 -38.42 0.37
C PRO A 1220 3.95 -37.91 0.13
N LYS A 1221 4.96 -38.77 0.29
CA LYS A 1221 6.37 -38.48 0.02
C LYS A 1221 6.78 -38.83 -1.42
N ASN A 1222 5.83 -39.21 -2.28
CA ASN A 1222 6.05 -39.62 -3.67
C ASN A 1222 7.02 -40.80 -3.81
N MET A 1223 7.04 -41.70 -2.81
CA MET A 1223 7.85 -42.91 -2.80
C MET A 1223 7.04 -44.10 -3.34
N LEU A 1224 7.66 -44.90 -4.21
CA LEU A 1224 7.07 -46.13 -4.75
C LEU A 1224 7.10 -47.24 -3.70
N VAL A 1225 6.00 -47.97 -3.52
CA VAL A 1225 5.94 -49.13 -2.62
C VAL A 1225 5.88 -50.44 -3.40
N GLU A 1226 6.89 -51.27 -3.18
CA GLU A 1226 6.95 -52.67 -3.59
C GLU A 1226 6.49 -53.57 -2.44
N ALA A 1227 5.82 -54.67 -2.74
CA ALA A 1227 5.50 -55.68 -1.75
C ALA A 1227 5.61 -57.10 -2.31
N GLU A 1228 5.98 -58.06 -1.47
CA GLU A 1228 6.06 -59.47 -1.84
C GLU A 1228 4.77 -60.21 -1.48
N LEU A 1229 4.23 -60.94 -2.45
CA LEU A 1229 3.14 -61.88 -2.23
C LEU A 1229 3.51 -63.26 -2.76
N GLY A 1230 3.52 -64.23 -1.86
CA GLY A 1230 4.20 -65.51 -2.07
C GLY A 1230 5.31 -65.63 -1.03
N ARG A 1231 6.20 -66.59 -1.21
CA ARG A 1231 7.43 -66.68 -0.42
C ARG A 1231 8.50 -67.40 -1.22
N LEU A 1232 9.61 -66.72 -1.47
CA LEU A 1232 10.78 -67.24 -2.16
C LEU A 1232 11.59 -68.19 -1.27
N SER A 1233 11.98 -69.38 -1.77
CA SER A 1233 12.96 -70.24 -1.10
C SER A 1233 14.40 -69.79 -1.36
N GLY A 1234 15.33 -70.17 -0.48
CA GLY A 1234 16.76 -69.91 -0.62
C GLY A 1234 17.31 -69.03 0.51
N THR A 1235 18.56 -68.59 0.36
CA THR A 1235 19.28 -67.84 1.41
C THR A 1235 19.83 -66.52 0.89
N GLU A 1236 19.57 -65.43 1.63
CA GLU A 1236 20.17 -64.10 1.45
C GLU A 1236 20.44 -63.46 2.82
N ASP A 1237 21.67 -62.98 3.09
CA ASP A 1237 22.05 -62.28 4.35
C ASP A 1237 21.50 -62.90 5.64
N ASP A 1238 21.80 -64.19 5.85
CA ASP A 1238 21.35 -65.01 6.99
C ASP A 1238 19.83 -65.30 7.04
N LEU A 1239 19.02 -64.72 6.14
CA LEU A 1239 17.62 -65.06 5.95
C LEU A 1239 17.51 -66.28 5.03
N THR A 1240 17.23 -67.44 5.62
CA THR A 1240 16.97 -68.69 4.87
C THR A 1240 15.50 -69.03 4.90
N VAL A 1241 14.91 -69.23 3.73
CA VAL A 1241 13.56 -69.77 3.57
C VAL A 1241 13.69 -71.18 2.99
N GLU A 1242 13.29 -72.15 3.79
CA GLU A 1242 13.29 -73.56 3.41
C GLU A 1242 12.29 -73.83 2.27
N GLU A 1243 12.58 -74.84 1.44
CA GLU A 1243 11.77 -75.16 0.26
C GLU A 1243 10.30 -75.49 0.61
N TYR A 1244 10.04 -76.05 1.81
CA TYR A 1244 8.68 -76.35 2.27
C TYR A 1244 7.88 -75.09 2.66
N GLU A 1245 8.54 -73.94 2.88
CA GLU A 1245 7.88 -72.66 3.17
C GLU A 1245 7.60 -71.85 1.91
N ALA A 1246 8.16 -72.28 0.77
CA ALA A 1246 8.02 -71.62 -0.52
C ALA A 1246 6.56 -71.61 -0.96
N ARG A 1247 6.07 -70.44 -1.37
CA ARG A 1247 4.70 -70.25 -1.81
C ARG A 1247 4.68 -69.50 -3.12
N LEU A 1248 4.09 -70.13 -4.14
CA LEU A 1248 3.81 -69.43 -5.39
C LEU A 1248 2.77 -68.34 -5.16
N THR A 1249 2.88 -67.23 -5.90
CA THR A 1249 1.88 -66.17 -5.88
C THR A 1249 0.55 -66.68 -6.44
N ASP A 1250 -0.53 -66.55 -5.69
CA ASP A 1250 -1.88 -66.84 -6.19
C ASP A 1250 -2.47 -65.58 -6.85
N VAL A 1251 -3.01 -65.69 -8.06
CA VAL A 1251 -3.51 -64.57 -8.87
C VAL A 1251 -4.73 -63.90 -8.22
N THR A 1252 -5.61 -64.68 -7.60
CA THR A 1252 -6.81 -64.14 -6.93
C THR A 1252 -6.43 -63.38 -5.68
N MET A 1253 -5.50 -63.93 -4.90
CA MET A 1253 -4.95 -63.29 -3.70
C MET A 1253 -4.16 -62.04 -4.08
N ALA A 1254 -3.38 -62.06 -5.18
CA ALA A 1254 -2.68 -60.90 -5.70
C ALA A 1254 -3.65 -59.77 -6.06
N SER A 1255 -4.75 -60.08 -6.76
CA SER A 1255 -5.75 -59.06 -7.09
C SER A 1255 -6.33 -58.42 -5.84
N LYS A 1256 -6.68 -59.23 -4.83
CA LYS A 1256 -7.19 -58.73 -3.55
C LYS A 1256 -6.14 -57.89 -2.81
N PHE A 1257 -4.90 -58.34 -2.80
CA PHE A 1257 -3.80 -57.68 -2.10
C PHE A 1257 -3.50 -56.30 -2.69
N ILE A 1258 -3.46 -56.18 -4.01
CA ILE A 1258 -3.25 -54.89 -4.70
C ILE A 1258 -4.36 -53.90 -4.33
N ASP A 1259 -5.62 -54.36 -4.33
CA ASP A 1259 -6.77 -53.51 -3.99
C ASP A 1259 -6.76 -53.06 -2.52
N GLU A 1260 -6.35 -53.93 -1.60
CA GLU A 1260 -6.34 -53.61 -0.17
C GLU A 1260 -5.18 -52.71 0.24
N THR A 1261 -4.03 -52.85 -0.41
CA THR A 1261 -2.76 -52.18 -0.04
C THR A 1261 -2.47 -50.92 -0.82
N GLY A 1262 -2.90 -50.82 -2.08
CA GLY A 1262 -2.57 -49.71 -2.97
C GLY A 1262 -1.10 -49.67 -3.41
N ILE A 1263 -0.38 -50.79 -3.37
CA ILE A 1263 1.02 -50.87 -3.80
C ILE A 1263 1.20 -50.51 -5.28
N ASP A 1264 2.42 -50.13 -5.65
CA ASP A 1264 2.79 -49.76 -7.02
C ASP A 1264 3.51 -50.89 -7.77
N ALA A 1265 4.18 -51.79 -7.03
CA ALA A 1265 4.94 -52.91 -7.59
C ALA A 1265 4.74 -54.19 -6.76
N LEU A 1266 4.62 -55.32 -7.44
CA LEU A 1266 4.42 -56.64 -6.82
C LEU A 1266 5.60 -57.55 -7.13
N ALA A 1267 6.35 -57.92 -6.09
CA ALA A 1267 7.34 -58.99 -6.16
C ALA A 1267 6.62 -60.35 -6.14
N VAL A 1268 6.83 -61.13 -7.21
CA VAL A 1268 6.12 -62.40 -7.43
C VAL A 1268 7.03 -63.61 -7.26
N CYS A 1269 6.44 -64.68 -6.75
CA CYS A 1269 7.04 -65.99 -6.58
C CYS A 1269 6.44 -66.95 -7.62
N ILE A 1270 7.19 -67.24 -8.68
CA ILE A 1270 6.78 -68.13 -9.77
C ILE A 1270 7.69 -69.37 -9.91
N GLY A 1271 8.50 -69.67 -8.88
CA GLY A 1271 9.55 -70.69 -8.91
C GLY A 1271 10.98 -70.14 -9.01
N ASN A 1272 11.12 -68.81 -8.90
CA ASN A 1272 12.38 -68.13 -8.64
C ASN A 1272 12.88 -68.41 -7.21
N VAL A 1273 14.19 -68.26 -6.98
CA VAL A 1273 14.84 -68.54 -5.68
C VAL A 1273 15.87 -67.47 -5.31
N HIS A 1274 16.11 -67.28 -4.01
CA HIS A 1274 17.29 -66.55 -3.52
C HIS A 1274 18.55 -67.42 -3.59
N GLY A 1275 19.68 -66.82 -3.96
CA GLY A 1275 20.95 -67.53 -4.04
C GLY A 1275 21.12 -68.36 -5.31
N LYS A 1276 21.27 -69.68 -5.19
CA LYS A 1276 21.58 -70.60 -6.30
C LYS A 1276 20.40 -71.53 -6.57
N TYR A 1277 20.03 -71.66 -7.85
CA TYR A 1277 19.06 -72.67 -8.29
C TYR A 1277 19.53 -74.10 -7.98
N PRO A 1278 18.61 -75.03 -7.71
CA PRO A 1278 18.93 -76.46 -7.54
C PRO A 1278 19.56 -77.04 -8.80
N ALA A 1279 20.21 -78.21 -8.67
CA ALA A 1279 20.90 -78.88 -9.79
C ALA A 1279 20.00 -79.18 -11.00
N SER A 1280 18.68 -79.26 -10.80
CA SER A 1280 17.68 -79.40 -11.88
C SER A 1280 17.50 -78.13 -12.74
N GLY A 1281 18.08 -77.00 -12.33
CA GLY A 1281 17.89 -75.70 -12.96
C GLY A 1281 16.60 -74.98 -12.52
N PRO A 1282 16.38 -73.75 -13.02
CA PRO A 1282 15.21 -72.93 -12.70
C PRO A 1282 13.92 -73.53 -13.28
N ASN A 1283 12.85 -73.57 -12.48
CA ASN A 1283 11.53 -74.05 -12.87
C ASN A 1283 10.48 -72.95 -12.73
N LEU A 1284 10.50 -71.98 -13.65
CA LEU A 1284 9.60 -70.82 -13.63
C LEU A 1284 8.24 -71.14 -14.27
N ARG A 1285 7.16 -70.90 -13.53
CA ARG A 1285 5.76 -71.05 -13.96
C ARG A 1285 5.33 -69.87 -14.83
N PHE A 1286 5.66 -69.94 -16.13
CA PHE A 1286 5.30 -68.89 -17.09
C PHE A 1286 3.80 -68.76 -17.35
N ASP A 1287 3.03 -69.84 -17.15
CA ASP A 1287 1.57 -69.81 -17.14
C ASP A 1287 1.04 -68.85 -16.06
N LEU A 1288 1.58 -68.98 -14.85
CA LEU A 1288 1.26 -68.09 -13.73
C LEU A 1288 1.73 -66.65 -13.99
N LEU A 1289 2.96 -66.45 -14.49
CA LEU A 1289 3.47 -65.11 -14.78
C LEU A 1289 2.60 -64.38 -15.83
N LYS A 1290 2.09 -65.11 -16.83
CA LYS A 1290 1.19 -64.55 -17.85
C LYS A 1290 -0.12 -64.06 -17.23
N GLU A 1291 -0.69 -64.81 -16.29
CA GLU A 1291 -1.90 -64.40 -15.57
C GLU A 1291 -1.65 -63.18 -14.67
N LEU A 1292 -0.50 -63.15 -13.98
CA LEU A 1292 -0.07 -62.02 -13.16
C LEU A 1292 0.17 -60.76 -14.00
N HIS A 1293 0.68 -60.88 -15.22
CA HIS A 1293 0.83 -59.75 -16.14
C HIS A 1293 -0.51 -59.18 -16.61
N ALA A 1294 -1.47 -60.06 -16.94
CA ALA A 1294 -2.81 -59.61 -17.27
C ALA A 1294 -3.45 -58.86 -16.10
N LEU A 1295 -3.22 -59.33 -14.86
CA LEU A 1295 -3.64 -58.64 -13.65
C LEU A 1295 -2.91 -57.30 -13.46
N SER A 1296 -1.60 -57.25 -13.67
CA SER A 1296 -0.79 -56.04 -13.47
C SER A 1296 -1.20 -54.91 -14.41
N LEU A 1297 -1.47 -55.22 -15.68
CA LEU A 1297 -2.02 -54.26 -16.65
C LEU A 1297 -3.40 -53.74 -16.23
N LYS A 1298 -4.26 -54.63 -15.71
CA LYS A 1298 -5.59 -54.25 -15.24
C LYS A 1298 -5.54 -53.34 -14.00
N LYS A 1299 -4.56 -53.56 -13.12
CA LYS A 1299 -4.43 -52.84 -11.84
C LYS A 1299 -3.48 -51.63 -11.90
N GLY A 1300 -2.66 -51.53 -12.93
CA GLY A 1300 -1.69 -50.45 -13.09
C GLY A 1300 -0.47 -50.57 -12.16
N ILE A 1301 -0.02 -51.80 -11.88
CA ILE A 1301 1.16 -52.07 -11.04
C ILE A 1301 2.28 -52.75 -11.84
N PHE A 1302 3.51 -52.68 -11.37
CA PHE A 1302 4.67 -53.32 -12.01
C PHE A 1302 4.96 -54.70 -11.44
N LEU A 1303 5.38 -55.64 -12.28
CA LEU A 1303 5.87 -56.95 -11.81
C LEU A 1303 7.38 -56.91 -11.56
N VAL A 1304 7.77 -57.41 -10.39
CA VAL A 1304 9.15 -57.51 -9.94
C VAL A 1304 9.53 -58.96 -9.75
N LEU A 1305 10.73 -59.34 -10.20
CA LEU A 1305 11.25 -60.69 -10.00
C LEU A 1305 12.56 -60.64 -9.21
N HIS A 1306 12.51 -61.21 -8.01
CA HIS A 1306 13.68 -61.44 -7.17
C HIS A 1306 14.38 -62.73 -7.58
N GLY A 1307 15.71 -62.77 -7.50
CA GLY A 1307 16.48 -63.97 -7.88
C GLY A 1307 16.79 -64.10 -9.38
N ALA A 1308 17.28 -63.02 -10.00
CA ALA A 1308 17.69 -63.05 -11.42
C ALA A 1308 19.03 -63.75 -11.68
N SER A 1309 19.83 -63.99 -10.63
CA SER A 1309 21.14 -64.64 -10.73
C SER A 1309 21.00 -66.11 -11.15
N GLY A 1310 21.76 -66.53 -12.16
CA GLY A 1310 21.71 -67.90 -12.72
C GLY A 1310 20.57 -68.17 -13.71
N LEU A 1311 19.70 -67.21 -14.00
CA LEU A 1311 18.71 -67.35 -15.08
C LEU A 1311 19.39 -67.24 -16.45
N SER A 1312 19.00 -68.11 -17.39
CA SER A 1312 19.48 -68.03 -18.77
C SER A 1312 18.88 -66.84 -19.52
N LYS A 1313 19.56 -66.37 -20.57
CA LYS A 1313 19.11 -65.26 -21.42
C LYS A 1313 17.70 -65.43 -21.97
N GLU A 1314 17.33 -66.65 -22.35
CA GLU A 1314 16.00 -66.94 -22.89
C GLU A 1314 14.91 -66.91 -21.81
N LEU A 1315 15.21 -67.34 -20.57
CA LEU A 1315 14.28 -67.23 -19.45
C LEU A 1315 14.05 -65.76 -19.07
N VAL A 1316 15.10 -64.94 -19.02
CA VAL A 1316 14.98 -63.51 -18.71
C VAL A 1316 14.17 -62.76 -19.77
N LYS A 1317 14.46 -62.99 -21.05
CA LYS A 1317 13.65 -62.42 -22.15
C LYS A 1317 12.18 -62.82 -22.06
N THR A 1318 11.91 -64.08 -21.73
CA THR A 1318 10.54 -64.58 -21.55
C THR A 1318 9.84 -63.86 -20.38
N CYS A 1319 10.53 -63.64 -19.26
CA CYS A 1319 9.99 -62.89 -18.13
C CYS A 1319 9.68 -61.43 -18.49
N ILE A 1320 10.56 -60.76 -19.24
CA ILE A 1320 10.34 -59.37 -19.70
C ILE A 1320 9.15 -59.30 -20.66
N HIS A 1321 9.06 -60.25 -21.59
CA HIS A 1321 7.92 -60.37 -22.51
C HIS A 1321 6.60 -60.60 -21.75
N LEU A 1322 6.67 -61.32 -20.63
CA LEU A 1322 5.56 -61.56 -19.71
C LEU A 1322 5.47 -60.52 -18.59
N GLY A 1323 5.98 -59.30 -18.79
CA GLY A 1323 5.63 -58.15 -17.94
C GLY A 1323 6.58 -57.77 -16.83
N VAL A 1324 7.65 -58.52 -16.58
CA VAL A 1324 8.61 -58.14 -15.54
C VAL A 1324 9.33 -56.85 -15.93
N ARG A 1325 9.38 -55.88 -15.02
CA ARG A 1325 10.02 -54.56 -15.21
C ARG A 1325 11.16 -54.26 -14.25
N LYS A 1326 11.29 -55.00 -13.16
CA LYS A 1326 12.41 -54.91 -12.20
C LYS A 1326 12.94 -56.30 -11.91
N PHE A 1327 14.27 -56.44 -11.93
CA PHE A 1327 14.97 -57.63 -11.48
C PHE A 1327 15.91 -57.29 -10.33
N ASN A 1328 15.80 -58.01 -9.21
CA ASN A 1328 16.77 -57.90 -8.12
C ASN A 1328 17.99 -58.77 -8.43
N VAL A 1329 19.17 -58.17 -8.34
CA VAL A 1329 20.46 -58.81 -8.63
C VAL A 1329 21.39 -58.61 -7.44
N ASN A 1330 21.87 -59.73 -6.91
CA ASN A 1330 22.70 -59.71 -5.71
C ASN A 1330 23.84 -60.75 -5.75
N THR A 1331 23.49 -62.04 -5.85
CA THR A 1331 24.43 -63.17 -5.73
C THR A 1331 25.67 -63.03 -6.64
N GLU A 1332 25.48 -62.68 -7.91
CA GLU A 1332 26.59 -62.56 -8.87
C GLU A 1332 27.47 -61.33 -8.62
N VAL A 1333 26.88 -60.19 -8.19
CA VAL A 1333 27.62 -58.97 -7.86
C VAL A 1333 28.48 -59.20 -6.61
N ARG A 1334 27.89 -59.80 -5.56
CA ARG A 1334 28.64 -60.20 -4.36
C ARG A 1334 29.76 -61.18 -4.69
N LYS A 1335 29.48 -62.18 -5.53
CA LYS A 1335 30.49 -63.16 -5.94
C LYS A 1335 31.64 -62.48 -6.68
N ALA A 1336 31.36 -61.56 -7.61
CA ALA A 1336 32.39 -60.78 -8.30
C ALA A 1336 33.26 -59.99 -7.32
N TYR A 1337 32.65 -59.38 -6.29
CA TYR A 1337 33.39 -58.71 -5.23
C TYR A 1337 34.29 -59.71 -4.47
N MET A 1338 33.73 -60.81 -3.97
CA MET A 1338 34.47 -61.81 -3.20
C MET A 1338 35.59 -62.49 -4.00
N ASP A 1339 35.35 -62.84 -5.26
CA ASP A 1339 36.35 -63.44 -6.16
C ASP A 1339 37.49 -62.46 -6.44
N SER A 1340 37.20 -61.15 -6.51
CA SER A 1340 38.23 -60.11 -6.68
C SER A 1340 39.21 -60.05 -5.51
N LEU A 1341 38.75 -60.39 -4.29
CA LEU A 1341 39.58 -60.41 -3.07
C LEU A 1341 40.53 -61.62 -2.98
N VAL A 1342 40.24 -62.70 -3.73
CA VAL A 1342 41.10 -63.90 -3.76
C VAL A 1342 42.38 -63.65 -4.56
N THR A 1343 42.35 -62.70 -5.50
CA THR A 1343 43.53 -62.36 -6.31
C THR A 1343 44.42 -61.38 -5.54
N PRO A 1344 45.66 -61.74 -5.16
CA PRO A 1344 46.51 -60.84 -4.38
C PRO A 1344 46.83 -59.55 -5.16
N LYS A 1345 46.54 -58.40 -4.56
CA LYS A 1345 46.96 -57.07 -5.03
C LYS A 1345 47.83 -56.41 -3.95
N ASN A 1346 48.78 -55.58 -4.37
CA ASN A 1346 49.80 -55.02 -3.47
C ASN A 1346 49.36 -53.77 -2.71
N ASP A 1347 48.22 -53.17 -3.04
CA ASP A 1347 47.77 -51.89 -2.48
C ASP A 1347 46.24 -51.83 -2.35
N LEU A 1348 45.74 -51.19 -1.28
CA LEU A 1348 44.31 -51.10 -0.96
C LEU A 1348 43.50 -50.42 -2.08
N VAL A 1349 43.99 -49.32 -2.67
CA VAL A 1349 43.27 -48.61 -3.73
C VAL A 1349 43.14 -49.49 -4.96
N HIS A 1350 44.15 -50.30 -5.27
CA HIS A 1350 44.08 -51.28 -6.35
C HIS A 1350 43.12 -52.44 -6.03
N VAL A 1351 42.99 -52.85 -4.76
CA VAL A 1351 41.95 -53.81 -4.34
C VAL A 1351 40.56 -53.21 -4.57
N MET A 1352 40.32 -51.98 -4.10
CA MET A 1352 39.03 -51.28 -4.26
C MET A 1352 38.67 -51.10 -5.74
N ALA A 1353 39.63 -50.63 -6.55
CA ALA A 1353 39.44 -50.45 -7.98
C ALA A 1353 39.17 -51.79 -8.70
N SER A 1354 39.89 -52.85 -8.34
CA SER A 1354 39.69 -54.19 -8.90
C SER A 1354 38.33 -54.77 -8.52
N ALA A 1355 37.86 -54.53 -7.30
CA ALA A 1355 36.56 -54.97 -6.82
C ALA A 1355 35.42 -54.21 -7.50
N LYS A 1356 35.57 -52.88 -7.65
CA LYS A 1356 34.64 -52.03 -8.42
C LYS A 1356 34.51 -52.54 -9.86
N GLU A 1357 35.63 -52.76 -10.53
CA GLU A 1357 35.62 -53.22 -11.93
C GLU A 1357 34.99 -54.61 -12.07
N ALA A 1358 35.28 -55.54 -11.15
CA ALA A 1358 34.67 -56.88 -11.16
C ALA A 1358 33.14 -56.82 -11.01
N MET A 1359 32.63 -55.97 -10.11
CA MET A 1359 31.19 -55.76 -9.95
C MET A 1359 30.58 -55.05 -11.16
N LYS A 1360 31.23 -54.01 -11.68
CA LYS A 1360 30.78 -53.21 -12.83
C LYS A 1360 30.52 -54.09 -14.06
N VAL A 1361 31.42 -55.03 -14.36
CA VAL A 1361 31.25 -55.98 -15.48
C VAL A 1361 29.96 -56.80 -15.35
N VAL A 1362 29.67 -57.31 -14.14
CA VAL A 1362 28.43 -58.06 -13.88
C VAL A 1362 27.20 -57.17 -14.03
N VAL A 1363 27.26 -55.94 -13.50
CA VAL A 1363 26.15 -54.99 -13.61
C VAL A 1363 25.85 -54.63 -15.06
N ALA A 1364 26.87 -54.33 -15.87
CA ALA A 1364 26.74 -54.02 -17.29
C ALA A 1364 26.16 -55.22 -18.08
N GLU A 1365 26.63 -56.44 -17.81
CA GLU A 1365 26.07 -57.66 -18.40
C GLU A 1365 24.57 -57.79 -18.11
N LYS A 1366 24.15 -57.48 -16.87
CA LYS A 1366 22.73 -57.50 -16.49
C LYS A 1366 21.92 -56.41 -17.16
N MET A 1367 22.46 -55.20 -17.33
CA MET A 1367 21.77 -54.12 -18.05
C MET A 1367 21.49 -54.50 -19.52
N HIS A 1368 22.44 -55.15 -20.19
CA HIS A 1368 22.21 -55.71 -21.52
C HIS A 1368 21.20 -56.86 -21.50
N LEU A 1369 21.27 -57.75 -20.50
CA LEU A 1369 20.37 -58.88 -20.34
C LEU A 1369 18.91 -58.43 -20.12
N PHE A 1370 18.71 -57.34 -19.38
CA PHE A 1370 17.40 -56.78 -19.08
C PHE A 1370 16.89 -55.80 -20.15
N GLY A 1371 17.73 -55.45 -21.13
CA GLY A 1371 17.38 -54.55 -22.24
C GLY A 1371 17.32 -53.07 -21.86
N SER A 1372 17.89 -52.69 -20.71
CA SER A 1372 17.92 -51.31 -20.21
C SER A 1372 19.11 -50.49 -20.74
N ALA A 1373 20.15 -51.14 -21.28
CA ALA A 1373 21.25 -50.44 -21.94
C ALA A 1373 20.75 -49.55 -23.10
N GLY A 1374 21.19 -48.30 -23.13
CA GLY A 1374 20.76 -47.28 -24.09
C GLY A 1374 19.34 -46.73 -23.86
N ARG A 1375 18.79 -46.84 -22.65
CA ARG A 1375 17.42 -46.41 -22.30
C ARG A 1375 17.35 -45.28 -21.26
N ALA A 1376 18.49 -44.70 -20.88
CA ALA A 1376 18.59 -43.57 -19.94
C ALA A 1376 17.87 -42.30 -20.43
#